data_AF-A0A8T6P4N1-F1
#
_entry.id   AF-A0A8T6P4N1-F1
#
_cell.length_a   1.000
_cell.length_b   1.000
_cell.length_c   1.000
_cell.angle_alpha   90.00
_cell.angle_beta   90.00
_cell.angle_gamma   90.00
#
_symmetry.space_group_name_H-M   'P 1'
#
loop_
_entity.id
_entity.type
_entity.pdbx_description
1 polymer ?
#
loop_
_entity_poly.entity_id
_entity_poly.type
_entity_poly.pdbx_seq_one_letter_code
_entity_poly.pdbx_strand_id
1 'polypeptide(L)'
;MAVQDTLPGAVSTPVHDAVNRIELGLTRFLVLDGEKVAYLAIFVVAIVSRFWDLGLRVMSHDESLHTMFSYRLYNGEGFAHTPLMHGPLLFHMVALSYLLFGDSDFSARIYPALIGVIVVMLPLLMRKWLGKTGALVASGLLLISPYMLYYSRYIRHDLPSILGAMIMAYAAWKYIEERKIHWMYWLAGGHLLMFLSKEVAFIYVAVFGSFLTIFLITRMLDAPWDRAGLRMLFGTGSLVALISGAVFGVEFILLTTVEDMATIPEVGFLAVFMTVNETIRYLSAIVLAGAVLLMVYSALRGQWKNLRKFPTLDVCVVMGLLVLPLLAPFLVHAVSLAGDFLVGRISTPPAWVQAMTTFHPNDETPTGIMRSFLFTGPVFVISLIIGAVWGMQLPQPRSVMRLDPLTGQTQVVEAKRSVLEWLDALFVGNRWWAIALPYWLIFIFFFTTMFTNGNGLGTGFVGSLGYWLEQHDVRRGGQPIYYYLLIQLPLYEFLPLILSLAAGVTGIGLTVRKSQQRRAELAGAQQPESPDNLVEAADEQMPADHGLAPSEEDVLEVTPTEATFPSAQTDPPDDGWTTAPRGPVALEVTQEFEADHASPAFFFDAPIAFPVMAFIAWWAVINVIAYSLAGERMPWLTTHLTVPLCLAGGWMLGRTIERIEWNKLWTSFGWTLFPLIPIVVLALMRVLAVFCVEGSLNPLCNTVIPERYQSGLFQGTSVAALSSTSLWLTALVVLLLASVGLANLIVKVSWKNAWRVAALVFVGWLAVTTVRATWSASYVRYNEATEYLVYAHSAGGVQEVLDRIEEISFRTTDGYGLQVAYDDRVAWPMSWYLRDYENAAYFADEPTRSRIGESPVIVAGPSNWNAIDALVGDRYFSFEYTRMVWPNQDYFGLTGQDIQNILRDPNLQRGIWDIFIHRDFDRYTEAIAVYPGSTAPADFELNSWRPGERMKMWVRKDVSAQVWEYGVAAQEVAEAIDPYLSGMRDLVPVNTFGAGLLNQPHDIEIGPDGRIYVADTGNHRIAIFDQEGNLVETLGQQGLAPQEDVLNEPWGVGVGADGAVFIADTWNGRIVHYSPEGEFVRAWGVDDPGNLENAFAFWGPRDVAVGQDGLVYVADTGHKRIQVFSPDGEFRSQIGSGGSLTGQLDEPVGLRLGPDFMLYIADTWNQRIQVFTPAGLSMRDWFVEAWFVATNERPYIDVDQAGRVYLTDPEARRVLVFNTVGEFLYGFGDTNTIGLAGGIAVTDDGRTLFLVDTERGTIQRYDIGQLQP
;
A
#
# COMPACT_ATOMS: atom_id res chain seq x y z
N MET A 1 52.39 37.56 0.04
CA MET A 1 53.17 38.79 -0.19
C MET A 1 52.22 39.92 -0.51
N ALA A 2 52.63 41.17 -0.30
CA ALA A 2 51.84 42.37 -0.62
C ALA A 2 52.71 43.36 -1.40
N VAL A 3 52.10 44.05 -2.35
CA VAL A 3 52.43 45.41 -2.83
C VAL A 3 51.08 46.08 -3.17
N GLN A 4 51.03 47.41 -3.13
CA GLN A 4 49.83 48.21 -3.35
C GLN A 4 49.27 48.08 -4.79
N ASP A 5 48.03 48.50 -4.97
CA ASP A 5 47.85 49.74 -5.74
C ASP A 5 46.66 50.56 -5.20
N THR A 6 46.68 51.89 -5.39
CA THR A 6 45.72 52.83 -4.78
C THR A 6 45.22 53.88 -5.77
N LEU A 7 43.98 53.70 -6.27
CA LEU A 7 43.29 54.68 -7.12
C LEU A 7 41.80 54.82 -6.77
N PRO A 8 41.35 55.96 -6.22
CA PRO A 8 39.94 56.27 -6.06
C PRO A 8 39.39 56.94 -7.33
N GLY A 9 38.81 56.17 -8.25
CA GLY A 9 38.27 56.77 -9.48
C GLY A 9 37.82 55.85 -10.63
N ALA A 10 37.45 54.60 -10.37
CA ALA A 10 36.89 53.72 -11.40
C ALA A 10 35.38 53.52 -11.19
N VAL A 11 34.56 54.03 -12.11
CA VAL A 11 33.11 53.75 -12.14
C VAL A 11 32.93 52.35 -12.74
N SER A 12 32.67 51.34 -11.90
CA SER A 12 32.35 50.00 -12.40
C SER A 12 30.99 50.04 -13.10
N THR A 13 30.96 49.57 -14.35
CA THR A 13 29.69 49.36 -15.05
C THR A 13 29.03 48.08 -14.52
N PRO A 14 27.70 48.01 -14.40
CA PRO A 14 27.02 46.86 -13.79
C PRO A 14 27.35 45.50 -14.43
N VAL A 15 27.73 45.50 -15.71
CA VAL A 15 28.16 44.31 -16.45
C VAL A 15 29.48 43.74 -15.90
N HIS A 16 30.43 44.59 -15.50
CA HIS A 16 31.74 44.14 -15.02
C HIS A 16 31.67 43.56 -13.60
N ASP A 17 30.81 44.11 -12.75
CA ASP A 17 30.47 43.52 -11.45
C ASP A 17 29.68 42.21 -11.60
N ALA A 18 28.81 42.09 -12.62
CA ALA A 18 28.12 40.83 -12.91
C ALA A 18 29.08 39.74 -13.39
N VAL A 19 29.99 40.04 -14.33
CA VAL A 19 31.00 39.09 -14.81
C VAL A 19 31.95 38.67 -13.69
N ASN A 20 32.49 39.59 -12.90
CA ASN A 20 33.34 39.25 -11.75
C ASN A 20 32.61 38.38 -10.72
N ARG A 21 31.30 38.59 -10.48
CA ARG A 21 30.50 37.72 -9.60
C ARG A 21 30.27 36.33 -10.20
N ILE A 22 30.15 36.22 -11.51
CA ILE A 22 30.04 34.94 -12.23
C ILE A 22 31.38 34.20 -12.20
N GLU A 23 32.51 34.87 -12.41
CA GLU A 23 33.85 34.26 -12.34
C GLU A 23 34.26 33.88 -10.91
N LEU A 24 34.03 34.74 -9.89
CA LEU A 24 34.21 34.34 -8.48
C LEU A 24 33.22 33.24 -8.07
N GLY A 25 32.01 33.23 -8.66
CA GLY A 25 31.02 32.18 -8.45
C GLY A 25 31.52 30.84 -8.98
N LEU A 26 31.89 30.79 -10.26
CA LEU A 26 32.41 29.61 -10.96
C LEU A 26 33.70 29.09 -10.32
N THR A 27 34.68 29.95 -10.04
CA THR A 27 35.94 29.52 -9.39
C THR A 27 35.68 28.99 -7.97
N ARG A 28 34.82 29.62 -7.16
CA ARG A 28 34.42 29.06 -5.85
C ARG A 28 33.58 27.79 -5.96
N PHE A 29 32.89 27.57 -7.08
CA PHE A 29 32.14 26.33 -7.33
C PHE A 29 33.09 25.18 -7.75
N LEU A 30 33.97 25.45 -8.71
CA LEU A 30 34.92 24.51 -9.33
C LEU A 30 36.06 24.05 -8.40
N VAL A 31 36.47 24.86 -7.42
CA VAL A 31 37.44 24.41 -6.39
C VAL A 31 36.80 23.30 -5.55
N LEU A 32 37.17 22.05 -5.82
CA LEU A 32 36.76 20.87 -5.06
C LEU A 32 37.43 20.88 -3.69
N ASP A 33 36.69 21.29 -2.66
CA ASP A 33 37.03 21.04 -1.26
C ASP A 33 36.61 19.61 -0.84
N GLY A 34 37.18 19.12 0.27
CA GLY A 34 36.90 17.76 0.76
C GLY A 34 35.45 17.51 1.17
N GLU A 35 34.67 18.55 1.47
CA GLU A 35 33.23 18.44 1.78
C GLU A 35 32.45 18.19 0.48
N LYS A 36 32.73 18.95 -0.59
CA LYS A 36 32.16 18.71 -1.93
C LYS A 36 32.53 17.33 -2.47
N VAL A 37 33.79 16.90 -2.33
CA VAL A 37 34.24 15.57 -2.79
C VAL A 37 33.47 14.46 -2.05
N ALA A 38 33.26 14.60 -0.74
CA ALA A 38 32.47 13.63 0.02
C ALA A 38 30.99 13.60 -0.39
N TYR A 39 30.36 14.76 -0.63
CA TYR A 39 28.99 14.80 -1.17
C TYR A 39 28.88 14.26 -2.61
N LEU A 40 29.89 14.49 -3.46
CA LEU A 40 29.95 13.91 -4.80
C LEU A 40 30.09 12.38 -4.75
N ALA A 41 30.92 11.85 -3.84
CA ALA A 41 31.02 10.41 -3.61
C ALA A 41 29.69 9.81 -3.12
N ILE A 42 29.01 10.45 -2.16
CA ILE A 42 27.67 10.04 -1.71
C ILE A 42 26.68 10.06 -2.87
N PHE A 43 26.67 11.10 -3.71
CA PHE A 43 25.78 11.22 -4.87
C PHE A 43 26.02 10.11 -5.91
N VAL A 44 27.28 9.84 -6.26
CA VAL A 44 27.63 8.77 -7.21
C VAL A 44 27.24 7.40 -6.67
N VAL A 45 27.55 7.10 -5.40
CA VAL A 45 27.14 5.83 -4.77
C VAL A 45 25.62 5.75 -4.61
N ALA A 46 24.92 6.86 -4.36
CA ALA A 46 23.46 6.90 -4.30
C ALA A 46 22.81 6.56 -5.64
N ILE A 47 23.36 7.06 -6.76
CA ILE A 47 22.92 6.71 -8.11
C ILE A 47 23.22 5.23 -8.40
N VAL A 48 24.48 4.79 -8.26
CA VAL A 48 24.87 3.41 -8.55
C VAL A 48 24.01 2.43 -7.74
N SER A 49 23.85 2.65 -6.45
CA SER A 49 23.03 1.78 -5.59
C SER A 49 21.52 1.79 -5.89
N ARG A 50 21.01 2.75 -6.66
CA ARG A 50 19.57 2.86 -6.97
C ARG A 50 19.22 2.51 -8.41
N PHE A 51 20.19 2.51 -9.32
CA PHE A 51 19.99 2.18 -10.73
C PHE A 51 20.68 0.87 -11.17
N TRP A 52 21.68 0.37 -10.43
CA TRP A 52 22.28 -0.95 -10.69
C TRP A 52 21.25 -2.07 -10.52
N ASP A 53 21.09 -2.95 -11.51
CA ASP A 53 20.15 -4.10 -11.52
C ASP A 53 18.72 -3.77 -11.08
N LEU A 54 18.22 -2.57 -11.42
CA LEU A 54 16.92 -2.07 -10.96
C LEU A 54 15.71 -2.87 -11.49
N GLY A 55 15.85 -3.53 -12.65
CA GLY A 55 14.84 -4.40 -13.24
C GLY A 55 14.94 -5.88 -12.88
N LEU A 56 15.97 -6.32 -12.13
CA LEU A 56 16.25 -7.75 -11.88
C LEU A 56 15.19 -8.47 -11.03
N ARG A 57 14.45 -7.72 -10.23
CA ARG A 57 13.46 -8.22 -9.28
C ARG A 57 12.06 -8.25 -9.90
N VAL A 58 11.38 -9.38 -9.84
CA VAL A 58 9.95 -9.50 -10.18
C VAL A 58 9.13 -8.41 -9.51
N MET A 59 8.21 -7.80 -10.24
CA MET A 59 7.14 -7.00 -9.67
C MET A 59 6.40 -7.81 -8.61
N SER A 60 6.27 -7.23 -7.41
CA SER A 60 5.38 -7.80 -6.41
C SER A 60 3.92 -7.70 -6.87
N HIS A 61 3.03 -8.43 -6.20
CA HIS A 61 1.58 -8.20 -6.27
C HIS A 61 1.21 -6.71 -6.14
N ASP A 62 1.86 -6.01 -5.19
CA ASP A 62 1.64 -4.58 -4.94
C ASP A 62 2.21 -3.68 -6.04
N GLU A 63 3.38 -3.99 -6.60
CA GLU A 63 3.98 -3.22 -7.70
C GLU A 63 3.21 -3.41 -9.01
N SER A 64 2.68 -4.60 -9.26
CA SER A 64 2.06 -4.98 -10.54
C SER A 64 0.78 -4.18 -10.84
N LEU A 65 0.04 -3.80 -9.79
CA LEU A 65 -1.08 -2.87 -9.90
C LEU A 65 -0.59 -1.50 -10.41
N HIS A 66 0.51 -0.99 -9.84
CA HIS A 66 1.09 0.29 -10.26
C HIS A 66 1.67 0.22 -11.68
N THR A 67 2.34 -0.87 -12.07
CA THR A 67 2.87 -1.02 -13.44
C THR A 67 1.76 -1.08 -14.49
N MET A 68 0.76 -1.95 -14.27
CA MET A 68 -0.29 -2.21 -15.25
C MET A 68 -1.22 -1.01 -15.47
N PHE A 69 -1.71 -0.35 -14.40
CA PHE A 69 -2.55 0.84 -14.57
C PHE A 69 -1.77 2.05 -15.13
N SER A 70 -0.45 2.11 -14.93
CA SER A 70 0.40 3.12 -15.58
C SER A 70 0.60 2.83 -17.08
N TYR A 71 0.64 1.56 -17.46
CA TYR A 71 0.75 1.13 -18.86
C TYR A 71 -0.54 1.42 -19.64
N ARG A 72 -1.71 1.15 -19.05
CA ARG A 72 -3.01 1.58 -19.60
C ARG A 72 -3.10 3.09 -19.79
N LEU A 73 -2.60 3.87 -18.83
CA LEU A 73 -2.52 5.34 -18.93
C LEU A 73 -1.56 5.80 -20.04
N TYR A 74 -0.43 5.11 -20.22
CA TYR A 74 0.55 5.35 -21.28
C TYR A 74 -0.01 5.02 -22.68
N ASN A 75 -0.74 3.91 -22.83
CA ASN A 75 -1.39 3.49 -24.07
C ASN A 75 -2.61 4.34 -24.47
N GLY A 76 -3.12 5.17 -23.55
CA GLY A 76 -4.31 6.00 -23.79
C GLY A 76 -5.65 5.31 -23.53
N GLU A 77 -5.67 4.12 -22.94
CA GLU A 77 -6.88 3.46 -22.42
C GLU A 77 -7.53 4.27 -21.28
N GLY A 78 -6.73 5.11 -20.62
CA GLY A 78 -7.15 6.02 -19.55
C GLY A 78 -6.93 5.46 -18.15
N PHE A 79 -7.25 6.27 -17.14
CA PHE A 79 -7.07 5.93 -15.73
C PHE A 79 -8.17 6.59 -14.89
N ALA A 80 -8.76 5.83 -13.97
CA ALA A 80 -9.76 6.30 -13.02
C ALA A 80 -9.23 6.14 -11.59
N HIS A 81 -8.94 7.26 -10.93
CA HIS A 81 -8.49 7.26 -9.55
C HIS A 81 -9.60 6.78 -8.60
N THR A 82 -9.39 5.64 -7.96
CA THR A 82 -10.12 5.18 -6.77
C THR A 82 -9.22 5.29 -5.53
N PRO A 83 -9.75 5.52 -4.32
CA PRO A 83 -8.94 5.65 -3.10
C PRO A 83 -8.09 4.41 -2.78
N LEU A 84 -8.52 3.23 -3.22
CA LEU A 84 -7.81 1.96 -3.07
C LEU A 84 -6.44 1.95 -3.77
N MET A 85 -6.23 2.84 -4.75
CA MET A 85 -4.96 3.01 -5.45
C MET A 85 -3.94 3.91 -4.70
N HIS A 86 -4.36 4.57 -3.62
CA HIS A 86 -3.71 5.74 -3.03
C HIS A 86 -3.54 6.87 -4.06
N GLY A 87 -2.65 7.84 -3.79
CA GLY A 87 -2.54 9.07 -4.58
C GLY A 87 -2.12 8.85 -6.05
N PRO A 88 -2.67 9.64 -6.98
CA PRO A 88 -2.53 9.42 -8.43
C PRO A 88 -1.12 9.68 -8.99
N LEU A 89 -0.22 10.34 -8.25
CA LEU A 89 1.09 10.77 -8.77
C LEU A 89 1.97 9.61 -9.20
N LEU A 90 1.97 8.49 -8.46
CA LEU A 90 2.83 7.36 -8.77
C LEU A 90 2.54 6.83 -10.18
N PHE A 91 1.26 6.63 -10.51
CA PHE A 91 0.80 6.19 -11.82
C PHE A 91 1.20 7.15 -12.94
N HIS A 92 0.98 8.46 -12.74
CA HIS A 92 1.33 9.48 -13.73
C HIS A 92 2.85 9.58 -13.95
N MET A 93 3.66 9.41 -12.91
CA MET A 93 5.12 9.46 -13.00
C MET A 93 5.74 8.18 -13.59
N VAL A 94 5.12 7.02 -13.38
CA VAL A 94 5.50 5.75 -14.01
C VAL A 94 5.10 5.75 -15.50
N ALA A 95 3.89 6.19 -15.84
CA ALA A 95 3.45 6.37 -17.24
C ALA A 95 4.33 7.38 -18.00
N LEU A 96 4.75 8.48 -17.34
CA LEU A 96 5.75 9.40 -17.89
C LEU A 96 7.13 8.73 -18.08
N SER A 97 7.50 7.75 -17.24
CA SER A 97 8.73 6.98 -17.43
C SER A 97 8.64 6.07 -18.66
N TYR A 98 7.50 5.41 -18.87
CA TYR A 98 7.24 4.62 -20.08
C TYR A 98 7.30 5.49 -21.34
N LEU A 99 6.71 6.69 -21.31
CA LEU A 99 6.77 7.67 -22.40
C LEU A 99 8.21 8.14 -22.73
N LEU A 100 9.14 8.09 -21.78
CA LEU A 100 10.52 8.54 -21.96
C LEU A 100 11.51 7.41 -22.27
N PHE A 101 11.22 6.17 -21.86
CA PHE A 101 12.18 5.06 -21.86
C PHE A 101 11.64 3.71 -22.39
N GLY A 102 10.36 3.64 -22.77
CA GLY A 102 9.64 2.37 -22.99
C GLY A 102 9.15 1.75 -21.69
N ASP A 103 8.17 0.86 -21.74
CA ASP A 103 7.70 0.09 -20.59
C ASP A 103 8.61 -1.12 -20.31
N SER A 104 8.97 -1.32 -19.04
CA SER A 104 9.83 -2.41 -18.56
C SER A 104 9.91 -2.40 -17.02
N ASP A 105 10.34 -3.51 -16.41
CA ASP A 105 10.60 -3.59 -14.97
C ASP A 105 11.68 -2.60 -14.48
N PHE A 106 12.58 -2.17 -15.38
CA PHE A 106 13.58 -1.14 -15.10
C PHE A 106 12.95 0.26 -15.11
N SER A 107 12.27 0.63 -16.20
CA SER A 107 11.71 1.98 -16.37
C SER A 107 10.62 2.28 -15.34
N ALA A 108 9.80 1.28 -14.99
CA ALA A 108 8.78 1.40 -13.96
C ALA A 108 9.34 1.86 -12.59
N ARG A 109 10.59 1.53 -12.28
CA ARG A 109 11.26 1.88 -11.00
C ARG A 109 12.19 3.09 -11.09
N ILE A 110 12.37 3.73 -12.25
CA ILE A 110 13.20 4.95 -12.40
C ILE A 110 12.73 6.07 -11.46
N TYR A 111 11.41 6.24 -11.31
CA TYR A 111 10.84 7.28 -10.44
C TYR A 111 11.22 7.12 -8.96
N PRO A 112 10.92 6.01 -8.25
CA PRO A 112 11.35 5.82 -6.87
C PRO A 112 12.88 5.84 -6.70
N ALA A 113 13.64 5.36 -7.68
CA ALA A 113 15.11 5.41 -7.67
C ALA A 113 15.63 6.85 -7.66
N LEU A 114 15.11 7.72 -8.53
CA LEU A 114 15.45 9.13 -8.60
C LEU A 114 15.06 9.87 -7.31
N ILE A 115 13.86 9.63 -6.78
CA ILE A 115 13.41 10.22 -5.50
C ILE A 115 14.33 9.77 -4.35
N GLY A 116 14.77 8.51 -4.33
CA GLY A 116 15.75 8.00 -3.37
C GLY A 116 17.09 8.75 -3.39
N VAL A 117 17.64 9.04 -4.57
CA VAL A 117 18.85 9.86 -4.71
C VAL A 117 18.64 11.27 -4.16
N ILE A 118 17.49 11.90 -4.45
CA ILE A 118 17.16 13.24 -3.95
C ILE A 118 17.05 13.26 -2.42
N VAL A 119 16.37 12.26 -1.83
CA VAL A 119 16.20 12.15 -0.37
C VAL A 119 17.54 11.94 0.34
N VAL A 120 18.44 11.11 -0.20
CA VAL A 120 19.80 10.92 0.34
C VAL A 120 20.59 12.24 0.35
N MET A 121 20.45 13.08 -0.68
CA MET A 121 21.18 14.34 -0.78
C MET A 121 20.55 15.50 -0.01
N LEU A 122 19.26 15.43 0.33
CA LEU A 122 18.53 16.55 0.94
C LEU A 122 19.11 17.12 2.26
N PRO A 123 19.75 16.32 3.16
CA PRO A 123 20.42 16.86 4.34
C PRO A 123 21.53 17.87 4.05
N LEU A 124 22.06 17.93 2.82
CA LEU A 124 22.94 19.03 2.33
C LEU A 124 22.33 20.42 2.59
N LEU A 125 21.01 20.57 2.47
CA LEU A 125 20.30 21.81 2.75
C LEU A 125 20.22 22.12 4.25
N MET A 126 20.30 21.08 5.09
CA MET A 126 20.15 21.16 6.55
C MET A 126 21.48 21.43 7.31
N ARG A 127 22.60 21.62 6.58
CA ARG A 127 23.94 21.96 7.12
C ARG A 127 23.95 23.08 8.17
N LYS A 128 23.02 24.05 8.09
CA LYS A 128 22.90 25.14 9.08
C LYS A 128 22.60 24.64 10.50
N TRP A 129 21.76 23.60 10.64
CA TRP A 129 21.27 23.14 11.95
C TRP A 129 21.90 21.82 12.38
N LEU A 130 22.23 20.94 11.43
CA LEU A 130 22.92 19.67 11.70
C LEU A 130 24.44 19.85 11.88
N GLY A 131 25.01 20.97 11.44
CA GLY A 131 26.45 21.14 11.23
C GLY A 131 26.89 20.56 9.89
N LYS A 132 28.10 20.93 9.44
CA LYS A 132 28.68 20.44 8.18
C LYS A 132 28.81 18.92 8.19
N THR A 133 29.47 18.41 9.23
CA THR A 133 29.73 16.97 9.36
C THR A 133 28.45 16.21 9.67
N GLY A 134 27.54 16.80 10.45
CA GLY A 134 26.27 16.16 10.80
C GLY A 134 25.32 15.98 9.63
N ALA A 135 25.29 16.94 8.69
CA ALA A 135 24.56 16.80 7.43
C ALA A 135 25.18 15.76 6.49
N LEU A 136 26.52 15.72 6.41
CA LEU A 136 27.24 14.73 5.60
C LEU A 136 26.98 13.30 6.13
N VAL A 137 27.03 13.11 7.46
CA VAL A 137 26.69 11.83 8.09
C VAL A 137 25.20 11.50 7.91
N ALA A 138 24.28 12.45 8.05
CA ALA A 138 22.85 12.19 7.82
C ALA A 138 22.59 11.68 6.40
N SER A 139 23.27 12.25 5.39
CA SER A 139 23.23 11.76 4.01
C SER A 139 23.85 10.36 3.89
N GLY A 140 24.97 10.11 4.58
CA GLY A 140 25.59 8.78 4.66
C GLY A 140 24.71 7.71 5.31
N LEU A 141 23.95 8.05 6.36
CA LEU A 141 23.00 7.14 7.02
C LEU A 141 21.80 6.82 6.11
N LEU A 142 21.24 7.82 5.41
CA LEU A 142 20.19 7.59 4.41
C LEU A 142 20.69 6.81 3.19
N LEU A 143 21.98 6.94 2.83
CA LEU A 143 22.60 6.17 1.75
C LEU A 143 22.69 4.67 2.10
N ILE A 144 23.09 4.35 3.33
CA ILE A 144 23.35 2.96 3.75
C ILE A 144 22.19 2.27 4.47
N SER A 145 21.10 2.96 4.79
CA SER A 145 19.92 2.36 5.46
C SER A 145 19.29 1.26 4.59
N PRO A 146 18.93 0.09 5.17
CA PRO A 146 18.24 -0.97 4.43
C PRO A 146 16.92 -0.48 3.83
N TYR A 147 16.07 0.17 4.65
CA TYR A 147 14.78 0.67 4.18
C TYR A 147 14.91 1.74 3.09
N MET A 148 15.80 2.72 3.29
CA MET A 148 15.95 3.84 2.35
C MET A 148 16.63 3.45 1.04
N LEU A 149 17.34 2.31 0.99
CA LEU A 149 17.80 1.73 -0.27
C LEU A 149 16.72 0.85 -0.91
N TYR A 150 16.22 -0.14 -0.18
CA TYR A 150 15.30 -1.14 -0.68
C TYR A 150 14.03 -0.53 -1.26
N TYR A 151 13.37 0.38 -0.53
CA TYR A 151 12.16 1.03 -1.01
C TYR A 151 12.39 2.08 -2.09
N SER A 152 13.62 2.59 -2.27
CA SER A 152 13.95 3.37 -3.47
C SER A 152 14.12 2.52 -4.73
N ARG A 153 14.04 1.19 -4.62
CA ARG A 153 14.10 0.23 -5.74
C ARG A 153 12.76 -0.52 -5.88
N TYR A 154 11.66 0.08 -5.43
CA TYR A 154 10.33 -0.53 -5.33
C TYR A 154 9.23 0.49 -5.65
N ILE A 155 8.19 0.10 -6.38
CA ILE A 155 7.13 1.02 -6.84
C ILE A 155 6.11 1.26 -5.71
N ARG A 156 6.38 2.26 -4.86
CA ARG A 156 5.49 2.69 -3.76
C ARG A 156 5.52 4.20 -3.51
N HIS A 157 4.49 4.67 -2.79
CA HIS A 157 4.15 6.08 -2.56
C HIS A 157 4.92 6.74 -1.39
N ASP A 158 5.61 5.95 -0.59
CA ASP A 158 6.21 6.36 0.69
C ASP A 158 7.41 7.30 0.50
N LEU A 159 8.27 7.06 -0.50
CA LEU A 159 9.43 7.93 -0.78
C LEU A 159 9.03 9.33 -1.32
N PRO A 160 8.10 9.45 -2.29
CA PRO A 160 7.53 10.76 -2.66
C PRO A 160 6.96 11.50 -1.44
N SER A 161 6.25 10.79 -0.56
CA SER A 161 5.71 11.36 0.68
C SER A 161 6.80 11.83 1.65
N ILE A 162 7.90 11.07 1.79
CA ILE A 162 9.09 11.47 2.56
C ILE A 162 9.75 12.73 1.99
N LEU A 163 9.89 12.80 0.66
CA LEU A 163 10.45 13.99 0.01
C LEU A 163 9.57 15.22 0.30
N GLY A 164 8.26 15.08 0.18
CA GLY A 164 7.29 16.12 0.54
C GLY A 164 7.42 16.57 2.01
N ALA A 165 7.50 15.62 2.94
CA ALA A 165 7.69 15.90 4.37
C ALA A 165 9.01 16.62 4.68
N MET A 166 10.13 16.19 4.09
CA MET A 166 11.44 16.84 4.31
C MET A 166 11.50 18.25 3.68
N ILE A 167 10.88 18.45 2.51
CA ILE A 167 10.71 19.78 1.90
C ILE A 167 9.86 20.66 2.81
N MET A 168 8.72 20.15 3.31
CA MET A 168 7.80 20.87 4.19
C MET A 168 8.48 21.27 5.52
N ALA A 169 9.27 20.37 6.12
CA ALA A 169 10.06 20.66 7.31
C ALA A 169 11.09 21.78 7.06
N TYR A 170 11.91 21.63 6.02
CA TYR A 170 12.91 22.64 5.64
C TYR A 170 12.27 24.01 5.36
N ALA A 171 11.20 24.02 4.57
CA ALA A 171 10.44 25.22 4.21
C ALA A 171 9.83 25.92 5.44
N ALA A 172 9.25 25.17 6.38
CA ALA A 172 8.73 25.71 7.63
C ALA A 172 9.83 26.38 8.47
N TRP A 173 10.97 25.71 8.67
CA TRP A 173 12.10 26.28 9.43
C TRP A 173 12.63 27.55 8.74
N LYS A 174 12.80 27.51 7.41
CA LYS A 174 13.27 28.66 6.60
C LYS A 174 12.28 29.83 6.60
N TYR A 175 10.97 29.58 6.55
CA TYR A 175 9.96 30.64 6.68
C TYR A 175 9.99 31.27 8.06
N ILE A 176 10.09 30.47 9.14
CA ILE A 176 10.12 30.99 10.51
C ILE A 176 11.38 31.84 10.78
N GLU A 177 12.52 31.49 10.15
CA GLU A 177 13.76 32.27 10.25
C GLU A 177 13.82 33.54 9.38
N GLU A 178 13.33 33.49 8.13
CA GLU A 178 13.53 34.56 7.13
C GLU A 178 12.26 35.32 6.73
N ARG A 179 11.08 34.76 7.00
CA ARG A 179 9.75 35.27 6.65
C ARG A 179 9.50 35.62 5.17
N LYS A 180 10.30 35.06 4.25
CA LYS A 180 10.17 35.26 2.80
C LYS A 180 9.08 34.34 2.22
N ILE A 181 8.18 34.91 1.41
CA ILE A 181 6.99 34.21 0.89
C ILE A 181 7.31 32.97 0.03
N HIS A 182 8.47 32.92 -0.65
CA HIS A 182 8.84 31.75 -1.46
C HIS A 182 9.04 30.47 -0.65
N TRP A 183 9.37 30.57 0.64
CA TRP A 183 9.39 29.40 1.52
C TRP A 183 7.98 28.83 1.74
N MET A 184 6.94 29.66 1.63
CA MET A 184 5.55 29.21 1.69
C MET A 184 5.09 28.49 0.41
N TYR A 185 5.67 28.82 -0.76
CA TYR A 185 5.46 28.04 -1.98
C TYR A 185 6.11 26.65 -1.88
N TRP A 186 7.33 26.56 -1.33
CA TRP A 186 7.97 25.27 -1.05
C TRP A 186 7.23 24.46 0.02
N LEU A 187 6.68 25.10 1.06
CA LEU A 187 5.84 24.46 2.06
C LEU A 187 4.60 23.83 1.41
N ALA A 188 3.88 24.60 0.60
CA ALA A 188 2.68 24.14 -0.10
C ALA A 188 2.99 23.08 -1.17
N GLY A 189 4.14 23.17 -1.86
CA GLY A 189 4.61 22.15 -2.80
C GLY A 189 4.97 20.82 -2.12
N GLY A 190 5.63 20.87 -0.95
CA GLY A 190 5.90 19.69 -0.13
C GLY A 190 4.63 19.05 0.43
N HIS A 191 3.67 19.88 0.87
CA HIS A 191 2.33 19.46 1.29
C HIS A 191 1.57 18.76 0.15
N LEU A 192 1.53 19.39 -1.03
CA LEU A 192 0.89 18.87 -2.23
C LEU A 192 1.49 17.53 -2.66
N LEU A 193 2.82 17.43 -2.67
CA LEU A 193 3.53 16.20 -3.06
C LEU A 193 3.11 15.00 -2.20
N MET A 194 2.89 15.19 -0.89
CA MET A 194 2.38 14.12 -0.03
C MET A 194 0.93 13.75 -0.37
N PHE A 195 0.03 14.74 -0.50
CA PHE A 195 -1.39 14.51 -0.80
C PHE A 195 -1.67 13.97 -2.21
N LEU A 196 -0.75 14.19 -3.15
CA LEU A 196 -0.75 13.53 -4.46
C LEU A 196 -0.20 12.10 -4.42
N SER A 197 0.41 11.67 -3.30
CA SER A 197 1.10 10.37 -3.16
C SER A 197 0.36 9.39 -2.24
N LYS A 198 0.16 9.69 -0.95
CA LYS A 198 -0.61 8.82 -0.04
C LYS A 198 -1.19 9.60 1.15
N GLU A 199 -2.34 9.12 1.62
CA GLU A 199 -3.12 9.58 2.78
C GLU A 199 -2.29 9.73 4.07
N VAL A 200 -1.14 9.05 4.17
CA VAL A 200 -0.11 9.26 5.20
C VAL A 200 0.29 10.75 5.35
N ALA A 201 0.06 11.58 4.33
CA ALA A 201 0.08 13.04 4.42
C ALA A 201 -0.68 13.61 5.64
N PHE A 202 -1.83 13.07 6.01
CA PHE A 202 -2.59 13.49 7.20
C PHE A 202 -1.80 13.29 8.50
N ILE A 203 -1.07 12.17 8.64
CA ILE A 203 -0.20 11.90 9.79
C ILE A 203 0.92 12.94 9.84
N TYR A 204 1.57 13.25 8.72
CA TYR A 204 2.61 14.29 8.67
C TYR A 204 2.09 15.68 9.04
N VAL A 205 0.89 16.07 8.57
CA VAL A 205 0.25 17.33 8.95
C VAL A 205 -0.05 17.37 10.45
N ALA A 206 -0.50 16.26 11.05
CA ALA A 206 -0.73 16.16 12.50
C ALA A 206 0.58 16.22 13.32
N VAL A 207 1.63 15.50 12.92
CA VAL A 207 2.94 15.46 13.60
C VAL A 207 3.61 16.84 13.57
N PHE A 208 3.62 17.50 12.41
CA PHE A 208 4.27 18.80 12.26
C PHE A 208 3.39 19.92 12.85
N GLY A 209 2.08 19.87 12.60
CA GLY A 209 1.11 20.85 13.09
C GLY A 209 1.01 20.88 14.62
N SER A 210 1.08 19.73 15.29
CA SER A 210 1.09 19.65 16.76
C SER A 210 2.35 20.30 17.34
N PHE A 211 3.55 20.01 16.81
CA PHE A 211 4.78 20.70 17.25
C PHE A 211 4.72 22.21 17.00
N LEU A 212 4.30 22.62 15.80
CA LEU A 212 4.20 24.04 15.44
C LEU A 212 3.16 24.77 16.32
N THR A 213 2.08 24.10 16.73
CA THR A 213 1.09 24.63 17.67
C THR A 213 1.65 24.77 19.09
N ILE A 214 2.38 23.77 19.60
CA ILE A 214 3.06 23.87 20.91
C ILE A 214 4.15 24.97 20.89
N PHE A 215 4.89 25.09 19.80
CA PHE A 215 5.88 26.16 19.60
C PHE A 215 5.23 27.54 19.47
N LEU A 216 4.05 27.63 18.86
CA LEU A 216 3.26 28.86 18.83
C LEU A 216 2.71 29.22 20.23
N ILE A 217 2.15 28.27 20.97
CA ILE A 217 1.63 28.48 22.33
C ILE A 217 2.74 29.00 23.25
N THR A 218 3.92 28.38 23.24
CA THR A 218 5.06 28.84 24.05
C THR A 218 5.52 30.25 23.62
N ARG A 219 5.64 30.52 22.31
CA ARG A 219 5.95 31.88 21.81
C ARG A 219 4.88 32.92 22.16
N MET A 220 3.60 32.56 22.19
CA MET A 220 2.52 33.44 22.62
C MET A 220 2.52 33.65 24.13
N LEU A 221 2.92 32.66 24.94
CA LEU A 221 3.09 32.81 26.38
C LEU A 221 4.27 33.72 26.74
N ASP A 222 5.34 33.71 25.96
CA ASP A 222 6.51 34.61 26.13
C ASP A 222 6.24 36.06 25.68
N ALA A 223 5.26 36.29 24.80
CA ALA A 223 4.96 37.61 24.24
C ALA A 223 4.30 38.58 25.26
N PRO A 224 4.37 39.90 25.05
CA PRO A 224 3.60 40.88 25.84
C PRO A 224 2.10 40.81 25.49
N TRP A 225 1.22 40.78 26.50
CA TRP A 225 -0.24 40.66 26.36
C TRP A 225 -0.99 41.94 26.74
N ASP A 226 -2.09 42.23 26.04
CA ASP A 226 -2.97 43.37 26.37
C ASP A 226 -3.53 43.32 27.81
N ARG A 227 -3.65 42.11 28.41
CA ARG A 227 -4.06 41.89 29.82
C ARG A 227 -3.42 40.62 30.40
N ALA A 228 -2.82 40.72 31.58
CA ALA A 228 -2.23 39.58 32.30
C ALA A 228 -3.23 38.43 32.56
N GLY A 229 -4.49 38.76 32.88
CA GLY A 229 -5.55 37.76 33.07
C GLY A 229 -5.86 36.94 31.80
N LEU A 230 -5.74 37.54 30.61
CA LEU A 230 -5.92 36.81 29.35
C LEU A 230 -4.71 35.91 29.03
N ARG A 231 -3.49 36.32 29.39
CA ARG A 231 -2.29 35.47 29.33
C ARG A 231 -2.44 34.24 30.23
N MET A 232 -2.97 34.41 31.44
CA MET A 232 -3.23 33.31 32.36
C MET A 232 -4.32 32.37 31.86
N LEU A 233 -5.46 32.89 31.38
CA LEU A 233 -6.53 32.07 30.79
C LEU A 233 -6.06 31.31 29.53
N PHE A 234 -5.23 31.93 28.69
CA PHE A 234 -4.59 31.27 27.56
C PHE A 234 -3.66 30.14 28.00
N GLY A 235 -2.82 30.37 29.01
CA GLY A 235 -1.91 29.35 29.57
C GLY A 235 -2.65 28.17 30.19
N THR A 236 -3.66 28.44 31.03
CA THR A 236 -4.49 27.39 31.64
C THR A 236 -5.30 26.64 30.59
N GLY A 237 -5.92 27.33 29.63
CA GLY A 237 -6.65 26.71 28.52
C GLY A 237 -5.75 25.82 27.65
N SER A 238 -4.53 26.29 27.34
CA SER A 238 -3.52 25.50 26.61
C SER A 238 -3.09 24.26 27.39
N LEU A 239 -2.84 24.38 28.70
CA LEU A 239 -2.43 23.28 29.56
C LEU A 239 -3.54 22.23 29.70
N VAL A 240 -4.78 22.65 29.93
CA VAL A 240 -5.93 21.73 30.01
C VAL A 240 -6.18 21.07 28.65
N ALA A 241 -6.08 21.79 27.53
CA ALA A 241 -6.21 21.19 26.20
C ALA A 241 -5.12 20.14 25.92
N LEU A 242 -3.87 20.39 26.30
CA LEU A 242 -2.78 19.42 26.17
C LEU A 242 -2.98 18.19 27.06
N ILE A 243 -3.44 18.37 28.31
CA ILE A 243 -3.71 17.27 29.24
C ILE A 243 -4.91 16.45 28.76
N SER A 244 -6.06 17.08 28.47
CA SER A 244 -7.26 16.38 27.99
C SER A 244 -7.05 15.71 26.64
N GLY A 245 -6.26 16.30 25.73
CA GLY A 245 -5.88 15.66 24.47
C GLY A 245 -4.98 14.45 24.66
N ALA A 246 -4.02 14.50 25.61
CA ALA A 246 -3.19 13.35 25.96
C ALA A 246 -4.00 12.24 26.66
N VAL A 247 -4.93 12.60 27.55
CA VAL A 247 -5.84 11.68 28.24
C VAL A 247 -6.77 10.99 27.23
N PHE A 248 -7.45 11.75 26.36
CA PHE A 248 -8.28 11.21 25.28
C PHE A 248 -7.48 10.29 24.33
N GLY A 249 -6.24 10.66 24.03
CA GLY A 249 -5.32 9.79 23.27
C GLY A 249 -5.02 8.47 23.98
N VAL A 250 -4.73 8.49 25.28
CA VAL A 250 -4.49 7.27 26.08
C VAL A 250 -5.77 6.43 26.24
N GLU A 251 -6.93 7.06 26.41
CA GLU A 251 -8.25 6.40 26.43
C GLU A 251 -8.52 5.65 25.11
N PHE A 252 -8.22 6.28 23.97
CA PHE A 252 -8.33 5.66 22.65
C PHE A 252 -7.36 4.47 22.47
N ILE A 253 -6.08 4.63 22.87
CA ILE A 253 -5.09 3.54 22.83
C ILE A 253 -5.59 2.35 23.66
N LEU A 254 -6.02 2.59 24.90
CA LEU A 254 -6.47 1.55 25.81
C LEU A 254 -7.66 0.77 25.25
N LEU A 255 -8.63 1.43 24.60
CA LEU A 255 -9.74 0.76 23.90
C LEU A 255 -9.22 -0.20 22.82
N THR A 256 -8.38 0.28 21.90
CA THR A 256 -7.85 -0.58 20.82
C THR A 256 -7.06 -1.79 21.34
N THR A 257 -6.30 -1.63 22.44
CA THR A 257 -5.55 -2.74 23.06
C THR A 257 -6.43 -3.70 23.88
N VAL A 258 -7.64 -3.29 24.29
CA VAL A 258 -8.58 -4.13 25.04
C VAL A 258 -9.35 -5.06 24.11
N GLU A 259 -9.67 -4.61 22.90
CA GLU A 259 -10.23 -5.47 21.84
C GLU A 259 -9.25 -6.60 21.48
N ASP A 260 -7.97 -6.27 21.30
CA ASP A 260 -6.90 -7.25 21.02
C ASP A 260 -6.71 -8.28 22.16
N MET A 261 -7.22 -8.01 23.37
CA MET A 261 -7.18 -8.92 24.54
C MET A 261 -8.54 -9.56 24.87
N ALA A 262 -9.59 -9.33 24.08
CA ALA A 262 -10.94 -9.82 24.35
C ALA A 262 -11.13 -11.34 24.20
N THR A 263 -10.08 -12.07 23.80
CA THR A 263 -10.06 -13.54 23.70
C THR A 263 -9.89 -14.25 25.06
N ILE A 264 -9.66 -13.52 26.16
CA ILE A 264 -9.45 -14.07 27.50
C ILE A 264 -10.80 -14.20 28.26
N PRO A 265 -11.31 -15.41 28.56
CA PRO A 265 -12.73 -15.58 28.92
C PRO A 265 -13.22 -15.06 30.29
N GLU A 266 -12.33 -14.72 31.24
CA GLU A 266 -12.70 -14.60 32.67
C GLU A 266 -12.95 -13.17 33.19
N VAL A 267 -12.92 -12.13 32.34
CA VAL A 267 -12.85 -10.74 32.80
C VAL A 267 -14.21 -10.01 32.79
N GLY A 268 -15.11 -10.37 33.70
CA GLY A 268 -16.37 -9.62 33.93
C GLY A 268 -16.17 -8.14 34.32
N PHE A 269 -14.96 -7.78 34.77
CA PHE A 269 -14.52 -6.39 35.01
C PHE A 269 -14.45 -5.55 33.72
N LEU A 270 -14.27 -6.18 32.55
CA LEU A 270 -14.05 -5.52 31.27
C LEU A 270 -15.30 -4.75 30.79
N ALA A 271 -16.50 -5.30 30.99
CA ALA A 271 -17.75 -4.63 30.64
C ALA A 271 -18.00 -3.35 31.48
N VAL A 272 -17.57 -3.36 32.75
CA VAL A 272 -17.60 -2.18 33.62
C VAL A 272 -16.54 -1.16 33.19
N PHE A 273 -15.34 -1.62 32.83
CA PHE A 273 -14.28 -0.76 32.30
C PHE A 273 -14.72 -0.05 31.00
N MET A 274 -15.29 -0.78 30.04
CA MET A 274 -15.80 -0.24 28.76
C MET A 274 -16.87 0.85 28.96
N THR A 275 -17.87 0.59 29.80
CA THR A 275 -18.98 1.54 30.05
C THR A 275 -18.56 2.78 30.85
N VAL A 276 -17.60 2.63 31.77
CA VAL A 276 -16.96 3.77 32.44
C VAL A 276 -16.12 4.60 31.44
N ASN A 277 -15.36 3.93 30.57
CA ASN A 277 -14.47 4.57 29.60
C ASN A 277 -15.26 5.45 28.60
N GLU A 278 -16.41 5.01 28.08
CA GLU A 278 -17.25 5.84 27.21
C GLU A 278 -17.65 7.18 27.86
N THR A 279 -18.11 7.14 29.12
CA THR A 279 -18.56 8.34 29.84
C THR A 279 -17.40 9.32 30.07
N ILE A 280 -16.21 8.80 30.40
CA ILE A 280 -15.01 9.61 30.57
C ILE A 280 -14.53 10.16 29.22
N ARG A 281 -14.54 9.38 28.13
CA ARG A 281 -14.18 9.79 26.77
C ARG A 281 -15.04 10.97 26.26
N TYR A 282 -16.34 10.96 26.53
CA TYR A 282 -17.20 12.11 26.21
C TYR A 282 -16.89 13.33 27.09
N LEU A 283 -16.58 13.12 28.38
CA LEU A 283 -16.19 14.19 29.29
C LEU A 283 -14.84 14.81 28.90
N SER A 284 -13.83 13.99 28.56
CA SER A 284 -12.49 14.43 28.16
C SER A 284 -12.54 15.20 26.83
N ALA A 285 -13.37 14.77 25.87
CA ALA A 285 -13.66 15.50 24.65
C ALA A 285 -14.37 16.87 24.90
N ILE A 286 -15.37 16.92 25.79
CA ILE A 286 -16.06 18.18 26.14
C ILE A 286 -15.11 19.16 26.85
N VAL A 287 -14.29 18.68 27.78
CA VAL A 287 -13.28 19.50 28.47
C VAL A 287 -12.21 19.99 27.49
N LEU A 288 -11.75 19.15 26.57
CA LEU A 288 -10.83 19.52 25.49
C LEU A 288 -11.42 20.64 24.62
N ALA A 289 -12.66 20.47 24.14
CA ALA A 289 -13.35 21.49 23.34
C ALA A 289 -13.50 22.82 24.10
N GLY A 290 -13.92 22.78 25.36
CA GLY A 290 -14.02 23.96 26.22
C GLY A 290 -12.67 24.66 26.46
N ALA A 291 -11.60 23.88 26.67
CA ALA A 291 -10.25 24.40 26.86
C ALA A 291 -9.67 25.03 25.58
N VAL A 292 -9.90 24.42 24.42
CA VAL A 292 -9.52 24.99 23.11
C VAL A 292 -10.30 26.27 22.83
N LEU A 293 -11.61 26.30 23.10
CA LEU A 293 -12.43 27.52 22.96
C LEU A 293 -11.94 28.65 23.89
N LEU A 294 -11.58 28.33 25.15
CA LEU A 294 -11.02 29.29 26.10
C LEU A 294 -9.65 29.83 25.64
N MET A 295 -8.78 28.95 25.13
CA MET A 295 -7.48 29.30 24.55
C MET A 295 -7.65 30.23 23.34
N VAL A 296 -8.49 29.85 22.37
CA VAL A 296 -8.76 30.65 21.16
C VAL A 296 -9.40 31.99 21.51
N TYR A 297 -10.41 32.02 22.39
CA TYR A 297 -11.01 33.27 22.87
C TYR A 297 -9.98 34.20 23.53
N SER A 298 -9.12 33.65 24.39
CA SER A 298 -8.07 34.41 25.07
C SER A 298 -7.08 35.00 24.08
N ALA A 299 -6.59 34.20 23.12
CA ALA A 299 -5.72 34.67 22.03
C ALA A 299 -6.37 35.78 21.19
N LEU A 300 -7.62 35.58 20.75
CA LEU A 300 -8.38 36.57 19.96
C LEU A 300 -8.70 37.85 20.75
N ARG A 301 -8.76 37.82 22.08
CA ARG A 301 -8.99 39.00 22.92
C ARG A 301 -7.72 39.70 23.41
N GLY A 302 -6.61 38.97 23.56
CA GLY A 302 -5.39 39.46 24.21
C GLY A 302 -4.17 39.61 23.30
N GLN A 303 -4.24 39.09 22.06
CA GLN A 303 -3.14 39.13 21.08
C GLN A 303 -3.57 39.54 19.66
N TRP A 304 -4.84 39.89 19.39
CA TRP A 304 -5.37 40.15 18.03
C TRP A 304 -4.46 40.98 17.12
N LYS A 305 -3.96 42.12 17.61
CA LYS A 305 -3.07 43.05 16.88
C LYS A 305 -1.69 42.46 16.55
N ASN A 306 -1.29 41.41 17.26
CA ASN A 306 0.01 40.75 17.16
C ASN A 306 -0.06 39.36 16.50
N LEU A 307 -1.24 38.75 16.30
CA LEU A 307 -1.35 37.40 15.71
C LEU A 307 -0.59 37.30 14.38
N ARG A 308 -0.79 38.26 13.47
CA ARG A 308 -0.06 38.37 12.20
C ARG A 308 1.43 38.76 12.32
N LYS A 309 2.01 38.80 13.51
CA LYS A 309 3.46 38.97 13.71
C LYS A 309 4.19 37.65 13.93
N PHE A 310 3.51 36.59 14.40
CA PHE A 310 4.11 35.28 14.65
C PHE A 310 4.29 34.47 13.35
N PRO A 311 5.51 34.21 12.85
CA PRO A 311 5.69 33.47 11.59
C PRO A 311 5.24 32.01 11.69
N THR A 312 5.28 31.41 12.88
CA THR A 312 4.75 30.08 13.14
C THR A 312 3.25 30.00 12.85
N LEU A 313 2.49 31.06 13.14
CA LEU A 313 1.05 31.08 12.87
C LEU A 313 0.76 31.19 11.36
N ASP A 314 1.57 31.92 10.59
CA ASP A 314 1.46 31.93 9.13
C ASP A 314 1.62 30.50 8.54
N VAL A 315 2.57 29.72 9.06
CA VAL A 315 2.80 28.32 8.64
C VAL A 315 1.61 27.43 9.04
N CYS A 316 1.15 27.51 10.30
CA CYS A 316 -0.01 26.74 10.76
C CYS A 316 -1.29 27.08 9.98
N VAL A 317 -1.53 28.36 9.65
CA VAL A 317 -2.68 28.79 8.86
C VAL A 317 -2.59 28.25 7.44
N VAL A 318 -1.43 28.32 6.78
CA VAL A 318 -1.30 27.79 5.40
C VAL A 318 -1.48 26.27 5.37
N MET A 319 -0.82 25.50 6.23
CA MET A 319 -1.04 24.05 6.30
C MET A 319 -2.50 23.70 6.64
N GLY A 320 -3.05 24.35 7.67
CA GLY A 320 -4.41 24.13 8.13
C GLY A 320 -5.45 24.39 7.04
N LEU A 321 -5.31 25.49 6.29
CA LEU A 321 -6.25 25.83 5.21
C LEU A 321 -6.10 24.94 3.96
N LEU A 322 -4.90 24.47 3.65
CA LEU A 322 -4.67 23.54 2.53
C LEU A 322 -5.21 22.13 2.84
N VAL A 323 -5.15 21.66 4.10
CA VAL A 323 -5.74 20.38 4.49
C VAL A 323 -7.25 20.46 4.78
N LEU A 324 -7.78 21.62 5.23
CA LEU A 324 -9.16 21.76 5.70
C LEU A 324 -10.25 21.18 4.77
N PRO A 325 -10.20 21.33 3.42
CA PRO A 325 -11.19 20.73 2.53
C PRO A 325 -11.12 19.19 2.48
N LEU A 326 -9.91 18.63 2.66
CA LEU A 326 -9.65 17.19 2.69
C LEU A 326 -10.09 16.54 4.02
N LEU A 327 -10.43 17.36 5.03
CA LEU A 327 -11.01 16.90 6.31
C LEU A 327 -12.55 16.82 6.27
N ALA A 328 -13.20 17.11 5.14
CA ALA A 328 -14.66 17.05 5.00
C ALA A 328 -15.27 15.68 5.39
N PRO A 329 -14.64 14.51 5.13
CA PRO A 329 -15.11 13.21 5.63
C PRO A 329 -15.37 13.12 7.14
N PHE A 330 -14.65 13.86 7.98
CA PHE A 330 -14.96 13.91 9.42
C PHE A 330 -16.31 14.57 9.71
N LEU A 331 -16.75 15.53 8.88
CA LEU A 331 -18.07 16.14 8.99
C LEU A 331 -19.17 15.20 8.46
N VAL A 332 -18.90 14.48 7.37
CA VAL A 332 -19.80 13.46 6.81
C VAL A 332 -20.06 12.36 7.85
N HIS A 333 -18.99 11.80 8.43
CA HIS A 333 -19.08 10.77 9.46
C HIS A 333 -19.72 11.29 10.77
N ALA A 334 -19.43 12.53 11.19
CA ALA A 334 -20.09 13.13 12.34
C ALA A 334 -21.61 13.36 12.13
N VAL A 335 -22.05 13.59 10.88
CA VAL A 335 -23.48 13.65 10.53
C VAL A 335 -24.12 12.26 10.57
N SER A 336 -23.44 11.21 10.09
CA SER A 336 -23.89 9.82 10.21
C SER A 336 -24.07 9.42 11.68
N LEU A 337 -23.04 9.57 12.52
CA LEU A 337 -23.10 9.29 13.96
C LEU A 337 -24.20 10.08 14.69
N ALA A 338 -24.42 11.34 14.32
CA ALA A 338 -25.51 12.16 14.86
C ALA A 338 -26.89 11.65 14.40
N GLY A 339 -26.99 11.16 13.18
CA GLY A 339 -28.18 10.45 12.67
C GLY A 339 -28.47 9.21 13.49
N ASP A 340 -27.49 8.32 13.65
CA ASP A 340 -27.65 7.04 14.36
C ASP A 340 -28.05 7.25 15.82
N PHE A 341 -27.40 8.19 16.49
CA PHE A 341 -27.74 8.60 17.86
C PHE A 341 -29.18 9.12 17.98
N LEU A 342 -29.68 9.86 16.98
CA LEU A 342 -31.06 10.37 16.97
C LEU A 342 -32.08 9.29 16.61
N VAL A 343 -31.79 8.42 15.64
CA VAL A 343 -32.63 7.26 15.29
C VAL A 343 -32.78 6.32 16.49
N GLY A 344 -31.71 6.03 17.22
CA GLY A 344 -31.74 5.24 18.45
C GLY A 344 -32.46 5.89 19.65
N ARG A 345 -32.97 7.12 19.51
CA ARG A 345 -33.64 7.89 20.59
C ARG A 345 -35.02 8.43 20.24
N ILE A 346 -35.39 8.49 18.96
CA ILE A 346 -36.69 8.98 18.49
C ILE A 346 -37.50 7.79 18.00
N SER A 347 -38.68 7.55 18.57
CA SER A 347 -39.53 6.39 18.22
C SER A 347 -40.11 6.43 16.80
N THR A 348 -40.21 7.60 16.19
CA THR A 348 -40.56 7.81 14.77
C THR A 348 -39.67 8.91 14.17
N PRO A 349 -38.42 8.59 13.79
CA PRO A 349 -37.48 9.60 13.31
C PRO A 349 -37.95 10.21 11.97
N PRO A 350 -37.97 11.54 11.81
CA PRO A 350 -38.30 12.17 10.54
C PRO A 350 -37.38 11.72 9.40
N ALA A 351 -37.88 11.75 8.16
CA ALA A 351 -37.13 11.31 6.98
C ALA A 351 -35.75 11.99 6.80
N TRP A 352 -35.57 13.24 7.27
CA TRP A 352 -34.27 13.91 7.25
C TRP A 352 -33.29 13.35 8.30
N VAL A 353 -33.77 12.83 9.43
CA VAL A 353 -32.95 12.14 10.45
C VAL A 353 -32.54 10.75 9.93
N GLN A 354 -33.47 10.04 9.28
CA GLN A 354 -33.15 8.79 8.59
C GLN A 354 -32.16 9.02 7.44
N ALA A 355 -32.27 10.13 6.69
CA ALA A 355 -31.30 10.46 5.66
C ALA A 355 -29.89 10.70 6.22
N MET A 356 -29.74 11.24 7.45
CA MET A 356 -28.44 11.48 8.07
C MET A 356 -27.61 10.19 8.25
N THR A 357 -28.22 9.06 8.59
CA THR A 357 -27.50 7.79 8.76
C THR A 357 -26.86 7.30 7.46
N THR A 358 -27.44 7.65 6.31
CA THR A 358 -27.00 7.23 4.96
C THR A 358 -25.85 8.07 4.37
N PHE A 359 -25.15 8.88 5.18
CA PHE A 359 -23.99 9.67 4.77
C PHE A 359 -22.68 8.96 5.13
N HIS A 360 -22.27 8.01 4.29
CA HIS A 360 -20.96 7.36 4.41
C HIS A 360 -19.92 8.10 3.54
N PRO A 361 -18.70 8.39 4.04
CA PRO A 361 -17.68 9.10 3.27
C PRO A 361 -17.10 8.28 2.10
N ASN A 362 -17.40 6.97 2.05
CA ASN A 362 -16.93 6.01 1.04
C ASN A 362 -18.05 5.50 0.13
N ASP A 363 -19.20 6.18 0.10
CA ASP A 363 -20.21 5.97 -0.94
C ASP A 363 -19.67 6.53 -2.27
N GLU A 364 -18.96 5.69 -3.01
CA GLU A 364 -18.39 6.01 -4.33
C GLU A 364 -19.43 6.03 -5.46
N THR A 365 -20.73 5.82 -5.16
CA THR A 365 -21.76 6.04 -6.18
C THR A 365 -21.79 7.51 -6.61
N PRO A 366 -22.27 7.83 -7.84
CA PRO A 366 -22.46 9.23 -8.25
C PRO A 366 -23.33 10.04 -7.27
N THR A 367 -24.25 9.36 -6.57
CA THR A 367 -25.09 9.95 -5.52
C THR A 367 -24.30 10.24 -4.25
N GLY A 368 -23.46 9.31 -3.77
CA GLY A 368 -22.60 9.48 -2.60
C GLY A 368 -21.51 10.54 -2.76
N ILE A 369 -20.89 10.57 -3.94
CA ILE A 369 -19.98 11.64 -4.35
C ILE A 369 -20.70 13.00 -4.29
N MET A 370 -21.89 13.12 -4.89
CA MET A 370 -22.68 14.35 -4.88
C MET A 370 -23.10 14.78 -3.46
N ARG A 371 -23.51 13.82 -2.61
CA ARG A 371 -23.80 14.05 -1.18
C ARG A 371 -22.58 14.60 -0.44
N SER A 372 -21.40 14.07 -0.70
CA SER A 372 -20.16 14.46 -0.04
C SER A 372 -19.64 15.83 -0.51
N PHE A 373 -19.97 16.26 -1.73
CA PHE A 373 -19.74 17.63 -2.19
C PHE A 373 -20.55 18.68 -1.40
N LEU A 374 -21.70 18.33 -0.80
CA LEU A 374 -22.48 19.25 0.05
C LEU A 374 -21.70 19.70 1.30
N PHE A 375 -20.76 18.89 1.79
CA PHE A 375 -19.87 19.24 2.90
C PHE A 375 -18.56 19.84 2.40
N THR A 376 -17.96 19.20 1.40
CA THR A 376 -16.65 19.59 0.85
C THR A 376 -16.67 20.99 0.23
N GLY A 377 -17.70 21.31 -0.56
CA GLY A 377 -17.81 22.61 -1.26
C GLY A 377 -17.82 23.81 -0.31
N PRO A 378 -18.72 23.85 0.70
CA PRO A 378 -18.72 24.91 1.71
C PRO A 378 -17.41 25.00 2.49
N VAL A 379 -16.80 23.88 2.89
CA VAL A 379 -15.52 23.86 3.61
C VAL A 379 -14.37 24.40 2.75
N PHE A 380 -14.35 24.06 1.46
CA PHE A 380 -13.40 24.60 0.47
C PHE A 380 -13.57 26.12 0.31
N VAL A 381 -14.80 26.61 0.16
CA VAL A 381 -15.09 28.06 0.09
C VAL A 381 -14.69 28.78 1.38
N ILE A 382 -14.97 28.20 2.56
CA ILE A 382 -14.55 28.74 3.86
C ILE A 382 -13.03 28.81 3.95
N SER A 383 -12.31 27.77 3.50
CA SER A 383 -10.83 27.79 3.45
C SER A 383 -10.31 28.94 2.59
N LEU A 384 -10.85 29.10 1.37
CA LEU A 384 -10.44 30.17 0.46
C LEU A 384 -10.76 31.57 1.02
N ILE A 385 -11.91 31.76 1.69
CA ILE A 385 -12.27 33.04 2.32
C ILE A 385 -11.33 33.37 3.49
N ILE A 386 -11.07 32.42 4.40
CA ILE A 386 -10.18 32.65 5.55
C ILE A 386 -8.75 32.91 5.07
N GLY A 387 -8.27 32.15 4.08
CA GLY A 387 -6.96 32.32 3.47
C GLY A 387 -6.82 33.66 2.75
N ALA A 388 -7.82 34.06 1.96
CA ALA A 388 -7.83 35.37 1.32
C ALA A 388 -7.80 36.49 2.37
N VAL A 389 -8.61 36.42 3.42
CA VAL A 389 -8.58 37.40 4.52
C VAL A 389 -7.22 37.40 5.23
N TRP A 390 -6.56 36.25 5.43
CA TRP A 390 -5.24 36.17 6.08
C TRP A 390 -4.12 36.78 5.21
N GLY A 391 -4.04 36.38 3.94
CA GLY A 391 -3.01 36.83 2.99
C GLY A 391 -3.17 38.27 2.49
N MET A 392 -4.36 38.85 2.67
CA MET A 392 -4.68 40.25 2.39
C MET A 392 -3.81 41.21 3.23
N GLN A 393 -3.11 42.13 2.58
CA GLN A 393 -2.41 43.24 3.23
C GLN A 393 -3.42 44.36 3.54
N LEU A 394 -3.47 44.83 4.79
CA LEU A 394 -4.43 45.87 5.19
C LEU A 394 -4.14 47.21 4.47
N PRO A 395 -5.14 47.83 3.79
CA PRO A 395 -4.96 49.16 3.20
C PRO A 395 -4.55 50.19 4.26
N GLN A 396 -3.42 50.85 4.01
CA GLN A 396 -2.95 51.94 4.86
C GLN A 396 -3.98 53.08 4.84
N PRO A 397 -4.31 53.70 5.99
CA PRO A 397 -5.24 54.82 6.02
C PRO A 397 -4.65 55.99 5.24
N ARG A 398 -5.40 56.51 4.27
CA ARG A 398 -5.03 57.75 3.57
C ARG A 398 -5.39 58.93 4.48
N SER A 399 -4.38 59.67 4.91
CA SER A 399 -4.52 60.95 5.58
C SER A 399 -5.04 61.99 4.57
N VAL A 400 -6.23 62.52 4.81
CA VAL A 400 -6.87 63.53 3.94
C VAL A 400 -7.10 64.80 4.74
N MET A 401 -6.68 65.93 4.18
CA MET A 401 -6.91 67.24 4.77
C MET A 401 -8.38 67.61 4.66
N ARG A 402 -9.04 67.83 5.80
CA ARG A 402 -10.43 68.27 5.89
C ARG A 402 -10.46 69.62 6.61
N LEU A 403 -11.08 70.63 6.00
CA LEU A 403 -11.40 71.85 6.74
C LEU A 403 -12.45 71.55 7.81
N ASP A 404 -12.21 72.02 9.03
CA ASP A 404 -13.24 72.17 10.05
C ASP A 404 -14.12 73.39 9.70
N PRO A 405 -15.43 73.22 9.44
CA PRO A 405 -16.32 74.31 9.04
C PRO A 405 -16.62 75.31 10.16
N LEU A 406 -16.23 75.05 11.42
CA LEU A 406 -16.43 75.94 12.56
C LEU A 406 -15.19 76.75 12.93
N THR A 407 -13.98 76.23 12.68
CA THR A 407 -12.71 76.90 13.04
C THR A 407 -11.89 77.34 11.83
N GLY A 408 -12.22 76.90 10.62
CA GLY A 408 -11.47 77.18 9.39
C GLY A 408 -10.12 76.47 9.30
N GLN A 409 -9.68 75.77 10.35
CA GLN A 409 -8.40 75.07 10.35
C GLN A 409 -8.45 73.76 9.56
N THR A 410 -7.32 73.42 8.95
CA THR A 410 -7.16 72.18 8.19
C THR A 410 -6.75 71.06 9.13
N GLN A 411 -7.67 70.14 9.44
CA GLN A 411 -7.36 68.95 10.22
C GLN A 411 -6.99 67.78 9.29
N VAL A 412 -5.96 67.01 9.66
CA VAL A 412 -5.65 65.76 8.97
C VAL A 412 -6.57 64.68 9.53
N VAL A 413 -7.48 64.19 8.69
CA VAL A 413 -8.47 63.17 9.07
C VAL A 413 -8.20 61.91 8.25
N GLU A 414 -8.19 60.74 8.89
CA GLU A 414 -8.12 59.47 8.15
C GLU A 414 -9.39 59.28 7.31
N ALA A 415 -9.24 59.15 5.99
CA ALA A 415 -10.34 58.78 5.12
C ALA A 415 -10.80 57.34 5.42
N LYS A 416 -12.13 57.13 5.44
CA LYS A 416 -12.69 55.77 5.49
C LYS A 416 -12.27 55.01 4.23
N ARG A 417 -11.56 53.90 4.41
CA ARG A 417 -11.16 52.96 3.34
C ARG A 417 -12.35 52.65 2.43
N SER A 418 -12.17 52.81 1.12
CA SER A 418 -13.19 52.51 0.13
C SER A 418 -13.39 51.01 -0.07
N VAL A 419 -14.56 50.60 -0.54
CA VAL A 419 -14.85 49.19 -0.88
C VAL A 419 -13.88 48.68 -1.96
N LEU A 420 -13.48 49.54 -2.90
CA LEU A 420 -12.50 49.20 -3.93
C LEU A 420 -11.11 48.90 -3.33
N GLU A 421 -10.62 49.66 -2.35
CA GLU A 421 -9.34 49.37 -1.68
C GLU A 421 -9.39 48.07 -0.86
N TRP A 422 -10.55 47.65 -0.35
CA TRP A 422 -10.72 46.34 0.28
C TRP A 422 -10.77 45.20 -0.73
N LEU A 423 -11.46 45.37 -1.86
CA LEU A 423 -11.51 44.38 -2.94
C LEU A 423 -10.15 44.19 -3.61
N ASP A 424 -9.44 45.30 -3.90
CA ASP A 424 -8.08 45.30 -4.42
C ASP A 424 -7.16 44.49 -3.49
N ALA A 425 -7.14 44.80 -2.18
CA ALA A 425 -6.35 44.05 -1.22
C ALA A 425 -6.73 42.56 -1.07
N LEU A 426 -7.99 42.17 -1.33
CA LEU A 426 -8.48 40.79 -1.26
C LEU A 426 -8.09 39.95 -2.47
N PHE A 427 -8.00 40.55 -3.66
CA PHE A 427 -7.73 39.81 -4.92
C PHE A 427 -6.37 40.12 -5.54
N VAL A 428 -5.93 41.38 -5.52
CA VAL A 428 -4.70 41.88 -6.14
C VAL A 428 -3.58 41.96 -5.11
N GLY A 429 -2.41 41.39 -5.42
CA GLY A 429 -1.26 41.37 -4.50
C GLY A 429 -1.45 40.55 -3.20
N ASN A 430 -2.60 39.89 -3.04
CA ASN A 430 -2.87 38.98 -1.93
C ASN A 430 -1.97 37.74 -2.03
N ARG A 431 -1.21 37.47 -0.96
CA ARG A 431 -0.21 36.40 -0.94
C ARG A 431 -0.81 34.99 -0.92
N TRP A 432 -2.08 34.85 -0.54
CA TRP A 432 -2.77 33.56 -0.47
C TRP A 432 -3.05 32.97 -1.86
N TRP A 433 -3.53 33.76 -2.82
CA TRP A 433 -3.86 33.27 -4.16
C TRP A 433 -2.64 32.71 -4.91
N ALA A 434 -1.45 33.29 -4.68
CA ALA A 434 -0.19 32.77 -5.19
C ALA A 434 0.26 31.42 -4.59
N ILE A 435 -0.40 30.97 -3.52
CA ILE A 435 -0.19 29.64 -2.91
C ILE A 435 -1.34 28.70 -3.34
N ALA A 436 -2.58 29.13 -3.12
CA ALA A 436 -3.76 28.30 -3.27
C ALA A 436 -4.12 27.98 -4.73
N LEU A 437 -3.96 28.91 -5.67
CA LEU A 437 -4.31 28.66 -7.07
C LEU A 437 -3.39 27.61 -7.73
N PRO A 438 -2.04 27.70 -7.62
CA PRO A 438 -1.17 26.63 -8.12
C PRO A 438 -1.39 25.30 -7.41
N TYR A 439 -1.58 25.32 -6.08
CA TYR A 439 -1.83 24.10 -5.29
C TYR A 439 -3.07 23.36 -5.78
N TRP A 440 -4.22 24.02 -5.83
CA TRP A 440 -5.47 23.37 -6.20
C TRP A 440 -5.57 23.07 -7.70
N LEU A 441 -4.96 23.87 -8.57
CA LEU A 441 -4.90 23.56 -10.01
C LEU A 441 -4.14 22.25 -10.26
N ILE A 442 -2.99 22.05 -9.62
CA ILE A 442 -2.18 20.84 -9.77
C ILE A 442 -2.85 19.64 -9.07
N PHE A 443 -3.48 19.84 -7.90
CA PHE A 443 -4.30 18.82 -7.24
C PHE A 443 -5.41 18.31 -8.16
N ILE A 444 -6.22 19.23 -8.70
CA ILE A 444 -7.31 18.92 -9.65
C ILE A 444 -6.75 18.21 -10.88
N PHE A 445 -5.65 18.68 -11.48
CA PHE A 445 -5.05 18.08 -12.67
C PHE A 445 -4.70 16.59 -12.48
N PHE A 446 -4.02 16.21 -11.40
CA PHE A 446 -3.65 14.82 -11.17
C PHE A 446 -4.83 13.94 -10.74
N PHE A 447 -5.70 14.41 -9.83
CA PHE A 447 -6.85 13.62 -9.38
C PHE A 447 -7.91 13.43 -10.47
N THR A 448 -8.02 14.35 -11.43
CA THR A 448 -8.94 14.19 -12.58
C THR A 448 -8.32 13.50 -13.80
N THR A 449 -7.16 12.86 -13.67
CA THR A 449 -6.41 12.24 -14.78
C THR A 449 -6.24 13.21 -15.95
N MET A 450 -5.57 14.34 -15.70
CA MET A 450 -5.39 15.43 -16.68
C MET A 450 -6.71 16.00 -17.23
N PHE A 451 -7.72 16.14 -16.38
CA PHE A 451 -9.10 16.57 -16.69
C PHE A 451 -9.96 15.59 -17.52
N THR A 452 -9.53 14.35 -17.76
CA THR A 452 -10.36 13.35 -18.47
C THR A 452 -11.43 12.71 -17.58
N ASN A 453 -11.25 12.69 -16.27
CA ASN A 453 -12.17 12.06 -15.31
C ASN A 453 -12.59 13.03 -14.18
N GLY A 454 -13.77 13.63 -14.31
CA GLY A 454 -14.31 14.56 -13.31
C GLY A 454 -14.62 13.93 -11.93
N ASN A 455 -14.94 12.63 -11.89
CA ASN A 455 -15.29 11.93 -10.64
C ASN A 455 -14.09 11.82 -9.67
N GLY A 456 -12.87 11.88 -10.21
CA GLY A 456 -11.63 11.87 -9.43
C GLY A 456 -11.52 12.99 -8.38
N LEU A 457 -12.28 14.08 -8.52
CA LEU A 457 -12.41 15.09 -7.45
C LEU A 457 -13.15 14.54 -6.22
N GLY A 458 -14.17 13.70 -6.39
CA GLY A 458 -14.87 13.05 -5.29
C GLY A 458 -13.95 12.08 -4.53
N THR A 459 -13.29 11.19 -5.25
CA THR A 459 -12.35 10.22 -4.65
C THR A 459 -11.10 10.89 -4.08
N GLY A 460 -10.66 12.04 -4.63
CA GLY A 460 -9.54 12.83 -4.10
C GLY A 460 -9.86 13.68 -2.86
N PHE A 461 -10.98 14.41 -2.85
CA PHE A 461 -11.34 15.26 -1.69
C PHE A 461 -11.97 14.48 -0.53
N VAL A 462 -12.71 13.40 -0.82
CA VAL A 462 -13.55 12.69 0.16
C VAL A 462 -13.05 11.27 0.34
N GLY A 463 -13.07 10.48 -0.75
CA GLY A 463 -12.74 9.05 -0.69
C GLY A 463 -11.35 8.76 -0.14
N SER A 464 -10.35 9.63 -0.38
CA SER A 464 -8.99 9.43 0.11
C SER A 464 -8.91 9.39 1.64
N LEU A 465 -9.54 10.33 2.36
CA LEU A 465 -9.57 10.29 3.83
C LEU A 465 -10.60 9.27 4.35
N GLY A 466 -11.73 9.09 3.67
CA GLY A 466 -12.71 8.08 4.06
C GLY A 466 -12.14 6.66 4.00
N TYR A 467 -11.39 6.33 2.95
CA TYR A 467 -10.69 5.06 2.78
C TYR A 467 -9.60 4.88 3.82
N TRP A 468 -8.83 5.94 4.10
CA TRP A 468 -7.84 5.92 5.18
C TRP A 468 -8.47 5.56 6.53
N LEU A 469 -9.65 6.12 6.85
CA LEU A 469 -10.39 5.76 8.07
C LEU A 469 -10.80 4.28 8.07
N GLU A 470 -11.37 3.74 6.99
CA GLU A 470 -11.72 2.32 6.90
C GLU A 470 -10.50 1.37 6.97
N GLN A 471 -9.32 1.78 6.51
CA GLN A 471 -8.10 0.99 6.68
C GLN A 471 -7.69 0.80 8.15
N HIS A 472 -8.21 1.59 9.10
CA HIS A 472 -8.04 1.31 10.52
C HIS A 472 -8.84 0.08 10.99
N ASP A 473 -10.04 -0.14 10.45
CA ASP A 473 -10.93 -1.22 10.85
C ASP A 473 -10.58 -2.56 10.16
N VAL A 474 -10.12 -2.50 8.91
CA VAL A 474 -9.69 -3.70 8.14
C VAL A 474 -8.38 -4.31 8.68
N ARG A 475 -7.58 -3.55 9.44
CA ARG A 475 -6.35 -4.00 10.14
C ARG A 475 -5.44 -4.91 9.29
N ARG A 476 -5.22 -4.55 8.02
CA ARG A 476 -4.50 -5.40 7.03
C ARG A 476 -3.19 -5.94 7.61
N GLY A 477 -3.06 -7.26 7.65
CA GLY A 477 -1.87 -7.96 8.15
C GLY A 477 -1.73 -8.02 9.68
N GLY A 478 -2.69 -7.53 10.46
CA GLY A 478 -2.86 -7.85 11.89
C GLY A 478 -1.71 -7.51 12.86
N GLN A 479 -0.68 -6.78 12.43
CA GLN A 479 0.59 -6.67 13.14
C GLN A 479 0.44 -6.15 14.59
N PRO A 480 1.22 -6.65 15.56
CA PRO A 480 1.13 -6.18 16.94
C PRO A 480 1.62 -4.73 17.11
N ILE A 481 1.12 -4.02 18.14
CA ILE A 481 1.48 -2.62 18.42
C ILE A 481 2.99 -2.37 18.59
N TYR A 482 3.74 -3.38 19.04
CA TYR A 482 5.20 -3.31 19.24
C TYR A 482 6.03 -3.59 17.97
N TYR A 483 5.41 -3.92 16.85
CA TYR A 483 6.04 -4.35 15.60
C TYR A 483 7.21 -3.46 15.14
N TYR A 484 7.00 -2.15 15.00
CA TYR A 484 8.07 -1.23 14.58
C TYR A 484 9.19 -1.10 15.60
N LEU A 485 8.87 -1.09 16.90
CA LEU A 485 9.81 -0.77 17.97
C LEU A 485 10.67 -1.98 18.39
N LEU A 486 10.13 -3.19 18.33
CA LEU A 486 10.81 -4.42 18.74
C LEU A 486 11.28 -5.30 17.57
N ILE A 487 10.64 -5.24 16.40
CA ILE A 487 11.02 -6.04 15.23
C ILE A 487 11.76 -5.18 14.20
N GLN A 488 11.07 -4.23 13.55
CA GLN A 488 11.58 -3.60 12.33
C GLN A 488 12.74 -2.62 12.56
N LEU A 489 12.63 -1.70 13.53
CA LEU A 489 13.74 -0.78 13.83
C LEU A 489 14.98 -1.52 14.39
N PRO A 490 14.86 -2.53 15.27
CA PRO A 490 16.01 -3.33 15.68
C PRO A 490 16.67 -4.16 14.56
N LEU A 491 15.91 -4.80 13.66
CA LEU A 491 16.51 -5.69 12.63
C LEU A 491 17.32 -4.95 11.54
N TYR A 492 16.95 -3.71 11.23
CA TYR A 492 17.50 -2.97 10.08
C TYR A 492 18.09 -1.60 10.45
N GLU A 493 17.44 -0.85 11.31
CA GLU A 493 17.74 0.56 11.60
C GLU A 493 18.38 0.76 12.98
N PHE A 494 18.99 -0.30 13.53
CA PHE A 494 19.71 -0.29 14.81
C PHE A 494 20.76 0.82 14.89
N LEU A 495 21.44 1.15 13.79
CA LEU A 495 22.46 2.19 13.73
C LEU A 495 21.88 3.60 13.96
N PRO A 496 20.93 4.11 13.12
CA PRO A 496 20.29 5.40 13.41
C PRO A 496 19.43 5.37 14.69
N LEU A 497 18.87 4.23 15.09
CA LEU A 497 18.19 4.09 16.39
C LEU A 497 19.14 4.34 17.57
N ILE A 498 20.27 3.66 17.65
CA ILE A 498 21.29 3.86 18.70
C ILE A 498 21.82 5.30 18.69
N LEU A 499 22.12 5.85 17.51
CA LEU A 499 22.64 7.21 17.36
C LEU A 499 21.61 8.29 17.75
N SER A 500 20.32 8.09 17.46
CA SER A 500 19.24 9.02 17.82
C SER A 500 18.86 8.95 19.30
N LEU A 501 18.90 7.76 19.93
CA LEU A 501 18.80 7.62 21.39
C LEU A 501 19.95 8.38 22.09
N ALA A 502 21.18 8.22 21.60
CA ALA A 502 22.34 8.98 22.08
C ALA A 502 22.21 10.50 21.83
N ALA A 503 21.57 10.90 20.72
CA ALA A 503 21.22 12.29 20.43
C ALA A 503 20.22 12.85 21.46
N GLY A 504 19.18 12.08 21.80
CA GLY A 504 18.14 12.43 22.78
C GLY A 504 18.71 12.66 24.18
N VAL A 505 19.47 11.69 24.70
CA VAL A 505 20.16 11.81 26.01
C VAL A 505 21.09 13.03 26.03
N THR A 506 21.85 13.25 24.95
CA THR A 506 22.73 14.42 24.81
C THR A 506 21.94 15.73 24.75
N GLY A 507 20.80 15.75 24.05
CA GLY A 507 19.90 16.90 23.93
C GLY A 507 19.27 17.31 25.26
N ILE A 508 18.78 16.34 26.03
CA ILE A 508 18.25 16.55 27.39
C ILE A 508 19.36 17.14 28.28
N GLY A 509 20.54 16.52 28.32
CA GLY A 509 21.67 17.00 29.13
C GLY A 509 22.15 18.41 28.77
N LEU A 510 22.10 18.79 27.48
CA LEU A 510 22.40 20.16 27.04
C LEU A 510 21.30 21.16 27.44
N THR A 511 20.03 20.75 27.37
CA THR A 511 18.88 21.59 27.76
C THR A 511 18.84 21.85 29.27
N VAL A 512 19.08 20.81 30.09
CA VAL A 512 19.20 20.94 31.55
C VAL A 512 20.34 21.90 31.91
N ARG A 513 21.53 21.76 31.28
CA ARG A 513 22.66 22.67 31.52
C ARG A 513 22.34 24.11 31.13
N LYS A 514 21.71 24.36 29.98
CA LYS A 514 21.26 25.70 29.60
C LYS A 514 20.24 26.28 30.58
N SER A 515 19.31 25.46 31.09
CA SER A 515 18.35 25.90 32.11
C SER A 515 19.02 26.22 33.44
N GLN A 516 20.02 25.43 33.85
CA GLN A 516 20.84 25.70 35.05
C GLN A 516 21.67 26.97 34.90
N GLN A 517 22.32 27.19 33.75
CA GLN A 517 23.05 28.43 33.45
C GLN A 517 22.10 29.64 33.49
N ARG A 518 20.97 29.60 32.78
CA ARG A 518 20.00 30.69 32.79
C ARG A 518 19.40 30.96 34.18
N ARG A 519 19.24 29.93 35.02
CA ARG A 519 18.85 30.09 36.43
C ARG A 519 19.95 30.70 37.29
N ALA A 520 21.22 30.37 37.04
CA ALA A 520 22.35 30.98 37.74
C ALA A 520 22.56 32.44 37.33
N GLU A 521 22.42 32.75 36.04
CA GLU A 521 22.41 34.12 35.49
C GLU A 521 21.29 34.95 36.12
N LEU A 522 20.06 34.43 36.19
CA LEU A 522 18.92 35.10 36.82
C LEU A 522 19.06 35.23 38.35
N ALA A 523 19.67 34.25 39.02
CA ALA A 523 19.92 34.32 40.47
C ALA A 523 21.04 35.32 40.82
N GLY A 524 22.10 35.38 40.00
CA GLY A 524 23.15 36.39 40.14
C GLY A 524 22.60 37.81 39.90
N ALA A 525 21.73 37.97 38.90
CA ALA A 525 21.01 39.22 38.65
C ALA A 525 19.93 39.57 39.72
N GLN A 526 19.77 38.75 40.76
CA GLN A 526 18.86 39.00 41.89
C GLN A 526 19.58 39.23 43.22
N GLN A 527 20.91 39.26 43.24
CA GLN A 527 21.64 39.83 44.37
C GLN A 527 21.78 41.34 44.17
N PRO A 528 21.16 42.20 45.00
CA PRO A 528 21.54 43.60 45.05
C PRO A 528 22.97 43.70 45.60
N GLU A 529 23.79 44.59 45.02
CA GLU A 529 25.09 44.92 45.60
C GLU A 529 24.88 45.57 46.97
N SER A 530 25.45 44.98 48.02
CA SER A 530 25.41 45.55 49.37
C SER A 530 26.30 46.80 49.43
N PRO A 531 25.82 47.93 49.98
CA PRO A 531 26.58 49.20 49.97
C PRO A 531 27.98 49.17 50.58
N ASP A 532 28.27 48.18 51.45
CA ASP A 532 29.51 48.10 52.22
C ASP A 532 30.76 47.77 51.37
N ASN A 533 30.61 47.25 50.15
CA ASN A 533 31.74 46.80 49.32
C ASN A 533 32.45 47.91 48.52
N LEU A 534 32.05 49.18 48.66
CA LEU A 534 32.66 50.32 47.94
C LEU A 534 33.79 51.03 48.72
N VAL A 535 34.31 50.42 49.80
CA VAL A 535 35.35 51.03 50.67
C VAL A 535 36.69 50.28 50.65
N GLU A 536 36.73 48.98 50.34
CA GLU A 536 37.98 48.15 50.36
C GLU A 536 38.51 47.76 48.97
N ALA A 537 38.04 48.42 47.89
CA ALA A 537 38.42 48.12 46.50
C ALA A 537 39.29 49.21 45.83
N ALA A 538 39.97 50.04 46.63
CA ALA A 538 40.85 51.12 46.15
C ALA A 538 42.35 50.91 46.45
N ASP A 539 42.70 49.94 47.30
CA ASP A 539 44.07 49.62 47.71
C ASP A 539 44.39 48.14 47.45
N GLU A 540 44.84 47.81 46.22
CA GLU A 540 46.05 46.98 46.04
C GLU A 540 46.52 46.92 44.57
N GLN A 541 47.82 46.65 44.40
CA GLN A 541 48.46 46.16 43.16
C GLN A 541 48.53 47.11 41.94
N MET A 542 49.30 48.21 42.08
CA MET A 542 50.30 48.49 41.04
C MET A 542 51.46 47.47 41.15
N PRO A 543 52.07 47.02 40.03
CA PRO A 543 53.34 46.33 40.07
C PRO A 543 54.48 47.34 40.36
N ALA A 544 55.52 46.89 41.08
CA ALA A 544 56.70 47.71 41.34
C ALA A 544 57.70 47.59 40.18
N ASP A 545 58.28 48.73 39.73
CA ASP A 545 59.74 48.79 39.58
C ASP A 545 60.32 50.22 39.70
N HIS A 546 61.62 50.26 39.98
CA HIS A 546 62.60 51.37 40.06
C HIS A 546 62.19 52.85 39.77
N GLY A 547 62.27 53.68 40.82
CA GLY A 547 63.49 54.52 41.01
C GLY A 547 63.40 56.06 40.94
N LEU A 548 63.95 56.71 41.98
CA LEU A 548 64.46 58.11 42.07
C LEU A 548 63.42 59.26 42.17
N ALA A 549 63.90 60.39 42.73
CA ALA A 549 63.21 61.65 43.07
C ALA A 549 64.21 62.83 42.81
N PRO A 550 63.92 64.14 43.04
CA PRO A 550 62.74 64.80 43.62
C PRO A 550 62.28 66.07 42.83
N SER A 551 61.77 67.11 43.52
CA SER A 551 61.60 68.55 43.12
C SER A 551 60.53 68.91 42.06
N GLU A 552 59.90 70.10 42.04
CA GLU A 552 59.45 71.08 43.07
C GLU A 552 58.57 72.18 42.39
N GLU A 553 57.82 72.98 43.17
CA GLU A 553 57.16 74.27 42.80
C GLU A 553 56.09 74.31 41.67
N ASP A 554 55.33 75.40 41.41
CA ASP A 554 54.41 76.22 42.25
C ASP A 554 53.55 77.16 41.33
N VAL A 555 52.65 78.01 41.87
CA VAL A 555 51.93 79.17 41.26
C VAL A 555 50.79 78.83 40.24
N LEU A 556 49.53 79.30 40.24
CA LEU A 556 48.68 80.37 40.83
C LEU A 556 48.24 81.54 39.90
N GLU A 557 46.91 81.69 39.73
CA GLU A 557 46.13 82.96 39.60
C GLU A 557 46.29 83.89 38.35
N VAL A 558 45.39 84.83 37.93
CA VAL A 558 43.93 85.14 38.12
C VAL A 558 43.44 86.08 36.96
N THR A 559 42.14 86.41 36.89
CA THR A 559 41.40 87.29 35.91
C THR A 559 41.51 88.83 36.26
N PRO A 560 40.69 89.84 35.82
CA PRO A 560 39.49 89.91 34.92
C PRO A 560 39.25 91.19 34.00
N THR A 561 38.16 91.15 33.19
CA THR A 561 37.20 92.23 32.73
C THR A 561 37.56 93.45 31.84
N GLU A 562 36.74 93.76 30.80
CA GLU A 562 35.78 94.93 30.72
C GLU A 562 34.92 95.09 29.41
N ALA A 563 33.65 95.57 29.59
CA ALA A 563 32.74 96.49 28.79
C ALA A 563 32.46 96.32 27.24
N THR A 564 31.51 96.99 26.51
CA THR A 564 30.39 97.98 26.73
C THR A 564 29.26 97.88 25.62
N PHE A 565 28.33 98.88 25.46
CA PHE A 565 27.13 98.90 24.55
C PHE A 565 26.85 100.25 23.83
N PRO A 566 25.93 100.31 22.81
CA PRO A 566 24.84 101.33 22.75
C PRO A 566 23.44 100.84 22.20
N SER A 567 22.49 101.76 21.90
CA SER A 567 21.01 101.54 21.84
C SER A 567 20.21 102.39 20.80
N ALA A 568 18.96 102.03 20.39
CA ALA A 568 17.89 102.93 19.83
C ALA A 568 16.50 102.22 19.56
N GLN A 569 15.50 102.95 19.05
CA GLN A 569 14.08 102.57 18.73
C GLN A 569 13.56 103.39 17.48
N THR A 570 12.35 103.33 16.89
CA THR A 570 11.01 102.71 17.14
C THR A 570 10.12 102.66 15.84
N ASP A 571 8.96 101.98 15.87
CA ASP A 571 7.71 102.13 15.05
C ASP A 571 7.64 101.75 13.53
N PRO A 572 6.43 101.45 12.96
CA PRO A 572 6.24 100.43 11.89
C PRO A 572 5.67 100.96 10.54
N PRO A 573 5.50 100.13 9.46
CA PRO A 573 4.33 99.23 9.31
C PRO A 573 4.54 97.87 8.56
N ASP A 574 3.58 96.95 8.75
CA ASP A 574 3.07 95.84 7.90
C ASP A 574 3.95 94.78 7.17
N ASP A 575 3.26 93.65 6.91
CA ASP A 575 3.54 92.52 5.99
C ASP A 575 4.79 91.63 6.16
N GLY A 576 4.56 90.30 6.18
CA GLY A 576 5.59 89.30 5.79
C GLY A 576 5.86 88.15 6.76
N TRP A 577 5.12 87.05 6.60
CA TRP A 577 5.34 85.73 7.22
C TRP A 577 6.81 85.29 7.42
N THR A 578 7.21 84.96 8.65
CA THR A 578 7.71 83.61 9.06
C THR A 578 8.17 83.60 10.52
N THR A 579 7.68 82.63 11.31
CA THR A 579 8.09 82.44 12.71
C THR A 579 8.88 81.14 12.90
N ALA A 580 10.13 81.27 13.33
CA ALA A 580 10.79 80.22 14.12
C ALA A 580 10.21 80.19 15.55
N PRO A 581 10.59 79.21 16.38
CA PRO A 581 11.53 79.60 17.42
C PRO A 581 12.69 78.61 17.66
N ARG A 582 13.63 79.05 18.50
CA ARG A 582 14.84 78.33 18.92
C ARG A 582 14.50 77.19 19.90
N GLY A 583 15.33 76.14 19.92
CA GLY A 583 15.23 75.07 20.93
C GLY A 583 15.77 75.49 22.31
N PRO A 584 15.37 74.80 23.40
CA PRO A 584 15.87 75.04 24.75
C PRO A 584 16.97 74.06 25.19
N VAL A 585 17.83 74.56 26.07
CA VAL A 585 18.37 73.95 27.31
C VAL A 585 18.47 72.41 27.37
N ALA A 586 19.69 71.91 27.55
CA ALA A 586 19.92 70.55 28.03
C ALA A 586 19.45 70.41 29.49
N LEU A 587 18.56 69.44 29.75
CA LEU A 587 18.22 68.97 31.08
C LEU A 587 18.80 67.56 31.24
N GLU A 588 19.65 67.37 32.24
CA GLU A 588 20.04 66.04 32.68
C GLU A 588 18.82 65.38 33.34
N VAL A 589 18.22 64.42 32.63
CA VAL A 589 17.25 63.50 33.22
C VAL A 589 18.02 62.27 33.65
N THR A 590 18.13 62.09 34.97
CA THR A 590 18.66 60.86 35.58
C THR A 590 17.87 59.67 35.06
N GLN A 591 18.54 58.72 34.40
CA GLN A 591 17.95 57.42 34.12
C GLN A 591 17.87 56.61 35.42
N GLU A 592 16.75 56.77 36.14
CA GLU A 592 16.33 55.77 37.10
C GLU A 592 16.16 54.43 36.37
N PHE A 593 16.74 53.38 36.91
CA PHE A 593 16.77 52.06 36.30
C PHE A 593 15.43 51.34 36.53
N GLU A 594 14.36 51.79 35.86
CA GLU A 594 13.07 51.08 35.84
C GLU A 594 13.25 49.71 35.15
N ALA A 595 13.44 48.68 35.98
CA ALA A 595 13.64 47.31 35.57
C ALA A 595 12.32 46.60 35.22
N ASP A 596 11.55 47.12 34.24
CA ASP A 596 10.50 46.32 33.61
C ASP A 596 10.22 46.64 32.13
N HIS A 597 9.70 45.63 31.42
CA HIS A 597 9.10 45.68 30.09
C HIS A 597 9.98 46.22 28.92
N ALA A 598 10.73 45.32 28.29
CA ALA A 598 11.24 45.56 26.93
C ALA A 598 10.08 45.90 25.96
N SER A 599 10.23 46.99 25.20
CA SER A 599 9.12 47.56 24.43
C SER A 599 8.53 46.55 23.40
N PRO A 600 7.19 46.55 23.16
CA PRO A 600 6.54 45.48 22.39
C PRO A 600 7.00 45.31 20.93
N ALA A 601 7.68 46.29 20.33
CA ALA A 601 8.28 46.14 19.00
C ALA A 601 9.45 45.13 19.05
N PHE A 602 10.38 45.32 19.99
CA PHE A 602 11.63 44.57 20.09
C PHE A 602 11.42 43.04 20.21
N PHE A 603 10.34 42.59 20.85
CA PHE A 603 10.01 41.17 20.94
C PHE A 603 9.67 40.53 19.58
N PHE A 604 8.95 41.24 18.71
CA PHE A 604 8.51 40.71 17.40
C PHE A 604 9.55 40.90 16.29
N ASP A 605 10.42 41.90 16.43
CA ASP A 605 11.51 42.17 15.49
C ASP A 605 12.79 41.36 15.81
N ALA A 606 12.86 40.70 16.97
CA ALA A 606 13.98 39.86 17.37
C ALA A 606 14.09 38.55 16.54
N PRO A 607 15.31 38.12 16.17
CA PRO A 607 15.51 36.95 15.30
C PRO A 607 15.03 35.64 15.94
N ILE A 608 14.10 34.96 15.26
CA ILE A 608 13.47 33.73 15.75
C ILE A 608 14.32 32.51 15.41
N ALA A 609 15.07 32.01 16.41
CA ALA A 609 15.64 30.68 16.34
C ALA A 609 14.53 29.62 16.47
N PHE A 610 14.39 28.75 15.46
CA PHE A 610 13.51 27.58 15.49
C PHE A 610 14.25 26.38 16.13
N PRO A 611 13.62 25.63 17.06
CA PRO A 611 14.26 24.55 17.80
C PRO A 611 14.33 23.24 16.99
N VAL A 612 15.05 23.22 15.86
CA VAL A 612 15.13 22.10 14.90
C VAL A 612 15.38 20.74 15.56
N MET A 613 16.30 20.63 16.52
CA MET A 613 16.58 19.33 17.17
C MET A 613 15.43 18.83 18.06
N ALA A 614 14.62 19.73 18.63
CA ALA A 614 13.42 19.34 19.37
C ALA A 614 12.30 18.91 18.40
N PHE A 615 12.18 19.56 17.24
CA PHE A 615 11.28 19.15 16.16
C PHE A 615 11.66 17.77 15.60
N ILE A 616 12.94 17.49 15.35
CA ILE A 616 13.40 16.17 14.86
C ILE A 616 13.16 15.09 15.92
N ALA A 617 13.39 15.38 17.21
CA ALA A 617 13.09 14.44 18.29
C ALA A 617 11.58 14.17 18.45
N TRP A 618 10.75 15.22 18.35
CA TRP A 618 9.29 15.09 18.31
C TRP A 618 8.83 14.26 17.11
N TRP A 619 9.35 14.56 15.92
CA TRP A 619 9.05 13.84 14.68
C TRP A 619 9.41 12.35 14.82
N ALA A 620 10.59 12.00 15.35
CA ALA A 620 10.96 10.61 15.61
C ALA A 620 9.98 9.90 16.58
N VAL A 621 9.70 10.50 17.74
CA VAL A 621 8.87 9.88 18.79
C VAL A 621 7.41 9.77 18.37
N ILE A 622 6.83 10.85 17.85
CA ILE A 622 5.41 10.85 17.45
C ILE A 622 5.19 10.04 16.18
N ASN A 623 6.15 9.91 15.25
CA ASN A 623 6.01 8.95 14.16
C ASN A 623 5.94 7.51 14.68
N VAL A 624 6.87 7.08 15.56
CA VAL A 624 6.82 5.71 16.14
C VAL A 624 5.48 5.44 16.82
N ILE A 625 4.95 6.41 17.60
CA ILE A 625 3.63 6.29 18.21
C ILE A 625 2.52 6.23 17.14
N ALA A 626 2.47 7.18 16.22
CA ALA A 626 1.39 7.30 15.24
C ALA A 626 1.28 6.08 14.31
N TYR A 627 2.40 5.55 13.81
CA TYR A 627 2.36 4.35 12.96
C TYR A 627 2.09 3.07 13.76
N SER A 628 2.54 2.95 15.02
CA SER A 628 2.09 1.85 15.90
C SER A 628 0.60 1.90 16.23
N LEU A 629 -0.03 3.09 16.21
CA LEU A 629 -1.46 3.27 16.47
C LEU A 629 -2.34 3.29 15.21
N ALA A 630 -1.74 3.36 14.01
CA ALA A 630 -2.45 3.11 12.76
C ALA A 630 -2.89 1.63 12.68
N GLY A 631 -4.02 1.37 12.00
CA GLY A 631 -4.47 -0.01 11.71
C GLY A 631 -3.74 -0.63 10.52
N GLU A 632 -3.37 0.18 9.51
CA GLU A 632 -2.37 -0.22 8.50
C GLU A 632 -0.98 -0.21 9.17
N ARG A 633 -0.53 -1.38 9.63
CA ARG A 633 0.82 -1.61 10.17
C ARG A 633 1.62 -2.44 9.17
N MET A 634 2.59 -1.83 8.47
CA MET A 634 3.24 -2.44 7.30
C MET A 634 4.73 -2.06 7.21
N PRO A 635 5.61 -2.93 6.66
CA PRO A 635 7.05 -2.68 6.60
C PRO A 635 7.45 -1.33 5.96
N TRP A 636 6.80 -0.94 4.86
CA TRP A 636 7.11 0.29 4.11
C TRP A 636 7.06 1.54 4.99
N LEU A 637 6.09 1.62 5.90
CA LEU A 637 5.91 2.77 6.80
C LEU A 637 7.13 2.99 7.73
N THR A 638 8.00 1.99 7.91
CA THR A 638 9.28 2.14 8.62
C THR A 638 10.19 3.18 7.95
N THR A 639 10.09 3.43 6.63
CA THR A 639 10.83 4.53 5.97
C THR A 639 10.50 5.89 6.59
N HIS A 640 9.25 6.10 7.03
CA HIS A 640 8.82 7.33 7.71
C HIS A 640 9.38 7.46 9.13
N LEU A 641 9.80 6.34 9.75
CA LEU A 641 10.51 6.31 11.03
C LEU A 641 12.00 6.58 10.83
N THR A 642 12.60 5.98 9.80
CA THR A 642 14.04 6.03 9.53
C THR A 642 14.58 7.45 9.34
N VAL A 643 13.86 8.30 8.59
CA VAL A 643 14.35 9.65 8.24
C VAL A 643 14.68 10.54 9.45
N PRO A 644 13.78 10.80 10.42
CA PRO A 644 14.13 11.60 11.60
C PRO A 644 15.19 10.93 12.49
N LEU A 645 15.26 9.61 12.55
CA LEU A 645 16.33 8.88 13.26
C LEU A 645 17.71 9.13 12.60
N CYS A 646 17.80 9.07 11.27
CA CYS A 646 19.01 9.41 10.50
C CYS A 646 19.43 10.87 10.67
N LEU A 647 18.49 11.82 10.69
CA LEU A 647 18.78 13.25 10.94
C LEU A 647 19.32 13.49 12.36
N ALA A 648 18.70 12.87 13.38
CA ALA A 648 19.15 12.96 14.77
C ALA A 648 20.51 12.28 14.97
N GLY A 649 20.72 11.10 14.38
CA GLY A 649 21.97 10.36 14.44
C GLY A 649 23.12 11.07 13.72
N GLY A 650 22.84 11.68 12.57
CA GLY A 650 23.78 12.53 11.85
C GLY A 650 24.29 13.69 12.69
N TRP A 651 23.39 14.45 13.34
CA TRP A 651 23.77 15.51 14.28
C TRP A 651 24.65 15.00 15.44
N MET A 652 24.30 13.85 16.03
CA MET A 652 25.04 13.30 17.17
C MET A 652 26.45 12.80 16.78
N LEU A 653 26.57 12.05 15.69
CA LEU A 653 27.85 11.53 15.22
C LEU A 653 28.72 12.65 14.63
N GLY A 654 28.15 13.55 13.82
CA GLY A 654 28.85 14.73 13.30
C GLY A 654 29.41 15.60 14.41
N ARG A 655 28.62 15.88 15.45
CA ARG A 655 29.08 16.60 16.64
C ARG A 655 30.13 15.82 17.45
N THR A 656 30.17 14.50 17.35
CA THR A 656 31.20 13.66 17.98
C THR A 656 32.52 13.76 17.20
N ILE A 657 32.47 13.71 15.87
CA ILE A 657 33.60 13.88 14.94
C ILE A 657 34.20 15.28 15.05
N GLU A 658 33.39 16.33 15.03
CA GLU A 658 33.81 17.75 15.13
C GLU A 658 34.43 18.10 16.49
N ARG A 659 34.19 17.28 17.53
CA ARG A 659 34.78 17.44 18.86
C ARG A 659 36.11 16.72 19.05
N ILE A 660 36.59 15.95 18.07
CA ILE A 660 37.86 15.23 18.16
C ILE A 660 39.02 16.18 17.85
N GLU A 661 40.06 16.16 18.68
CA GLU A 661 41.31 16.92 18.46
C GLU A 661 42.18 16.22 17.42
N TRP A 662 41.78 16.26 16.14
CA TRP A 662 42.42 15.52 15.04
C TRP A 662 43.94 15.75 14.93
N ASN A 663 44.41 16.99 15.07
CA ASN A 663 45.85 17.29 15.08
C ASN A 663 46.60 16.55 16.20
N LYS A 664 45.97 16.37 17.37
CA LYS A 664 46.55 15.66 18.52
C LYS A 664 46.57 14.15 18.32
N LEU A 665 45.53 13.58 17.67
CA LEU A 665 45.54 12.18 17.24
C LEU A 665 46.70 11.89 16.27
N TRP A 666 46.94 12.77 15.29
CA TRP A 666 48.04 12.59 14.35
C TRP A 666 49.41 12.75 15.02
N THR A 667 49.67 13.85 15.74
CA THR A 667 50.98 14.12 16.36
C THR A 667 51.34 13.17 17.50
N SER A 668 50.36 12.67 18.27
CA SER A 668 50.59 11.78 19.40
C SER A 668 50.65 10.29 19.00
N PHE A 669 50.62 10.00 17.70
CA PHE A 669 50.40 8.65 17.13
C PHE A 669 49.05 8.01 17.54
N GLY A 670 48.14 8.81 18.11
CA GLY A 670 46.83 8.39 18.62
C GLY A 670 45.85 7.88 17.56
N TRP A 671 46.10 8.12 16.28
CA TRP A 671 45.36 7.49 15.18
C TRP A 671 45.41 5.95 15.25
N THR A 672 46.44 5.35 15.86
CA THR A 672 46.50 3.89 16.07
C THR A 672 45.43 3.35 17.02
N LEU A 673 44.68 4.21 17.73
CA LEU A 673 43.49 3.80 18.48
C LEU A 673 42.43 3.13 17.58
N PHE A 674 42.31 3.55 16.30
CA PHE A 674 41.33 2.98 15.37
C PHE A 674 41.53 1.46 15.12
N PRO A 675 42.74 0.95 14.79
CA PRO A 675 42.98 -0.49 14.73
C PRO A 675 43.21 -1.16 16.09
N LEU A 676 43.73 -0.45 17.09
CA LEU A 676 44.07 -1.05 18.39
C LEU A 676 42.83 -1.40 19.22
N ILE A 677 41.76 -0.60 19.16
CA ILE A 677 40.52 -0.86 19.92
C ILE A 677 39.84 -2.16 19.44
N PRO A 678 39.63 -2.42 18.12
CA PRO A 678 39.18 -3.71 17.62
C PRO A 678 40.07 -4.89 18.04
N ILE A 679 41.39 -4.73 18.03
CA ILE A 679 42.32 -5.78 18.47
C ILE A 679 42.12 -6.11 19.95
N VAL A 680 42.01 -5.09 20.83
CA VAL A 680 41.72 -5.28 22.26
C VAL A 680 40.36 -5.95 22.45
N VAL A 681 39.32 -5.52 21.74
CA VAL A 681 37.96 -6.11 21.86
C VAL A 681 37.92 -7.56 21.36
N LEU A 682 38.53 -7.87 20.21
CA LEU A 682 38.60 -9.23 19.67
C LEU A 682 39.41 -10.18 20.57
N ALA A 683 40.55 -9.71 21.08
CA ALA A 683 41.37 -10.47 22.02
C ALA A 683 40.64 -10.68 23.35
N LEU A 684 39.96 -9.65 23.88
CA LEU A 684 39.13 -9.75 25.08
C LEU A 684 37.99 -10.76 24.90
N MET A 685 37.27 -10.73 23.76
CA MET A 685 36.23 -11.72 23.47
C MET A 685 36.79 -13.15 23.41
N ARG A 686 37.94 -13.39 22.75
CA ARG A 686 38.56 -14.72 22.71
C ARG A 686 39.05 -15.17 24.09
N VAL A 687 39.53 -14.25 24.94
CA VAL A 687 39.95 -14.56 26.32
C VAL A 687 38.73 -14.88 27.21
N LEU A 688 37.68 -14.06 27.16
CA LEU A 688 36.46 -14.24 27.95
C LEU A 688 35.62 -15.44 27.49
N ALA A 689 35.78 -15.94 26.27
CA ALA A 689 35.07 -17.09 25.75
C ALA A 689 35.28 -18.38 26.58
N VAL A 690 36.30 -18.45 27.43
CA VAL A 690 36.48 -19.55 28.41
C VAL A 690 35.33 -19.64 29.43
N PHE A 691 34.62 -18.54 29.68
CA PHE A 691 33.42 -18.50 30.54
C PHE A 691 32.13 -18.86 29.79
N CYS A 692 32.22 -19.18 28.51
CA CYS A 692 31.11 -19.61 27.68
C CYS A 692 31.12 -21.14 27.54
N VAL A 693 30.72 -21.80 28.62
CA VAL A 693 30.41 -23.23 28.60
C VAL A 693 29.07 -23.44 27.88
N GLU A 694 28.89 -24.62 27.29
CA GLU A 694 27.61 -25.08 26.74
C GLU A 694 26.48 -24.94 27.78
N GLY A 695 25.32 -24.40 27.37
CA GLY A 695 24.22 -24.08 28.28
C GLY A 695 24.41 -22.83 29.15
N SER A 696 25.42 -21.99 28.92
CA SER A 696 25.65 -20.77 29.71
C SER A 696 24.52 -19.74 29.57
N LEU A 697 23.95 -19.32 30.71
CA LEU A 697 22.95 -18.24 30.80
C LEU A 697 23.52 -16.82 30.60
N ASN A 698 24.80 -16.68 30.25
CA ASN A 698 25.44 -15.37 30.04
C ASN A 698 25.08 -14.83 28.64
N PRO A 699 24.33 -13.71 28.51
CA PRO A 699 23.90 -13.20 27.20
C PRO A 699 25.06 -12.89 26.26
N LEU A 700 26.23 -12.50 26.79
CA LEU A 700 27.43 -12.25 25.98
C LEU A 700 27.97 -13.52 25.30
N CYS A 701 27.72 -14.70 25.87
CA CYS A 701 28.10 -15.98 25.28
C CYS A 701 27.15 -16.42 24.17
N ASN A 702 25.86 -16.06 24.27
CA ASN A 702 24.85 -16.52 23.32
C ASN A 702 24.63 -15.52 22.17
N THR A 703 25.14 -14.29 22.30
CA THR A 703 25.05 -13.23 21.27
C THR A 703 26.44 -12.77 20.81
N VAL A 704 27.17 -12.02 21.63
CA VAL A 704 28.36 -11.26 21.23
C VAL A 704 29.59 -12.12 20.92
N ILE A 705 29.80 -13.22 21.64
CA ILE A 705 31.00 -14.08 21.52
C ILE A 705 30.75 -15.20 20.49
N PRO A 706 31.51 -15.26 19.37
CA PRO A 706 31.35 -16.32 18.36
C PRO A 706 31.59 -17.73 18.92
N GLU A 707 30.77 -18.70 18.50
CA GLU A 707 30.83 -20.10 18.99
C GLU A 707 32.20 -20.76 18.75
N ARG A 708 32.84 -20.44 17.62
CA ARG A 708 34.24 -20.80 17.29
C ARG A 708 35.31 -20.31 18.31
N TYR A 709 34.94 -19.51 19.30
CA TYR A 709 35.82 -19.07 20.40
C TYR A 709 35.61 -19.86 21.70
N GLN A 710 34.51 -20.61 21.83
CA GLN A 710 34.01 -21.22 23.07
C GLN A 710 34.54 -22.65 23.30
N SER A 711 35.27 -23.18 22.31
CA SER A 711 36.06 -24.42 22.40
C SER A 711 36.94 -24.46 23.66
N GLY A 712 36.71 -25.43 24.54
CA GLY A 712 37.35 -25.51 25.85
C GLY A 712 38.89 -25.59 25.82
N LEU A 713 39.51 -25.09 26.89
CA LEU A 713 40.97 -25.06 27.03
C LEU A 713 41.49 -26.39 27.60
N PHE A 714 42.72 -26.78 27.19
CA PHE A 714 43.45 -27.93 27.72
C PHE A 714 42.72 -29.30 27.60
N GLN A 715 41.67 -29.40 26.76
CA GLN A 715 40.82 -30.60 26.63
C GLN A 715 41.52 -31.84 26.06
N GLY A 716 42.77 -31.74 25.60
CA GLY A 716 43.57 -32.90 25.17
C GLY A 716 44.74 -32.54 24.26
N THR A 717 45.41 -33.57 23.75
CA THR A 717 46.56 -33.47 22.82
C THR A 717 46.16 -33.51 21.34
N SER A 718 44.87 -33.46 21.02
CA SER A 718 44.40 -33.38 19.62
C SER A 718 44.78 -32.04 19.00
N VAL A 719 44.99 -32.02 17.67
CA VAL A 719 45.37 -30.79 16.94
C VAL A 719 44.35 -29.67 17.16
N ALA A 720 43.06 -29.99 17.26
CA ALA A 720 42.00 -29.02 17.55
C ALA A 720 42.08 -28.45 18.99
N ALA A 721 42.27 -29.29 20.01
CA ALA A 721 42.36 -28.86 21.40
C ALA A 721 43.63 -28.03 21.67
N LEU A 722 44.76 -28.45 21.09
CA LEU A 722 46.02 -27.70 21.13
C LEU A 722 45.90 -26.37 20.36
N SER A 723 45.28 -26.37 19.18
CA SER A 723 45.01 -25.15 18.42
C SER A 723 44.17 -24.15 19.23
N SER A 724 43.01 -24.56 19.77
CA SER A 724 42.17 -23.70 20.63
C SER A 724 42.96 -23.10 21.79
N THR A 725 43.72 -23.93 22.51
CA THR A 725 44.51 -23.51 23.68
C THR A 725 45.61 -22.53 23.27
N SER A 726 46.31 -22.78 22.16
CA SER A 726 47.35 -21.88 21.64
C SER A 726 46.79 -20.54 21.15
N LEU A 727 45.61 -20.53 20.52
CA LEU A 727 44.90 -19.32 20.09
C LEU A 727 44.41 -18.50 21.28
N TRP A 728 43.95 -19.13 22.35
CA TRP A 728 43.57 -18.44 23.60
C TRP A 728 44.79 -17.84 24.31
N LEU A 729 45.90 -18.58 24.44
CA LEU A 729 47.15 -18.07 25.00
C LEU A 729 47.71 -16.90 24.17
N THR A 730 47.65 -17.00 22.84
CA THR A 730 48.04 -15.92 21.93
C THR A 730 47.14 -14.69 22.12
N ALA A 731 45.82 -14.88 22.22
CA ALA A 731 44.88 -13.80 22.49
C ALA A 731 45.13 -13.13 23.85
N LEU A 732 45.51 -13.89 24.89
CA LEU A 732 45.86 -13.33 26.20
C LEU A 732 47.14 -12.46 26.13
N VAL A 733 48.19 -12.92 25.44
CA VAL A 733 49.42 -12.14 25.24
C VAL A 733 49.13 -10.88 24.42
N VAL A 734 48.35 -11.00 23.33
CA VAL A 734 47.92 -9.85 22.51
C VAL A 734 47.08 -8.86 23.34
N LEU A 735 46.14 -9.34 24.16
CA LEU A 735 45.31 -8.50 25.03
C LEU A 735 46.16 -7.70 26.03
N LEU A 736 47.13 -8.33 26.69
CA LEU A 736 48.03 -7.66 27.63
C LEU A 736 48.87 -6.57 26.95
N LEU A 737 49.54 -6.90 25.82
CA LEU A 737 50.36 -5.95 25.07
C LEU A 737 49.53 -4.79 24.49
N ALA A 738 48.38 -5.11 23.91
CA ALA A 738 47.48 -4.12 23.31
C ALA A 738 46.83 -3.23 24.38
N SER A 739 46.51 -3.75 25.56
CA SER A 739 45.97 -2.96 26.68
C SER A 739 47.00 -1.98 27.25
N VAL A 740 48.28 -2.38 27.35
CA VAL A 740 49.38 -1.47 27.73
C VAL A 740 49.58 -0.38 26.67
N GLY A 741 49.53 -0.74 25.38
CA GLY A 741 49.54 0.25 24.29
C GLY A 741 48.36 1.23 24.37
N LEU A 742 47.15 0.71 24.61
CA LEU A 742 45.91 1.48 24.71
C LEU A 742 45.94 2.45 25.90
N ALA A 743 46.37 2.00 27.07
CA ALA A 743 46.52 2.84 28.26
C ALA A 743 47.51 4.00 28.01
N ASN A 744 48.67 3.70 27.41
CA ASN A 744 49.68 4.71 27.06
C ASN A 744 49.16 5.74 26.04
N LEU A 745 48.33 5.33 25.08
CA LEU A 745 47.70 6.25 24.11
C LEU A 745 46.56 7.06 24.75
N ILE A 746 45.76 6.46 25.64
CA ILE A 746 44.70 7.15 26.40
C ILE A 746 45.29 8.34 27.20
N VAL A 747 46.44 8.17 27.84
CA VAL A 747 47.11 9.24 28.59
C VAL A 747 47.57 10.36 27.64
N LYS A 748 48.23 10.04 26.52
CA LYS A 748 48.72 11.02 25.54
C LYS A 748 47.60 11.83 24.85
N VAL A 749 46.57 11.14 24.37
CA VAL A 749 45.49 11.75 23.56
C VAL A 749 44.38 12.34 24.46
N SER A 750 44.32 11.94 25.73
CA SER A 750 43.25 12.10 26.72
C SER A 750 42.05 11.16 26.56
N TRP A 751 41.49 10.74 27.69
CA TRP A 751 40.29 9.90 27.81
C TRP A 751 39.10 10.41 26.98
N LYS A 752 38.88 11.73 26.95
CA LYS A 752 37.77 12.35 26.19
C LYS A 752 37.88 12.10 24.69
N ASN A 753 39.09 12.08 24.13
CA ASN A 753 39.31 11.76 22.72
C ASN A 753 39.33 10.25 22.48
N ALA A 754 39.95 9.48 23.37
CA ALA A 754 39.97 8.01 23.26
C ALA A 754 38.55 7.41 23.26
N TRP A 755 37.66 7.90 24.13
CA TRP A 755 36.25 7.50 24.14
C TRP A 755 35.50 7.90 22.85
N ARG A 756 35.79 9.08 22.27
CA ARG A 756 35.22 9.48 20.97
C ARG A 756 35.69 8.55 19.85
N VAL A 757 36.97 8.18 19.82
CA VAL A 757 37.48 7.21 18.84
C VAL A 757 36.89 5.82 19.07
N ALA A 758 36.73 5.37 20.31
CA ALA A 758 36.03 4.12 20.62
C ALA A 758 34.58 4.12 20.11
N ALA A 759 33.86 5.25 20.30
CA ALA A 759 32.52 5.42 19.75
C ALA A 759 32.51 5.43 18.21
N LEU A 760 33.48 6.07 17.54
CA LEU A 760 33.61 6.01 16.08
C LEU A 760 33.96 4.60 15.56
N VAL A 761 34.78 3.83 16.29
CA VAL A 761 35.09 2.43 15.98
C VAL A 761 33.83 1.56 16.10
N PHE A 762 33.07 1.70 17.18
CA PHE A 762 31.82 0.97 17.40
C PHE A 762 30.77 1.32 16.32
N VAL A 763 30.59 2.61 16.04
CA VAL A 763 29.69 3.09 14.98
C VAL A 763 30.18 2.67 13.58
N GLY A 764 31.49 2.58 13.36
CA GLY A 764 32.07 2.05 12.12
C GLY A 764 31.80 0.56 11.92
N TRP A 765 31.90 -0.24 13.00
CA TRP A 765 31.49 -1.65 12.97
C TRP A 765 29.99 -1.80 12.66
N LEU A 766 29.12 -1.03 13.34
CA LEU A 766 27.69 -1.00 13.04
C LEU A 766 27.41 -0.55 11.60
N ALA A 767 28.13 0.45 11.07
CA ALA A 767 27.96 0.87 9.68
C ALA A 767 28.35 -0.22 8.68
N VAL A 768 29.37 -1.04 8.97
CA VAL A 768 29.73 -2.19 8.13
C VAL A 768 28.67 -3.30 8.22
N THR A 769 28.09 -3.58 9.39
CA THR A 769 26.99 -4.56 9.49
C THR A 769 25.71 -4.05 8.83
N THR A 770 25.38 -2.76 8.94
CA THR A 770 24.29 -2.12 8.21
C THR A 770 24.51 -2.21 6.70
N VAL A 771 25.67 -1.80 6.16
CA VAL A 771 25.98 -1.89 4.72
C VAL A 771 25.84 -3.32 4.19
N ARG A 772 26.30 -4.32 4.94
CA ARG A 772 26.14 -5.74 4.55
C ARG A 772 24.66 -6.16 4.55
N ALA A 773 23.87 -5.78 5.55
CA ALA A 773 22.43 -6.10 5.60
C ALA A 773 21.68 -5.40 4.44
N THR A 774 21.97 -4.13 4.20
CA THR A 774 21.43 -3.33 3.08
C THR A 774 21.76 -3.95 1.72
N TRP A 775 22.99 -4.44 1.53
CA TRP A 775 23.38 -5.15 0.31
C TRP A 775 22.67 -6.51 0.19
N SER A 776 22.65 -7.31 1.26
CA SER A 776 21.95 -8.60 1.33
C SER A 776 20.49 -8.46 0.88
N ALA A 777 19.73 -7.61 1.57
CA ALA A 777 18.30 -7.48 1.33
C ALA A 777 17.97 -6.83 -0.03
N SER A 778 18.83 -5.94 -0.56
CA SER A 778 18.54 -5.21 -1.81
C SER A 778 19.02 -5.90 -3.10
N TYR A 779 19.95 -6.86 -3.00
CA TYR A 779 20.59 -7.49 -4.18
C TYR A 779 20.76 -9.01 -4.11
N VAL A 780 20.73 -9.62 -2.93
CA VAL A 780 20.99 -11.06 -2.75
C VAL A 780 19.70 -11.81 -2.40
N ARG A 781 18.94 -11.29 -1.43
CA ARG A 781 17.77 -11.94 -0.81
C ARG A 781 16.43 -11.26 -1.11
N TYR A 782 16.35 -10.45 -2.17
CA TYR A 782 15.20 -9.56 -2.42
C TYR A 782 13.88 -10.30 -2.73
N ASN A 783 13.96 -11.60 -3.07
CA ASN A 783 12.85 -12.51 -3.35
C ASN A 783 12.74 -13.66 -2.31
N GLU A 784 13.54 -13.63 -1.23
CA GLU A 784 13.48 -14.59 -0.14
C GLU A 784 12.48 -14.17 0.96
N ALA A 785 11.91 -15.14 1.65
CA ALA A 785 11.06 -14.91 2.84
C ALA A 785 11.84 -14.47 4.10
N THR A 786 13.18 -14.55 4.08
CA THR A 786 14.03 -14.33 5.27
C THR A 786 14.17 -12.85 5.66
N GLU A 787 13.81 -11.91 4.78
CA GLU A 787 13.91 -10.47 5.01
C GLU A 787 12.52 -9.86 5.30
N TYR A 788 12.25 -9.46 6.54
CA TYR A 788 11.09 -8.67 7.00
C TYR A 788 10.81 -7.32 6.29
N LEU A 789 11.49 -7.01 5.17
CA LEU A 789 11.33 -5.74 4.46
C LEU A 789 10.04 -5.62 3.66
N VAL A 790 9.31 -6.70 3.33
CA VAL A 790 7.99 -6.63 2.67
C VAL A 790 6.98 -7.50 3.42
N TYR A 791 5.70 -7.13 3.35
CA TYR A 791 4.61 -7.92 3.93
C TYR A 791 4.48 -9.28 3.22
N ALA A 792 4.59 -9.28 1.89
CA ALA A 792 4.65 -10.49 1.06
C ALA A 792 5.62 -10.26 -0.12
N HIS A 793 6.46 -11.24 -0.42
CA HIS A 793 7.39 -11.23 -1.55
C HIS A 793 6.83 -12.08 -2.70
N SER A 794 6.95 -11.63 -3.96
CA SER A 794 6.94 -12.56 -5.10
C SER A 794 8.15 -13.47 -4.98
N ALA A 795 7.92 -14.79 -4.95
CA ALA A 795 8.98 -15.78 -4.81
C ALA A 795 9.62 -16.10 -6.18
N GLY A 796 10.81 -16.70 -6.16
CA GLY A 796 11.58 -17.02 -7.39
C GLY A 796 10.83 -17.88 -8.41
N GLY A 797 9.85 -18.68 -7.98
CA GLY A 797 9.01 -19.48 -8.87
C GLY A 797 8.18 -18.67 -9.87
N VAL A 798 7.97 -17.36 -9.64
CA VAL A 798 7.38 -16.48 -10.65
C VAL A 798 8.35 -16.22 -11.81
N GLN A 799 9.66 -16.11 -11.55
CA GLN A 799 10.66 -16.00 -12.63
C GLN A 799 10.67 -17.28 -13.45
N GLU A 800 10.77 -18.43 -12.78
CA GLU A 800 10.84 -19.71 -13.47
C GLU A 800 9.60 -20.01 -14.34
N VAL A 801 8.39 -19.62 -13.92
CA VAL A 801 7.19 -19.74 -14.76
C VAL A 801 7.23 -18.79 -15.95
N LEU A 802 7.67 -17.54 -15.78
CA LEU A 802 7.75 -16.56 -16.87
C LEU A 802 8.83 -16.93 -17.89
N ASP A 803 10.02 -17.32 -17.42
CA ASP A 803 11.13 -17.78 -18.26
C ASP A 803 10.69 -19.01 -19.11
N ARG A 804 9.93 -19.94 -18.52
CA ARG A 804 9.36 -21.10 -19.23
C ARG A 804 8.25 -20.72 -20.20
N ILE A 805 7.37 -19.77 -19.86
CA ILE A 805 6.33 -19.27 -20.79
C ILE A 805 6.99 -18.62 -22.01
N GLU A 806 8.00 -17.77 -21.79
CA GLU A 806 8.72 -17.10 -22.88
C GLU A 806 9.49 -18.11 -23.74
N GLU A 807 10.19 -19.07 -23.13
CA GLU A 807 10.87 -20.15 -23.88
C GLU A 807 9.90 -20.97 -24.73
N ILE A 808 8.74 -21.36 -24.20
CA ILE A 808 7.71 -22.07 -24.97
C ILE A 808 7.19 -21.18 -26.10
N SER A 809 6.89 -19.91 -25.82
CA SER A 809 6.30 -18.97 -26.77
C SER A 809 7.20 -18.70 -27.98
N PHE A 810 8.49 -18.43 -27.75
CA PHE A 810 9.47 -18.18 -28.83
C PHE A 810 9.90 -19.46 -29.59
N ARG A 811 9.59 -20.65 -29.06
CA ARG A 811 9.86 -21.93 -29.75
C ARG A 811 8.68 -22.43 -30.58
N THR A 812 7.44 -22.09 -30.21
CA THR A 812 6.22 -22.60 -30.87
C THR A 812 5.41 -21.53 -31.61
N THR A 813 5.70 -20.24 -31.42
CA THR A 813 5.01 -19.11 -32.07
C THR A 813 5.98 -18.02 -32.53
N ASP A 814 5.52 -17.09 -33.38
CA ASP A 814 6.31 -15.94 -33.85
C ASP A 814 6.47 -14.83 -32.77
N GLY A 815 6.98 -15.19 -31.59
CA GLY A 815 7.18 -14.29 -30.45
C GLY A 815 6.17 -14.53 -29.33
N TYR A 816 5.30 -13.57 -29.06
CA TYR A 816 4.32 -13.59 -27.94
C TYR A 816 2.93 -14.12 -28.34
N GLY A 817 2.87 -15.01 -29.34
CA GLY A 817 1.61 -15.56 -29.85
C GLY A 817 0.97 -16.65 -28.99
N LEU A 818 1.65 -17.12 -27.93
CA LEU A 818 1.21 -18.25 -27.12
C LEU A 818 -0.07 -17.93 -26.32
N GLN A 819 -1.07 -18.82 -26.41
CA GLN A 819 -2.24 -18.76 -25.54
C GLN A 819 -1.87 -19.26 -24.13
N VAL A 820 -1.94 -18.35 -23.15
CA VAL A 820 -1.65 -18.64 -21.73
C VAL A 820 -2.91 -18.39 -20.91
N ALA A 821 -3.51 -19.44 -20.37
CA ALA A 821 -4.68 -19.32 -19.51
C ALA A 821 -4.30 -19.07 -18.04
N TYR A 822 -4.96 -18.13 -17.35
CA TYR A 822 -4.66 -17.82 -15.95
C TYR A 822 -5.86 -17.40 -15.08
N ASP A 823 -5.75 -17.66 -13.78
CA ASP A 823 -6.80 -17.46 -12.77
C ASP A 823 -6.66 -16.15 -11.95
N ASP A 824 -7.65 -15.86 -11.10
CA ASP A 824 -7.68 -14.70 -10.20
C ASP A 824 -6.50 -14.70 -9.21
N ARG A 825 -6.11 -15.87 -8.71
CA ARG A 825 -5.04 -16.06 -7.72
C ARG A 825 -3.68 -15.65 -8.25
N VAL A 826 -3.38 -15.96 -9.53
CA VAL A 826 -2.09 -15.61 -10.15
C VAL A 826 -2.12 -14.31 -10.94
N ALA A 827 -3.31 -13.74 -11.21
CA ALA A 827 -3.50 -12.52 -12.00
C ALA A 827 -2.60 -11.33 -11.61
N TRP A 828 -2.16 -11.25 -10.36
CA TRP A 828 -1.06 -10.37 -9.94
C TRP A 828 0.11 -11.21 -9.44
N PRO A 829 1.26 -11.29 -10.16
CA PRO A 829 1.72 -10.33 -11.15
C PRO A 829 1.41 -10.66 -12.63
N MET A 830 0.74 -11.77 -12.96
CA MET A 830 0.68 -12.26 -14.36
C MET A 830 0.07 -11.26 -15.35
N SER A 831 -0.88 -10.42 -14.95
CA SER A 831 -1.48 -9.38 -15.82
C SER A 831 -0.50 -8.29 -16.27
N TRP A 832 0.67 -8.16 -15.63
CA TRP A 832 1.75 -7.26 -16.08
C TRP A 832 2.66 -7.94 -17.11
N TYR A 833 3.03 -9.20 -16.87
CA TYR A 833 3.96 -9.93 -17.75
C TYR A 833 3.29 -10.52 -18.98
N LEU A 834 2.01 -10.88 -18.89
CA LEU A 834 1.20 -11.35 -20.02
C LEU A 834 0.58 -10.20 -20.84
N ARG A 835 0.88 -8.93 -20.53
CA ARG A 835 0.33 -7.75 -21.26
C ARG A 835 0.72 -7.71 -22.75
N ASP A 836 1.82 -8.39 -23.09
CA ASP A 836 2.39 -8.48 -24.45
C ASP A 836 1.90 -9.73 -25.21
N TYR A 837 1.18 -10.64 -24.55
CA TYR A 837 0.69 -11.90 -25.12
C TYR A 837 -0.74 -11.71 -25.63
N GLU A 838 -0.90 -11.53 -26.95
CA GLU A 838 -2.19 -11.21 -27.58
C GLU A 838 -3.30 -12.25 -27.29
N ASN A 839 -2.92 -13.49 -27.02
CA ASN A 839 -3.81 -14.62 -26.74
C ASN A 839 -3.93 -14.98 -25.25
N ALA A 840 -3.51 -14.13 -24.30
CA ALA A 840 -3.63 -14.42 -22.87
C ALA A 840 -5.10 -14.53 -22.40
N ALA A 841 -5.47 -15.63 -21.76
CA ALA A 841 -6.85 -15.98 -21.44
C ALA A 841 -7.12 -15.97 -19.92
N TYR A 842 -7.69 -14.86 -19.42
CA TYR A 842 -8.10 -14.75 -18.01
C TYR A 842 -9.45 -15.44 -17.78
N PHE A 843 -9.49 -16.47 -16.92
CA PHE A 843 -10.72 -17.23 -16.64
C PHE A 843 -11.33 -17.02 -15.23
N ALA A 844 -10.68 -16.21 -14.39
CA ALA A 844 -11.07 -15.94 -12.99
C ALA A 844 -11.19 -17.24 -12.15
N ASP A 845 -12.25 -17.38 -11.37
CA ASP A 845 -12.55 -18.50 -10.47
C ASP A 845 -13.48 -19.58 -11.09
N GLU A 846 -13.75 -19.50 -12.39
CA GLU A 846 -14.64 -20.42 -13.12
C GLU A 846 -13.87 -21.22 -14.20
N PRO A 847 -12.97 -22.15 -13.81
CA PRO A 847 -12.25 -23.01 -14.74
C PRO A 847 -13.24 -23.89 -15.51
N THR A 848 -13.31 -23.67 -16.82
CA THR A 848 -14.26 -24.31 -17.76
C THR A 848 -13.56 -24.47 -19.11
N ARG A 849 -13.90 -25.51 -19.89
CA ARG A 849 -13.25 -25.75 -21.19
C ARG A 849 -13.46 -24.62 -22.18
N SER A 850 -14.59 -23.93 -22.14
CA SER A 850 -14.87 -22.78 -23.01
C SER A 850 -14.03 -21.53 -22.68
N ARG A 851 -13.53 -21.38 -21.46
CA ARG A 851 -12.64 -20.26 -21.06
C ARG A 851 -11.15 -20.61 -21.10
N ILE A 852 -10.79 -21.84 -20.73
CA ILE A 852 -9.39 -22.32 -20.78
C ILE A 852 -9.00 -22.71 -22.22
N GLY A 853 -9.97 -23.15 -23.03
CA GLY A 853 -9.72 -23.61 -24.40
C GLY A 853 -8.74 -24.78 -24.44
N GLU A 854 -7.91 -24.79 -25.48
CA GLU A 854 -6.79 -25.74 -25.63
C GLU A 854 -5.43 -25.11 -25.25
N SER A 855 -5.44 -24.07 -24.40
CA SER A 855 -4.26 -23.24 -24.06
C SER A 855 -3.00 -24.08 -23.80
N PRO A 856 -1.94 -23.97 -24.63
CA PRO A 856 -0.66 -24.66 -24.46
C PRO A 856 -0.06 -24.58 -23.05
N VAL A 857 -0.29 -23.47 -22.35
CA VAL A 857 0.08 -23.26 -20.95
C VAL A 857 -1.11 -22.76 -20.14
N ILE A 858 -1.28 -23.30 -18.94
CA ILE A 858 -2.27 -22.88 -17.95
C ILE A 858 -1.53 -22.59 -16.63
N VAL A 859 -1.87 -21.51 -15.91
CA VAL A 859 -1.26 -21.18 -14.60
C VAL A 859 -2.35 -20.80 -13.60
N ALA A 860 -2.41 -21.46 -12.44
CA ALA A 860 -3.46 -21.23 -11.45
C ALA A 860 -3.03 -21.42 -9.99
N GLY A 861 -3.75 -20.76 -9.08
CA GLY A 861 -3.63 -20.93 -7.63
C GLY A 861 -4.43 -22.12 -7.08
N PRO A 862 -4.24 -22.46 -5.78
CA PRO A 862 -4.63 -23.76 -5.25
C PRO A 862 -6.14 -24.03 -5.18
N SER A 863 -6.97 -22.99 -5.27
CA SER A 863 -8.43 -23.09 -5.37
C SER A 863 -8.88 -23.86 -6.62
N ASN A 864 -8.20 -23.64 -7.75
CA ASN A 864 -8.64 -24.12 -9.06
C ASN A 864 -7.97 -25.44 -9.49
N TRP A 865 -6.98 -25.93 -8.73
CA TRP A 865 -6.15 -27.09 -9.12
C TRP A 865 -6.98 -28.33 -9.44
N ASN A 866 -7.85 -28.77 -8.54
CA ASN A 866 -8.64 -30.01 -8.74
C ASN A 866 -9.56 -29.93 -9.97
N ALA A 867 -10.15 -28.76 -10.24
CA ALA A 867 -11.03 -28.54 -11.38
C ALA A 867 -10.23 -28.52 -12.70
N ILE A 868 -9.06 -27.86 -12.72
CA ILE A 868 -8.19 -27.84 -13.90
C ILE A 868 -7.60 -29.24 -14.17
N ASP A 869 -7.08 -29.92 -13.14
CA ASP A 869 -6.55 -31.29 -13.25
C ASP A 869 -7.61 -32.25 -13.84
N ALA A 870 -8.88 -32.11 -13.47
CA ALA A 870 -10.00 -32.86 -14.05
C ALA A 870 -10.32 -32.46 -15.51
N LEU A 871 -10.33 -31.16 -15.84
CA LEU A 871 -10.65 -30.66 -17.19
C LEU A 871 -9.58 -31.00 -18.24
N VAL A 872 -8.30 -30.99 -17.84
CA VAL A 872 -7.15 -31.23 -18.74
C VAL A 872 -6.81 -32.71 -18.88
N GLY A 873 -6.99 -33.49 -17.80
CA GLY A 873 -6.64 -34.89 -17.72
C GLY A 873 -5.18 -35.17 -18.09
N ASP A 874 -4.93 -36.34 -18.66
CA ASP A 874 -3.58 -36.81 -19.01
C ASP A 874 -2.97 -36.10 -20.25
N ARG A 875 -3.54 -34.98 -20.74
CA ARG A 875 -3.02 -34.24 -21.90
C ARG A 875 -1.90 -33.25 -21.56
N TYR A 876 -1.60 -33.02 -20.28
CA TYR A 876 -0.64 -32.01 -19.81
C TYR A 876 0.36 -32.60 -18.81
N PHE A 877 1.55 -32.00 -18.70
CA PHE A 877 2.44 -32.13 -17.54
C PHE A 877 2.15 -30.99 -16.57
N SER A 878 2.16 -31.25 -15.26
CA SER A 878 1.99 -30.22 -14.22
C SER A 878 3.25 -30.02 -13.38
N PHE A 879 3.52 -28.76 -13.02
CA PHE A 879 4.67 -28.33 -12.24
C PHE A 879 4.22 -27.35 -11.16
N GLU A 880 4.65 -27.52 -9.91
CA GLU A 880 4.30 -26.60 -8.82
C GLU A 880 5.44 -25.65 -8.44
N TYR A 881 5.07 -24.39 -8.22
CA TYR A 881 5.99 -23.32 -7.85
C TYR A 881 5.46 -22.54 -6.64
N THR A 882 6.35 -21.94 -5.88
CA THR A 882 5.97 -20.94 -4.88
C THR A 882 5.75 -19.60 -5.59
N ARG A 883 4.54 -19.04 -5.43
CA ARG A 883 4.11 -17.77 -6.02
C ARG A 883 4.48 -16.59 -5.12
N MET A 884 4.19 -16.73 -3.83
CA MET A 884 4.31 -15.67 -2.83
C MET A 884 4.74 -16.23 -1.47
N VAL A 885 5.52 -15.49 -0.70
CA VAL A 885 5.93 -15.85 0.66
C VAL A 885 5.82 -14.66 1.62
N TRP A 886 5.47 -14.93 2.88
CA TRP A 886 5.41 -13.94 3.95
C TRP A 886 6.57 -14.18 4.94
N PRO A 887 7.19 -13.13 5.51
CA PRO A 887 8.19 -13.30 6.58
C PRO A 887 7.64 -14.05 7.80
N ASN A 888 8.51 -14.70 8.57
CA ASN A 888 8.13 -15.54 9.71
C ASN A 888 7.32 -14.74 10.75
N GLN A 889 6.09 -15.18 11.05
CA GLN A 889 5.10 -14.52 11.91
C GLN A 889 5.15 -14.94 13.40
N ASP A 890 6.17 -15.68 13.85
CA ASP A 890 6.35 -16.10 15.26
C ASP A 890 6.45 -14.94 16.28
N TYR A 891 6.53 -13.70 15.82
CA TYR A 891 6.49 -12.48 16.65
C TYR A 891 5.06 -11.99 16.96
N PHE A 892 4.02 -12.64 16.45
CA PHE A 892 2.63 -12.36 16.84
C PHE A 892 2.33 -12.92 18.23
N GLY A 893 1.49 -12.23 19.00
CA GLY A 893 0.97 -12.74 20.28
C GLY A 893 1.98 -12.86 21.43
N LEU A 894 3.26 -12.49 21.24
CA LEU A 894 4.34 -12.65 22.24
C LEU A 894 3.93 -12.24 23.66
N THR A 895 4.00 -13.21 24.58
CA THR A 895 3.62 -13.01 25.99
C THR A 895 4.81 -12.63 26.87
N GLY A 896 4.53 -12.23 28.11
CA GLY A 896 5.55 -12.06 29.14
C GLY A 896 6.25 -13.35 29.57
N GLN A 897 5.76 -14.53 29.15
CA GLN A 897 6.47 -15.80 29.33
C GLN A 897 7.45 -16.06 28.18
N ASP A 898 7.09 -15.72 26.94
CA ASP A 898 7.97 -15.93 25.78
C ASP A 898 9.20 -15.03 25.83
N ILE A 899 9.01 -13.77 26.27
CA ILE A 899 10.12 -12.86 26.59
C ILE A 899 11.01 -13.44 27.71
N GLN A 900 10.45 -14.15 28.69
CA GLN A 900 11.25 -14.85 29.72
C GLN A 900 11.95 -16.10 29.19
N ASN A 901 11.35 -16.82 28.23
CA ASN A 901 11.98 -17.96 27.56
C ASN A 901 13.19 -17.47 26.74
N ILE A 902 13.00 -16.45 25.91
CA ILE A 902 14.08 -15.76 25.17
C ILE A 902 15.18 -15.26 26.11
N LEU A 903 14.84 -14.69 27.27
CA LEU A 903 15.85 -14.23 28.25
C LEU A 903 16.50 -15.35 29.09
N ARG A 904 16.12 -16.62 28.93
CA ARG A 904 16.64 -17.75 29.72
C ARG A 904 17.14 -18.94 28.92
N ASP A 905 16.73 -19.14 27.67
CA ASP A 905 17.25 -20.21 26.81
C ASP A 905 18.46 -19.72 25.98
N PRO A 906 19.65 -20.31 26.15
CA PRO A 906 20.80 -20.03 25.31
C PRO A 906 20.57 -20.28 23.80
N ASN A 907 19.70 -21.21 23.42
CA ASN A 907 19.48 -21.52 22.00
C ASN A 907 18.56 -20.51 21.32
N LEU A 908 17.41 -20.14 21.90
CA LEU A 908 16.60 -19.01 21.42
C LEU A 908 17.41 -17.71 21.32
N GLN A 909 18.26 -17.39 22.30
CA GLN A 909 19.14 -16.21 22.24
C GLN A 909 20.09 -16.23 21.05
N ARG A 910 20.59 -17.42 20.70
CA ARG A 910 21.55 -17.60 19.62
C ARG A 910 20.86 -17.59 18.26
N GLY A 911 19.75 -18.30 18.10
CA GLY A 911 18.89 -18.23 16.93
C GLY A 911 18.45 -16.79 16.61
N ILE A 912 18.02 -16.01 17.60
CA ILE A 912 17.67 -14.58 17.39
C ILE A 912 18.89 -13.75 16.92
N TRP A 913 20.09 -14.07 17.39
CA TRP A 913 21.31 -13.39 16.95
C TRP A 913 21.75 -13.82 15.54
N ASP A 914 21.53 -15.08 15.18
CA ASP A 914 21.79 -15.60 13.83
C ASP A 914 20.74 -15.11 12.82
N ILE A 915 19.47 -14.90 13.21
CA ILE A 915 18.49 -14.11 12.43
C ILE A 915 18.99 -12.67 12.25
N PHE A 916 19.46 -12.02 13.32
CA PHE A 916 19.91 -10.63 13.28
C PHE A 916 21.14 -10.42 12.38
N ILE A 917 22.12 -11.33 12.42
CA ILE A 917 23.36 -11.23 11.64
C ILE A 917 23.27 -11.96 10.30
N HIS A 918 22.86 -13.22 10.27
CA HIS A 918 22.94 -14.09 9.08
C HIS A 918 21.62 -14.24 8.33
N ARG A 919 20.48 -13.77 8.89
CA ARG A 919 19.12 -14.03 8.39
C ARG A 919 18.90 -15.54 8.23
N ASP A 920 19.32 -16.25 9.28
CA ASP A 920 19.36 -17.70 9.43
C ASP A 920 18.41 -18.05 10.58
N PHE A 921 17.45 -18.94 10.33
CA PHE A 921 16.36 -19.26 11.27
C PHE A 921 16.49 -20.66 11.88
N ASP A 922 17.34 -21.54 11.36
CA ASP A 922 17.34 -22.98 11.62
C ASP A 922 17.42 -23.27 13.13
N ARG A 923 18.38 -22.63 13.81
CA ARG A 923 18.59 -22.76 15.26
C ARG A 923 17.47 -22.13 16.11
N TYR A 924 16.78 -21.11 15.60
CA TYR A 924 15.62 -20.53 16.27
C TYR A 924 14.43 -21.49 16.21
N THR A 925 14.21 -22.13 15.06
CA THR A 925 13.18 -23.15 14.84
C THR A 925 13.38 -24.38 15.72
N GLU A 926 14.60 -24.94 15.77
CA GLU A 926 14.95 -26.04 16.68
C GLU A 926 14.66 -25.70 18.14
N ALA A 927 14.94 -24.46 18.57
CA ALA A 927 14.76 -24.02 19.94
C ALA A 927 13.28 -23.77 20.30
N ILE A 928 12.51 -23.12 19.42
CA ILE A 928 11.10 -22.80 19.70
C ILE A 928 10.20 -24.03 19.63
N ALA A 929 10.55 -25.05 18.83
CA ALA A 929 9.81 -26.32 18.73
C ALA A 929 9.72 -27.11 20.06
N VAL A 930 10.59 -26.81 21.03
CA VAL A 930 10.57 -27.43 22.37
C VAL A 930 9.48 -26.83 23.28
N TYR A 931 8.94 -25.66 22.95
CA TYR A 931 7.99 -24.93 23.81
C TYR A 931 6.52 -25.29 23.51
N PRO A 932 5.72 -25.70 24.52
CA PRO A 932 4.33 -26.09 24.31
C PRO A 932 3.48 -24.87 23.93
N GLY A 933 2.83 -24.94 22.77
CA GLY A 933 2.07 -23.84 22.17
C GLY A 933 2.77 -23.16 20.99
N SER A 934 4.01 -23.53 20.66
CA SER A 934 4.67 -23.10 19.43
C SER A 934 3.86 -23.49 18.19
N THR A 935 3.66 -22.53 17.28
CA THR A 935 3.04 -22.71 15.96
C THR A 935 4.06 -22.79 14.83
N ALA A 936 5.35 -22.70 15.14
CA ALA A 936 6.42 -22.75 14.15
C ALA A 936 6.42 -24.11 13.40
N PRO A 937 6.60 -24.13 12.07
CA PRO A 937 6.82 -25.38 11.33
C PRO A 937 8.11 -26.07 11.79
N ALA A 938 8.22 -27.37 11.49
CA ALA A 938 9.41 -28.17 11.84
C ALA A 938 10.68 -27.73 11.09
N ASP A 939 10.50 -27.02 9.98
CA ASP A 939 11.51 -26.56 9.05
C ASP A 939 11.10 -25.20 8.46
N PHE A 940 12.08 -24.33 8.19
CA PHE A 940 11.89 -23.06 7.47
C PHE A 940 12.70 -23.07 6.15
N GLU A 941 12.71 -24.20 5.43
CA GLU A 941 13.34 -24.23 4.11
C GLU A 941 12.58 -23.34 3.12
N LEU A 942 13.30 -22.62 2.25
CA LEU A 942 12.70 -21.73 1.24
C LEU A 942 11.71 -22.41 0.29
N ASN A 943 11.80 -23.73 0.13
CA ASN A 943 10.92 -24.53 -0.72
C ASN A 943 9.63 -24.98 -0.01
N SER A 944 9.66 -25.14 1.32
CA SER A 944 8.52 -25.56 2.16
C SER A 944 7.84 -24.41 2.91
N TRP A 945 8.49 -23.24 2.93
CA TRP A 945 8.21 -22.07 3.78
C TRP A 945 6.72 -21.74 3.97
N ARG A 946 6.31 -21.56 5.23
CA ARG A 946 4.97 -21.12 5.62
C ARG A 946 5.07 -19.90 6.55
N PRO A 947 4.30 -18.83 6.33
CA PRO A 947 3.21 -18.71 5.35
C PRO A 947 3.72 -18.48 3.91
N GLY A 948 3.08 -19.14 2.94
CA GLY A 948 3.39 -19.06 1.52
C GLY A 948 2.21 -19.52 0.67
N GLU A 949 2.10 -18.99 -0.54
CA GLU A 949 1.09 -19.33 -1.53
C GLU A 949 1.75 -19.96 -2.76
N ARG A 950 1.16 -21.06 -3.23
CA ARG A 950 1.63 -21.87 -4.35
C ARG A 950 0.89 -21.49 -5.63
N MET A 951 1.47 -21.84 -6.76
CA MET A 951 0.80 -21.89 -8.05
C MET A 951 1.24 -23.15 -8.80
N LYS A 952 0.39 -23.64 -9.69
CA LYS A 952 0.67 -24.78 -10.56
C LYS A 952 0.63 -24.30 -12.00
N MET A 953 1.60 -24.74 -12.79
CA MET A 953 1.69 -24.54 -14.23
C MET A 953 1.41 -25.88 -14.91
N TRP A 954 0.52 -25.91 -15.88
CA TRP A 954 0.31 -27.06 -16.76
C TRP A 954 0.86 -26.71 -18.15
N VAL A 955 1.56 -27.66 -18.79
CA VAL A 955 2.09 -27.54 -20.15
C VAL A 955 1.63 -28.73 -20.98
N ARG A 956 1.02 -28.48 -22.14
CA ARG A 956 0.44 -29.50 -23.02
C ARG A 956 1.52 -30.46 -23.53
N LYS A 957 1.27 -31.78 -23.54
CA LYS A 957 2.32 -32.80 -23.77
C LYS A 957 2.94 -32.75 -25.17
N ASP A 958 2.18 -32.33 -26.18
CA ASP A 958 2.63 -32.10 -27.57
C ASP A 958 3.52 -30.86 -27.70
N VAL A 959 3.23 -29.79 -26.95
CA VAL A 959 4.00 -28.55 -26.88
C VAL A 959 5.30 -28.77 -26.09
N SER A 960 5.20 -29.48 -24.97
CA SER A 960 6.34 -29.97 -24.18
C SER A 960 7.37 -30.73 -25.04
N ALA A 961 6.90 -31.63 -25.91
CA ALA A 961 7.74 -32.42 -26.82
C ALA A 961 8.48 -31.59 -27.89
N GLN A 962 8.04 -30.37 -28.19
CA GLN A 962 8.71 -29.44 -29.11
C GLN A 962 9.79 -28.58 -28.41
N VAL A 963 9.81 -28.56 -27.07
CA VAL A 963 10.59 -27.61 -26.26
C VAL A 963 11.71 -28.29 -25.47
N TRP A 964 11.44 -29.40 -24.78
CA TRP A 964 12.42 -30.03 -23.88
C TRP A 964 13.21 -31.18 -24.51
N GLU A 965 14.41 -30.87 -25.03
CA GLU A 965 15.38 -31.88 -25.51
C GLU A 965 16.07 -32.70 -24.39
N TYR A 966 15.81 -32.41 -23.10
CA TYR A 966 16.52 -32.98 -21.97
C TYR A 966 15.62 -33.68 -20.94
N GLY A 967 15.76 -35.00 -20.82
CA GLY A 967 15.51 -35.74 -19.58
C GLY A 967 14.32 -36.69 -19.60
N VAL A 968 13.19 -36.28 -20.18
CA VAL A 968 12.14 -37.24 -20.53
C VAL A 968 12.61 -37.94 -21.81
N ALA A 969 12.74 -39.26 -21.78
CA ALA A 969 12.97 -40.00 -23.02
C ALA A 969 11.78 -39.75 -23.95
N ALA A 970 12.02 -39.52 -25.24
CA ALA A 970 10.96 -39.42 -26.22
C ALA A 970 10.21 -40.75 -26.33
N GLN A 971 9.21 -40.94 -25.47
CA GLN A 971 8.01 -41.62 -25.90
C GLN A 971 7.54 -40.84 -27.12
N GLU A 972 7.45 -41.52 -28.26
CA GLU A 972 6.68 -41.02 -29.39
C GLU A 972 5.33 -40.56 -28.82
N VAL A 973 4.96 -39.30 -29.08
CA VAL A 973 3.61 -38.84 -28.76
C VAL A 973 2.72 -39.72 -29.61
N ALA A 974 2.13 -40.73 -28.97
CA ALA A 974 1.12 -41.54 -29.62
C ALA A 974 0.06 -40.55 -30.10
N GLU A 975 -0.22 -40.56 -31.41
CA GLU A 975 -1.48 -40.03 -31.90
C GLU A 975 -2.59 -40.59 -31.00
N ALA A 976 -3.60 -39.79 -30.69
CA ALA A 976 -4.72 -40.28 -29.90
C ALA A 976 -5.44 -41.38 -30.71
N ILE A 977 -5.00 -42.63 -30.51
CA ILE A 977 -5.56 -43.80 -31.17
C ILE A 977 -6.97 -43.92 -30.61
N ASP A 978 -7.95 -43.47 -31.40
CA ASP A 978 -9.36 -43.64 -31.12
C ASP A 978 -9.60 -45.10 -30.68
N PRO A 979 -9.93 -45.31 -29.39
CA PRO A 979 -9.90 -46.65 -28.80
C PRO A 979 -11.01 -47.53 -29.37
N TYR A 980 -12.04 -46.91 -29.92
CA TYR A 980 -13.25 -47.54 -30.43
C TYR A 980 -13.02 -48.18 -31.81
N LEU A 981 -12.05 -47.69 -32.61
CA LEU A 981 -11.73 -48.21 -33.95
C LEU A 981 -11.57 -49.74 -34.00
N SER A 982 -10.94 -50.33 -32.98
CA SER A 982 -10.71 -51.79 -32.91
C SER A 982 -11.98 -52.63 -32.70
N GLY A 983 -13.07 -52.01 -32.22
CA GLY A 983 -14.38 -52.63 -31.98
C GLY A 983 -15.49 -52.11 -32.90
N MET A 984 -15.16 -51.32 -33.93
CA MET A 984 -16.11 -50.91 -34.95
C MET A 984 -16.54 -52.11 -35.80
N ARG A 985 -17.81 -52.10 -36.23
CA ARG A 985 -18.43 -53.18 -37.02
C ARG A 985 -19.17 -52.61 -38.22
N ASP A 986 -19.05 -53.27 -39.36
CA ASP A 986 -19.81 -52.93 -40.57
C ASP A 986 -21.31 -53.19 -40.34
N LEU A 987 -22.10 -52.12 -40.29
CA LEU A 987 -23.55 -52.19 -40.26
C LEU A 987 -24.12 -51.09 -41.17
N VAL A 988 -25.11 -51.46 -41.98
CA VAL A 988 -25.83 -50.56 -42.90
C VAL A 988 -27.31 -50.54 -42.55
N PRO A 989 -28.03 -49.43 -42.80
CA PRO A 989 -29.45 -49.37 -42.53
C PRO A 989 -30.24 -50.32 -43.44
N VAL A 990 -31.17 -51.05 -42.83
CA VAL A 990 -32.11 -51.98 -43.48
C VAL A 990 -33.23 -51.21 -44.19
N ASN A 991 -33.58 -50.02 -43.69
CA ASN A 991 -34.48 -49.08 -44.34
C ASN A 991 -34.04 -47.63 -44.05
N THR A 992 -34.40 -46.69 -44.92
CA THR A 992 -34.17 -45.25 -44.70
C THR A 992 -35.34 -44.46 -45.27
N PHE A 993 -35.96 -43.62 -44.44
CA PHE A 993 -37.21 -42.91 -44.75
C PHE A 993 -37.19 -41.46 -44.23
N GLY A 994 -38.29 -40.72 -44.39
CA GLY A 994 -38.38 -39.30 -44.02
C GLY A 994 -37.73 -38.31 -45.01
N ALA A 995 -36.98 -38.79 -46.01
CA ALA A 995 -36.27 -37.98 -46.99
C ALA A 995 -37.19 -36.97 -47.72
N GLY A 996 -36.91 -35.67 -47.56
CA GLY A 996 -37.72 -34.59 -48.14
C GLY A 996 -39.07 -34.35 -47.45
N LEU A 997 -39.35 -35.06 -46.35
CA LEU A 997 -40.45 -34.77 -45.42
C LEU A 997 -39.95 -34.05 -44.16
N LEU A 998 -38.71 -34.32 -43.74
CA LEU A 998 -38.05 -33.73 -42.57
C LEU A 998 -37.06 -32.62 -42.97
N ASN A 999 -36.80 -31.67 -42.06
CA ASN A 999 -35.81 -30.61 -42.20
C ASN A 999 -35.04 -30.43 -40.88
N GLN A 1000 -33.73 -30.72 -40.89
CA GLN A 1000 -32.88 -30.76 -39.68
C GLN A 1000 -33.57 -31.44 -38.47
N PRO A 1001 -34.01 -32.70 -38.59
CA PRO A 1001 -34.54 -33.43 -37.45
C PRO A 1001 -33.42 -33.66 -36.43
N HIS A 1002 -33.65 -33.39 -35.15
CA HIS A 1002 -32.63 -33.58 -34.10
C HIS A 1002 -32.85 -34.83 -33.26
N ASP A 1003 -34.09 -35.18 -32.91
CA ASP A 1003 -34.38 -36.24 -31.92
C ASP A 1003 -35.51 -37.21 -32.32
N ILE A 1004 -35.57 -38.38 -31.68
CA ILE A 1004 -36.47 -39.51 -31.99
C ILE A 1004 -36.82 -40.34 -30.74
N GLU A 1005 -38.08 -40.72 -30.61
CA GLU A 1005 -38.59 -41.61 -29.56
C GLU A 1005 -39.59 -42.62 -30.13
N ILE A 1006 -39.70 -43.79 -29.48
CA ILE A 1006 -40.65 -44.85 -29.85
C ILE A 1006 -41.81 -44.87 -28.86
N GLY A 1007 -43.03 -44.59 -29.35
CA GLY A 1007 -44.23 -44.62 -28.51
C GLY A 1007 -44.64 -46.04 -28.10
N PRO A 1008 -45.45 -46.20 -27.04
CA PRO A 1008 -45.91 -47.52 -26.56
C PRO A 1008 -46.88 -48.24 -27.52
N ASP A 1009 -47.39 -47.55 -28.53
CA ASP A 1009 -48.12 -48.13 -29.67
C ASP A 1009 -47.19 -48.60 -30.81
N GLY A 1010 -45.88 -48.34 -30.68
CA GLY A 1010 -44.86 -48.66 -31.66
C GLY A 1010 -44.73 -47.67 -32.81
N ARG A 1011 -45.33 -46.48 -32.74
CA ARG A 1011 -45.06 -45.36 -33.66
C ARG A 1011 -43.75 -44.67 -33.31
N ILE A 1012 -43.23 -43.90 -34.28
CA ILE A 1012 -41.93 -43.22 -34.19
C ILE A 1012 -42.18 -41.71 -34.20
N TYR A 1013 -41.86 -41.03 -33.10
CA TYR A 1013 -42.03 -39.60 -32.90
C TYR A 1013 -40.69 -38.91 -33.13
N VAL A 1014 -40.66 -37.85 -33.96
CA VAL A 1014 -39.40 -37.20 -34.39
C VAL A 1014 -39.49 -35.70 -34.25
N ALA A 1015 -38.51 -35.10 -33.58
CA ALA A 1015 -38.37 -33.65 -33.48
C ALA A 1015 -37.88 -33.08 -34.82
N ASP A 1016 -38.82 -32.65 -35.66
CA ASP A 1016 -38.60 -32.11 -37.01
C ASP A 1016 -38.29 -30.61 -36.92
N THR A 1017 -37.15 -30.31 -36.28
CA THR A 1017 -36.78 -29.01 -35.70
C THR A 1017 -36.87 -27.86 -36.70
N GLY A 1018 -36.27 -28.02 -37.89
CA GLY A 1018 -36.29 -27.02 -38.96
C GLY A 1018 -37.64 -26.87 -39.68
N ASN A 1019 -38.64 -27.67 -39.34
CA ASN A 1019 -40.05 -27.47 -39.71
C ASN A 1019 -40.91 -27.02 -38.51
N HIS A 1020 -40.31 -26.82 -37.32
CA HIS A 1020 -40.94 -26.37 -36.08
C HIS A 1020 -42.17 -27.22 -35.67
N ARG A 1021 -42.03 -28.55 -35.70
CA ARG A 1021 -43.09 -29.52 -35.38
C ARG A 1021 -42.53 -30.87 -34.87
N ILE A 1022 -43.39 -31.74 -34.37
CA ILE A 1022 -43.10 -33.18 -34.26
C ILE A 1022 -43.71 -33.91 -35.44
N ALA A 1023 -42.98 -34.85 -36.05
CA ALA A 1023 -43.43 -35.72 -37.12
C ALA A 1023 -43.59 -37.16 -36.61
N ILE A 1024 -44.73 -37.80 -36.88
CA ILE A 1024 -45.07 -39.14 -36.37
C ILE A 1024 -45.17 -40.14 -37.52
N PHE A 1025 -44.38 -41.21 -37.46
CA PHE A 1025 -44.31 -42.25 -38.48
C PHE A 1025 -44.82 -43.61 -37.98
N ASP A 1026 -45.27 -44.47 -38.89
CA ASP A 1026 -45.48 -45.89 -38.64
C ASP A 1026 -44.17 -46.71 -38.75
N GLN A 1027 -44.22 -48.00 -38.44
CA GLN A 1027 -43.04 -48.89 -38.42
C GLN A 1027 -42.48 -49.19 -39.82
N GLU A 1028 -43.30 -48.99 -40.85
CA GLU A 1028 -42.96 -49.07 -42.26
C GLU A 1028 -42.24 -47.80 -42.77
N GLY A 1029 -42.41 -46.67 -42.07
CA GLY A 1029 -41.75 -45.39 -42.35
C GLY A 1029 -42.61 -44.37 -43.10
N ASN A 1030 -43.93 -44.53 -43.11
CA ASN A 1030 -44.86 -43.55 -43.66
C ASN A 1030 -45.18 -42.47 -42.61
N LEU A 1031 -45.26 -41.21 -43.01
CA LEU A 1031 -45.72 -40.11 -42.15
C LEU A 1031 -47.24 -40.26 -41.92
N VAL A 1032 -47.64 -40.45 -40.66
CA VAL A 1032 -49.04 -40.62 -40.23
C VAL A 1032 -49.64 -39.30 -39.80
N GLU A 1033 -48.91 -38.52 -39.00
CA GLU A 1033 -49.43 -37.36 -38.27
C GLU A 1033 -48.30 -36.36 -37.93
N THR A 1034 -48.64 -35.14 -37.54
CA THR A 1034 -47.69 -34.12 -37.08
C THR A 1034 -48.31 -33.28 -35.95
N LEU A 1035 -47.55 -33.04 -34.87
CA LEU A 1035 -47.98 -32.21 -33.75
C LEU A 1035 -47.29 -30.84 -33.77
N GLY A 1036 -48.03 -29.81 -33.37
CA GLY A 1036 -47.56 -28.43 -33.33
C GLY A 1036 -47.44 -27.75 -34.70
N GLN A 1037 -47.16 -26.46 -34.66
CA GLN A 1037 -47.00 -25.58 -35.82
C GLN A 1037 -46.02 -24.44 -35.49
N GLN A 1038 -45.35 -23.87 -36.49
CA GLN A 1038 -44.38 -22.79 -36.28
C GLN A 1038 -45.01 -21.57 -35.59
N GLY A 1039 -44.42 -21.13 -34.46
CA GLY A 1039 -44.82 -19.90 -33.77
C GLY A 1039 -44.08 -19.66 -32.46
N LEU A 1040 -44.24 -18.46 -31.91
CA LEU A 1040 -43.54 -18.01 -30.70
C LEU A 1040 -44.42 -18.04 -29.46
N ALA A 1041 -43.80 -18.29 -28.30
CA ALA A 1041 -44.41 -18.05 -27.00
C ALA A 1041 -44.91 -16.58 -26.89
N PRO A 1042 -45.99 -16.29 -26.14
CA PRO A 1042 -46.74 -17.20 -25.27
C PRO A 1042 -47.93 -17.92 -25.95
N GLN A 1043 -47.98 -18.00 -27.29
CA GLN A 1043 -49.05 -18.77 -27.96
C GLN A 1043 -48.96 -20.25 -27.52
N GLU A 1044 -50.10 -20.87 -27.21
CA GLU A 1044 -50.15 -22.16 -26.52
C GLU A 1044 -49.70 -23.32 -27.44
N ASP A 1045 -50.50 -23.65 -28.45
CA ASP A 1045 -50.24 -24.71 -29.44
C ASP A 1045 -49.37 -24.22 -30.62
N VAL A 1046 -48.09 -23.93 -30.35
CA VAL A 1046 -47.03 -23.66 -31.34
C VAL A 1046 -45.67 -24.18 -30.86
N LEU A 1047 -44.72 -24.32 -31.76
CA LEU A 1047 -43.32 -24.68 -31.47
C LEU A 1047 -42.36 -23.76 -32.24
N ASN A 1048 -41.15 -23.58 -31.70
CA ASN A 1048 -40.06 -22.83 -32.31
C ASN A 1048 -38.74 -23.60 -32.16
N GLU A 1049 -38.44 -24.44 -33.15
CA GLU A 1049 -37.30 -25.37 -33.14
C GLU A 1049 -37.36 -26.31 -31.92
N PRO A 1050 -38.24 -27.33 -31.93
CA PRO A 1050 -38.19 -28.38 -30.92
C PRO A 1050 -36.95 -29.27 -31.11
N TRP A 1051 -36.14 -29.46 -30.07
CA TRP A 1051 -34.91 -30.29 -30.13
C TRP A 1051 -35.06 -31.70 -29.57
N GLY A 1052 -36.07 -31.96 -28.72
CA GLY A 1052 -36.23 -33.24 -28.01
C GLY A 1052 -37.68 -33.61 -27.76
N VAL A 1053 -38.00 -34.91 -27.75
CA VAL A 1053 -39.36 -35.45 -27.64
C VAL A 1053 -39.41 -36.73 -26.81
N GLY A 1054 -40.00 -36.65 -25.62
CA GLY A 1054 -40.24 -37.81 -24.74
C GLY A 1054 -41.68 -38.30 -24.81
N VAL A 1055 -41.87 -39.62 -24.86
CA VAL A 1055 -43.20 -40.26 -24.87
C VAL A 1055 -43.39 -41.13 -23.63
N GLY A 1056 -44.47 -40.88 -22.89
CA GLY A 1056 -44.84 -41.63 -21.69
C GLY A 1056 -45.40 -43.03 -22.02
N ALA A 1057 -45.36 -43.93 -21.03
CA ALA A 1057 -45.91 -45.28 -21.15
C ALA A 1057 -47.46 -45.34 -21.28
N ASP A 1058 -48.14 -44.21 -21.04
CA ASP A 1058 -49.56 -43.98 -21.31
C ASP A 1058 -49.82 -43.39 -22.72
N GLY A 1059 -48.77 -43.00 -23.44
CA GLY A 1059 -48.80 -42.37 -24.76
C GLY A 1059 -48.75 -40.84 -24.74
N ALA A 1060 -48.65 -40.19 -23.57
CA ALA A 1060 -48.55 -38.73 -23.49
C ALA A 1060 -47.20 -38.24 -24.07
N VAL A 1061 -47.21 -37.14 -24.83
CA VAL A 1061 -46.02 -36.64 -25.56
C VAL A 1061 -45.56 -35.32 -24.97
N PHE A 1062 -44.29 -35.23 -24.58
CA PHE A 1062 -43.65 -34.05 -24.01
C PHE A 1062 -42.50 -33.57 -24.89
N ILE A 1063 -42.42 -32.27 -25.15
CA ILE A 1063 -41.54 -31.69 -26.17
C ILE A 1063 -40.71 -30.56 -25.56
N ALA A 1064 -39.40 -30.58 -25.78
CA ALA A 1064 -38.50 -29.45 -25.51
C ALA A 1064 -38.65 -28.42 -26.64
N ASP A 1065 -39.38 -27.33 -26.37
CA ASP A 1065 -39.63 -26.23 -27.30
C ASP A 1065 -38.55 -25.15 -27.13
N THR A 1066 -37.38 -25.45 -27.69
CA THR A 1066 -36.07 -24.93 -27.25
C THR A 1066 -35.95 -23.40 -27.31
N TRP A 1067 -36.28 -22.77 -28.44
CA TRP A 1067 -36.22 -21.30 -28.57
C TRP A 1067 -37.50 -20.58 -28.13
N ASN A 1068 -38.47 -21.31 -27.55
CA ASN A 1068 -39.57 -20.73 -26.77
C ASN A 1068 -39.34 -20.89 -25.24
N GLY A 1069 -38.23 -21.52 -24.81
CA GLY A 1069 -37.84 -21.63 -23.40
C GLY A 1069 -38.84 -22.40 -22.54
N ARG A 1070 -39.46 -23.46 -23.08
CA ARG A 1070 -40.58 -24.16 -22.43
C ARG A 1070 -40.69 -25.64 -22.80
N ILE A 1071 -41.51 -26.37 -22.04
CA ILE A 1071 -42.00 -27.70 -22.39
C ILE A 1071 -43.45 -27.62 -22.86
N VAL A 1072 -43.80 -28.41 -23.88
CA VAL A 1072 -45.16 -28.58 -24.40
C VAL A 1072 -45.62 -30.03 -24.21
N HIS A 1073 -46.88 -30.24 -23.84
CA HIS A 1073 -47.49 -31.54 -23.54
C HIS A 1073 -48.76 -31.77 -24.38
N TYR A 1074 -48.79 -32.88 -25.14
CA TYR A 1074 -49.93 -33.39 -25.91
C TYR A 1074 -50.43 -34.73 -25.34
N SER A 1075 -51.73 -35.02 -25.50
CA SER A 1075 -52.34 -36.29 -25.09
C SER A 1075 -51.98 -37.43 -26.06
N PRO A 1076 -52.24 -38.71 -25.69
CA PRO A 1076 -52.07 -39.86 -26.59
C PRO A 1076 -52.88 -39.76 -27.90
N GLU A 1077 -53.94 -38.97 -27.91
CA GLU A 1077 -54.78 -38.66 -29.08
C GLU A 1077 -54.28 -37.47 -29.92
N GLY A 1078 -53.16 -36.85 -29.54
CA GLY A 1078 -52.58 -35.70 -30.25
C GLY A 1078 -53.19 -34.34 -29.89
N GLU A 1079 -54.07 -34.26 -28.90
CA GLU A 1079 -54.65 -32.98 -28.46
C GLU A 1079 -53.68 -32.22 -27.53
N PHE A 1080 -53.52 -30.91 -27.73
CA PHE A 1080 -52.70 -30.05 -26.85
C PHE A 1080 -53.29 -30.00 -25.43
N VAL A 1081 -52.46 -30.28 -24.41
CA VAL A 1081 -52.88 -30.30 -23.00
C VAL A 1081 -52.41 -29.05 -22.25
N ARG A 1082 -51.13 -28.68 -22.40
CA ARG A 1082 -50.53 -27.46 -21.80
C ARG A 1082 -49.11 -27.21 -22.31
N ALA A 1083 -48.58 -26.03 -21.99
CA ALA A 1083 -47.14 -25.74 -22.01
C ALA A 1083 -46.72 -25.08 -20.69
N TRP A 1084 -45.45 -25.23 -20.28
CA TRP A 1084 -44.89 -24.53 -19.11
C TRP A 1084 -43.43 -24.09 -19.32
N GLY A 1085 -43.13 -22.87 -18.89
CA GLY A 1085 -41.85 -22.19 -19.03
C GLY A 1085 -42.07 -20.67 -18.90
N VAL A 1086 -41.01 -19.90 -18.65
CA VAL A 1086 -41.05 -18.43 -18.70
C VAL A 1086 -39.87 -17.84 -19.48
N ASP A 1087 -40.16 -16.75 -20.20
CA ASP A 1087 -39.17 -15.92 -20.91
C ASP A 1087 -38.39 -15.04 -19.92
N ASP A 1088 -37.54 -15.68 -19.11
CA ASP A 1088 -36.63 -15.04 -18.14
C ASP A 1088 -35.32 -15.85 -17.97
N PRO A 1089 -34.58 -16.16 -19.06
CA PRO A 1089 -33.40 -17.04 -19.02
C PRO A 1089 -32.17 -16.45 -18.27
N GLY A 1090 -32.31 -15.29 -17.61
CA GLY A 1090 -31.32 -14.79 -16.65
C GLY A 1090 -31.54 -15.29 -15.21
N ASN A 1091 -32.66 -15.96 -14.95
CA ASN A 1091 -33.18 -16.20 -13.60
C ASN A 1091 -32.95 -17.65 -13.11
N LEU A 1092 -31.71 -17.93 -12.71
CA LEU A 1092 -31.27 -19.25 -12.22
C LEU A 1092 -32.10 -19.80 -11.04
N GLU A 1093 -32.65 -18.93 -10.18
CA GLU A 1093 -33.48 -19.35 -9.04
C GLU A 1093 -34.88 -19.84 -9.47
N ASN A 1094 -35.35 -19.45 -10.66
CA ASN A 1094 -36.65 -19.86 -11.17
C ASN A 1094 -36.56 -21.22 -11.87
N ALA A 1095 -37.32 -22.19 -11.36
CA ALA A 1095 -37.36 -23.54 -11.92
C ALA A 1095 -38.04 -23.65 -13.30
N PHE A 1096 -38.82 -22.64 -13.69
CA PHE A 1096 -39.52 -22.57 -14.98
C PHE A 1096 -38.79 -21.67 -16.00
N ALA A 1097 -37.73 -20.97 -15.59
CA ALA A 1097 -36.86 -20.25 -16.51
C ALA A 1097 -35.89 -21.27 -17.13
N PHE A 1098 -36.18 -21.72 -18.35
CA PHE A 1098 -35.29 -22.60 -19.10
C PHE A 1098 -34.41 -21.78 -20.04
N TRP A 1099 -33.12 -22.12 -20.15
CA TRP A 1099 -32.22 -21.57 -21.16
C TRP A 1099 -31.90 -22.65 -22.17
N GLY A 1100 -32.68 -22.67 -23.26
CA GLY A 1100 -32.51 -23.64 -24.36
C GLY A 1100 -32.65 -25.08 -23.88
N PRO A 1101 -33.85 -25.50 -23.41
CA PRO A 1101 -34.08 -26.89 -23.05
C PRO A 1101 -33.93 -27.76 -24.30
N ARG A 1102 -33.08 -28.79 -24.27
CA ARG A 1102 -32.77 -29.59 -25.47
C ARG A 1102 -33.40 -30.98 -25.51
N ASP A 1103 -33.69 -31.58 -24.36
CA ASP A 1103 -34.15 -32.97 -24.28
C ASP A 1103 -35.16 -33.19 -23.13
N VAL A 1104 -36.02 -34.21 -23.28
CA VAL A 1104 -37.08 -34.59 -22.34
C VAL A 1104 -37.21 -36.11 -22.22
N ALA A 1105 -36.79 -36.69 -21.09
CA ALA A 1105 -37.05 -38.10 -20.78
C ALA A 1105 -38.27 -38.27 -19.87
N VAL A 1106 -39.10 -39.29 -20.10
CA VAL A 1106 -40.29 -39.58 -19.28
C VAL A 1106 -40.10 -40.89 -18.50
N GLY A 1107 -40.36 -40.87 -17.20
CA GLY A 1107 -40.23 -42.03 -16.32
C GLY A 1107 -41.45 -42.97 -16.34
N GLN A 1108 -41.24 -44.22 -15.92
CA GLN A 1108 -42.32 -45.20 -15.70
C GLN A 1108 -43.28 -44.80 -14.56
N ASP A 1109 -42.90 -43.81 -13.74
CA ASP A 1109 -43.71 -43.15 -12.72
C ASP A 1109 -44.42 -41.86 -13.25
N GLY A 1110 -44.21 -41.52 -14.52
CA GLY A 1110 -44.71 -40.31 -15.16
C GLY A 1110 -43.90 -39.04 -14.90
N LEU A 1111 -42.76 -39.11 -14.18
CA LEU A 1111 -41.95 -37.91 -13.99
C LEU A 1111 -41.26 -37.49 -15.30
N VAL A 1112 -41.25 -36.18 -15.56
CA VAL A 1112 -40.73 -35.56 -16.78
C VAL A 1112 -39.39 -34.90 -16.46
N TYR A 1113 -38.30 -35.41 -17.03
CA TYR A 1113 -36.92 -34.98 -16.81
C TYR A 1113 -36.44 -34.13 -17.99
N VAL A 1114 -36.13 -32.86 -17.74
CA VAL A 1114 -35.82 -31.86 -18.77
C VAL A 1114 -34.35 -31.43 -18.69
N ALA A 1115 -33.62 -31.53 -19.80
CA ALA A 1115 -32.26 -31.00 -19.90
C ALA A 1115 -32.29 -29.47 -20.10
N ASP A 1116 -32.15 -28.71 -19.02
CA ASP A 1116 -32.05 -27.23 -19.02
C ASP A 1116 -30.58 -26.86 -19.34
N THR A 1117 -30.17 -27.13 -20.58
CA THR A 1117 -28.76 -27.21 -21.01
C THR A 1117 -27.97 -25.93 -20.71
N GLY A 1118 -28.52 -24.75 -21.01
CA GLY A 1118 -27.86 -23.46 -20.75
C GLY A 1118 -27.65 -23.16 -19.27
N HIS A 1119 -28.52 -23.66 -18.39
CA HIS A 1119 -28.38 -23.58 -16.93
C HIS A 1119 -27.65 -24.78 -16.31
N LYS A 1120 -27.19 -25.73 -17.13
CA LYS A 1120 -26.32 -26.86 -16.71
C LYS A 1120 -26.95 -27.70 -15.58
N ARG A 1121 -28.25 -27.98 -15.70
CA ARG A 1121 -29.05 -28.74 -14.73
C ARG A 1121 -30.11 -29.59 -15.42
N ILE A 1122 -30.61 -30.62 -14.74
CA ILE A 1122 -31.84 -31.32 -15.14
C ILE A 1122 -32.98 -30.89 -14.22
N GLN A 1123 -34.11 -30.52 -14.80
CA GLN A 1123 -35.30 -30.09 -14.08
C GLN A 1123 -36.36 -31.19 -14.14
N VAL A 1124 -36.90 -31.62 -12.99
CA VAL A 1124 -37.86 -32.72 -12.89
C VAL A 1124 -39.26 -32.19 -12.56
N PHE A 1125 -40.25 -32.61 -13.33
CA PHE A 1125 -41.66 -32.21 -13.19
C PHE A 1125 -42.60 -33.41 -13.07
N SER A 1126 -43.84 -33.18 -12.63
CA SER A 1126 -44.96 -34.13 -12.83
C SER A 1126 -45.52 -34.05 -14.26
N PRO A 1127 -46.39 -35.00 -14.68
CA PRO A 1127 -47.15 -34.89 -15.94
C PRO A 1127 -47.95 -33.58 -16.06
N ASP A 1128 -48.41 -33.05 -14.92
CA ASP A 1128 -49.11 -31.76 -14.84
C ASP A 1128 -48.19 -30.53 -15.02
N GLY A 1129 -46.86 -30.71 -15.08
CA GLY A 1129 -45.90 -29.62 -15.13
C GLY A 1129 -45.62 -28.95 -13.77
N GLU A 1130 -45.93 -29.62 -12.64
CA GLU A 1130 -45.48 -29.14 -11.32
C GLU A 1130 -44.00 -29.49 -11.11
N PHE A 1131 -43.16 -28.51 -10.79
CA PHE A 1131 -41.75 -28.77 -10.44
C PHE A 1131 -41.64 -29.66 -9.20
N ARG A 1132 -40.72 -30.64 -9.24
CA ARG A 1132 -40.47 -31.64 -8.19
C ARG A 1132 -39.06 -31.53 -7.62
N SER A 1133 -38.04 -31.48 -8.46
CA SER A 1133 -36.64 -31.45 -8.04
C SER A 1133 -35.70 -30.99 -9.17
N GLN A 1134 -34.49 -30.57 -8.79
CA GLN A 1134 -33.36 -30.36 -9.70
C GLN A 1134 -32.37 -31.52 -9.51
N ILE A 1135 -31.74 -31.98 -10.59
CA ILE A 1135 -30.59 -32.89 -10.58
C ILE A 1135 -29.38 -32.17 -11.19
N GLY A 1136 -28.24 -32.28 -10.52
CA GLY A 1136 -26.99 -31.62 -10.92
C GLY A 1136 -26.95 -30.10 -10.68
N SER A 1137 -25.79 -29.52 -10.97
CA SER A 1137 -25.51 -28.07 -10.97
C SER A 1137 -24.31 -27.78 -11.87
N GLY A 1138 -24.12 -26.55 -12.33
CA GLY A 1138 -23.03 -26.22 -13.26
C GLY A 1138 -21.63 -26.49 -12.71
N GLY A 1139 -20.79 -27.17 -13.50
CA GLY A 1139 -19.37 -27.43 -13.20
C GLY A 1139 -18.83 -28.76 -13.73
N SER A 1140 -17.60 -29.11 -13.34
CA SER A 1140 -16.88 -30.29 -13.85
C SER A 1140 -16.62 -31.40 -12.83
N LEU A 1141 -16.94 -31.19 -11.54
CA LEU A 1141 -16.82 -32.25 -10.53
C LEU A 1141 -17.90 -33.32 -10.71
N THR A 1142 -17.72 -34.51 -10.11
CA THR A 1142 -18.76 -35.55 -10.11
C THR A 1142 -20.05 -35.03 -9.47
N GLY A 1143 -21.18 -35.19 -10.15
CA GLY A 1143 -22.48 -34.60 -9.76
C GLY A 1143 -22.72 -33.16 -10.27
N GLN A 1144 -21.73 -32.51 -10.87
CA GLN A 1144 -21.89 -31.26 -11.62
C GLN A 1144 -21.94 -31.52 -13.13
N LEU A 1145 -22.61 -30.67 -13.91
CA LEU A 1145 -22.84 -30.82 -15.36
C LEU A 1145 -22.29 -29.63 -16.15
N ASP A 1146 -21.91 -29.84 -17.41
CA ASP A 1146 -21.53 -28.77 -18.36
C ASP A 1146 -22.03 -29.11 -19.78
N GLU A 1147 -23.02 -28.33 -20.25
CA GLU A 1147 -23.97 -28.69 -21.32
C GLU A 1147 -24.47 -30.15 -21.29
N PRO A 1148 -25.33 -30.51 -20.30
CA PRO A 1148 -26.10 -31.75 -20.36
C PRO A 1148 -27.10 -31.69 -21.52
N VAL A 1149 -27.13 -32.73 -22.36
CA VAL A 1149 -28.07 -32.84 -23.48
C VAL A 1149 -28.86 -34.14 -23.40
N GLY A 1150 -28.40 -35.23 -24.04
CA GLY A 1150 -29.13 -36.50 -24.08
C GLY A 1150 -29.47 -37.06 -22.69
N LEU A 1151 -30.73 -37.48 -22.49
CA LEU A 1151 -31.28 -38.06 -21.27
C LEU A 1151 -31.97 -39.41 -21.55
N ARG A 1152 -31.62 -40.45 -20.80
CA ARG A 1152 -32.42 -41.69 -20.78
C ARG A 1152 -32.51 -42.33 -19.42
N LEU A 1153 -33.67 -42.89 -19.10
CA LEU A 1153 -33.86 -43.74 -17.92
C LEU A 1153 -33.61 -45.20 -18.30
N GLY A 1154 -32.59 -45.82 -17.72
CA GLY A 1154 -32.28 -47.23 -17.95
C GLY A 1154 -33.22 -48.19 -17.19
N PRO A 1155 -33.16 -49.50 -17.48
CA PRO A 1155 -33.95 -50.52 -16.78
C PRO A 1155 -33.59 -50.67 -15.28
N ASP A 1156 -32.50 -50.04 -14.83
CA ASP A 1156 -32.16 -49.89 -13.40
C ASP A 1156 -32.83 -48.67 -12.73
N PHE A 1157 -33.77 -48.00 -13.42
CA PHE A 1157 -34.42 -46.73 -13.03
C PHE A 1157 -33.44 -45.56 -12.79
N MET A 1158 -32.22 -45.66 -13.31
CA MET A 1158 -31.22 -44.60 -13.21
C MET A 1158 -31.28 -43.69 -14.43
N LEU A 1159 -31.07 -42.39 -14.23
CA LEU A 1159 -30.99 -41.38 -15.29
C LEU A 1159 -29.55 -41.30 -15.80
N TYR A 1160 -29.35 -41.65 -17.06
CA TYR A 1160 -28.10 -41.52 -17.79
C TYR A 1160 -28.12 -40.18 -18.53
N ILE A 1161 -27.08 -39.37 -18.34
CA ILE A 1161 -26.98 -38.01 -18.88
C ILE A 1161 -25.71 -37.91 -19.73
N ALA A 1162 -25.85 -37.45 -20.97
CA ALA A 1162 -24.73 -37.02 -21.79
C ALA A 1162 -24.24 -35.63 -21.32
N ASP A 1163 -23.17 -35.62 -20.53
CA ASP A 1163 -22.57 -34.44 -19.89
C ASP A 1163 -21.46 -33.88 -20.82
N THR A 1164 -21.90 -33.18 -21.86
CA THR A 1164 -21.16 -33.05 -23.13
C THR A 1164 -19.79 -32.38 -22.99
N TRP A 1165 -19.71 -31.21 -22.35
CA TRP A 1165 -18.44 -30.46 -22.27
C TRP A 1165 -17.46 -31.05 -21.25
N ASN A 1166 -17.96 -31.88 -20.33
CA ASN A 1166 -17.15 -32.74 -19.46
C ASN A 1166 -16.72 -34.06 -20.14
N GLN A 1167 -17.13 -34.31 -21.40
CA GLN A 1167 -16.80 -35.50 -22.19
C GLN A 1167 -17.12 -36.83 -21.48
N ARG A 1168 -18.24 -36.90 -20.76
CA ARG A 1168 -18.59 -38.09 -19.96
C ARG A 1168 -20.08 -38.39 -19.96
N ILE A 1169 -20.41 -39.62 -19.59
CA ILE A 1169 -21.77 -39.98 -19.18
C ILE A 1169 -21.78 -39.96 -17.65
N GLN A 1170 -22.79 -39.32 -17.07
CA GLN A 1170 -23.08 -39.44 -15.64
C GLN A 1170 -24.39 -40.18 -15.42
N VAL A 1171 -24.40 -41.06 -14.42
CA VAL A 1171 -25.57 -41.85 -14.04
C VAL A 1171 -26.04 -41.42 -12.66
N PHE A 1172 -27.28 -40.94 -12.58
CA PHE A 1172 -27.91 -40.42 -11.38
C PHE A 1172 -29.08 -41.31 -10.93
N THR A 1173 -29.33 -41.36 -9.63
CA THR A 1173 -30.62 -41.82 -9.09
C THR A 1173 -31.74 -40.81 -9.39
N PRO A 1174 -33.01 -41.23 -9.41
CA PRO A 1174 -34.17 -40.31 -9.45
C PRO A 1174 -34.19 -39.28 -8.31
N ALA A 1175 -33.48 -39.53 -7.21
CA ALA A 1175 -33.30 -38.62 -6.08
C ALA A 1175 -32.16 -37.60 -6.27
N GLY A 1176 -31.52 -37.55 -7.45
CA GLY A 1176 -30.48 -36.58 -7.79
C GLY A 1176 -29.08 -36.88 -7.25
N LEU A 1177 -28.86 -38.05 -6.66
CA LEU A 1177 -27.52 -38.51 -6.26
C LEU A 1177 -26.79 -39.10 -7.48
N SER A 1178 -25.60 -38.59 -7.82
CA SER A 1178 -24.70 -39.20 -8.82
C SER A 1178 -24.13 -40.51 -8.27
N MET A 1179 -24.12 -41.56 -9.11
CA MET A 1179 -23.80 -42.94 -8.74
C MET A 1179 -22.51 -43.45 -9.37
N ARG A 1180 -22.28 -43.10 -10.64
CA ARG A 1180 -21.13 -43.50 -11.45
C ARG A 1180 -21.02 -42.58 -12.67
N ASP A 1181 -19.81 -42.35 -13.13
CA ASP A 1181 -19.52 -41.66 -14.38
C ASP A 1181 -18.40 -42.38 -15.15
N TRP A 1182 -18.33 -42.18 -16.47
CA TRP A 1182 -17.22 -42.63 -17.29
C TRP A 1182 -16.99 -41.72 -18.49
N PHE A 1183 -15.71 -41.60 -18.86
CA PHE A 1183 -15.24 -40.72 -19.93
C PHE A 1183 -15.53 -41.31 -21.31
N VAL A 1184 -15.84 -40.45 -22.28
CA VAL A 1184 -16.11 -40.80 -23.68
C VAL A 1184 -15.08 -40.07 -24.54
N GLU A 1185 -13.98 -40.74 -24.87
CA GLU A 1185 -12.85 -40.19 -25.65
C GLU A 1185 -13.27 -39.69 -27.04
N ALA A 1186 -14.42 -40.13 -27.55
CA ALA A 1186 -14.94 -39.77 -28.86
C ALA A 1186 -15.51 -38.35 -28.95
N TRP A 1187 -16.00 -37.78 -27.84
CA TRP A 1187 -16.73 -36.51 -27.86
C TRP A 1187 -15.78 -35.31 -27.84
N PHE A 1188 -15.16 -35.02 -28.97
CA PHE A 1188 -14.44 -33.76 -29.19
C PHE A 1188 -15.42 -32.59 -29.40
N VAL A 1189 -14.88 -31.38 -29.54
CA VAL A 1189 -15.67 -30.14 -29.68
C VAL A 1189 -15.16 -29.37 -30.89
N ALA A 1190 -15.58 -29.81 -32.08
CA ALA A 1190 -15.40 -29.09 -33.34
C ALA A 1190 -16.72 -28.51 -33.89
N THR A 1191 -17.87 -28.98 -33.41
CA THR A 1191 -19.20 -28.69 -33.97
C THR A 1191 -20.21 -28.18 -32.93
N ASN A 1192 -21.33 -27.66 -33.43
CA ASN A 1192 -22.44 -27.15 -32.62
C ASN A 1192 -23.45 -28.25 -32.21
N GLU A 1193 -23.25 -29.45 -32.74
CA GLU A 1193 -24.09 -30.63 -32.57
C GLU A 1193 -23.83 -31.30 -31.21
N ARG A 1194 -24.75 -32.14 -30.76
CA ARG A 1194 -24.72 -32.71 -29.40
C ARG A 1194 -25.08 -34.19 -29.41
N PRO A 1195 -24.47 -35.00 -28.53
CA PRO A 1195 -24.71 -36.43 -28.51
C PRO A 1195 -26.02 -36.78 -27.80
N TYR A 1196 -26.73 -37.73 -28.38
CA TYR A 1196 -27.94 -38.35 -27.84
C TYR A 1196 -27.61 -39.74 -27.27
N ILE A 1197 -28.49 -40.24 -26.41
CA ILE A 1197 -28.29 -41.45 -25.61
C ILE A 1197 -29.57 -42.28 -25.51
N ASP A 1198 -29.45 -43.59 -25.65
CA ASP A 1198 -30.54 -44.54 -25.35
C ASP A 1198 -30.01 -45.76 -24.57
N VAL A 1199 -30.89 -46.45 -23.84
CA VAL A 1199 -30.56 -47.59 -22.97
C VAL A 1199 -31.61 -48.69 -23.13
N ASP A 1200 -31.22 -49.85 -23.61
CA ASP A 1200 -32.14 -50.98 -23.79
C ASP A 1200 -32.40 -51.79 -22.51
N GLN A 1201 -33.39 -52.68 -22.57
CA GLN A 1201 -33.78 -53.58 -21.47
C GLN A 1201 -32.67 -54.57 -21.04
N ALA A 1202 -31.58 -54.70 -21.80
CA ALA A 1202 -30.40 -55.48 -21.43
C ALA A 1202 -29.30 -54.64 -20.74
N GLY A 1203 -29.51 -53.32 -20.60
CA GLY A 1203 -28.55 -52.40 -20.01
C GLY A 1203 -27.39 -52.03 -20.94
N ARG A 1204 -27.60 -52.09 -22.25
CA ARG A 1204 -26.65 -51.54 -23.24
C ARG A 1204 -26.98 -50.08 -23.47
N VAL A 1205 -25.97 -49.22 -23.33
CA VAL A 1205 -26.07 -47.77 -23.51
C VAL A 1205 -25.56 -47.43 -24.91
N TYR A 1206 -26.43 -46.94 -25.77
CA TYR A 1206 -26.13 -46.53 -27.14
C TYR A 1206 -25.98 -45.02 -27.17
N LEU A 1207 -24.90 -44.52 -27.75
CA LEU A 1207 -24.63 -43.10 -27.86
C LEU A 1207 -24.25 -42.71 -29.27
N THR A 1208 -24.67 -41.54 -29.69
CA THR A 1208 -24.17 -40.94 -30.93
C THR A 1208 -22.83 -40.23 -30.71
N ASP A 1209 -21.98 -40.36 -31.71
CA ASP A 1209 -20.81 -39.53 -31.93
C ASP A 1209 -21.09 -38.77 -33.23
N PRO A 1210 -21.62 -37.53 -33.13
CA PRO A 1210 -22.00 -36.75 -34.30
C PRO A 1210 -20.80 -36.37 -35.16
N GLU A 1211 -19.61 -36.19 -34.55
CA GLU A 1211 -18.42 -35.68 -35.24
C GLU A 1211 -17.74 -36.76 -36.08
N ALA A 1212 -17.55 -37.97 -35.52
CA ALA A 1212 -17.07 -39.13 -36.29
C ALA A 1212 -18.18 -39.89 -37.04
N ARG A 1213 -19.43 -39.39 -36.97
CA ARG A 1213 -20.61 -39.89 -37.73
C ARG A 1213 -20.90 -41.38 -37.46
N ARG A 1214 -20.98 -41.76 -36.18
CA ARG A 1214 -21.13 -43.18 -35.76
C ARG A 1214 -21.98 -43.34 -34.50
N VAL A 1215 -22.29 -44.58 -34.16
CA VAL A 1215 -22.89 -44.99 -32.89
C VAL A 1215 -21.87 -45.82 -32.09
N LEU A 1216 -21.73 -45.53 -30.80
CA LEU A 1216 -20.89 -46.26 -29.84
C LEU A 1216 -21.78 -46.92 -28.79
N VAL A 1217 -21.48 -48.17 -28.43
CA VAL A 1217 -22.28 -48.98 -27.49
C VAL A 1217 -21.44 -49.41 -26.30
N PHE A 1218 -21.92 -49.12 -25.10
CA PHE A 1218 -21.29 -49.43 -23.81
C PHE A 1218 -22.22 -50.31 -22.97
N ASN A 1219 -21.70 -50.91 -21.89
CA ASN A 1219 -22.55 -51.46 -20.82
C ASN A 1219 -22.85 -50.39 -19.74
N THR A 1220 -23.71 -50.73 -18.78
CA THR A 1220 -24.10 -49.81 -17.70
C THR A 1220 -22.95 -49.31 -16.82
N VAL A 1221 -21.76 -49.90 -16.87
CA VAL A 1221 -20.57 -49.49 -16.09
C VAL A 1221 -19.48 -48.82 -16.93
N GLY A 1222 -19.75 -48.55 -18.21
CA GLY A 1222 -18.86 -47.78 -19.09
C GLY A 1222 -17.82 -48.56 -19.86
N GLU A 1223 -17.89 -49.90 -19.88
CA GLU A 1223 -17.04 -50.70 -20.77
C GLU A 1223 -17.60 -50.66 -22.19
N PHE A 1224 -16.76 -50.31 -23.16
CA PHE A 1224 -17.11 -50.29 -24.59
C PHE A 1224 -17.31 -51.72 -25.12
N LEU A 1225 -18.41 -51.94 -25.84
CA LEU A 1225 -18.82 -53.24 -26.38
C LEU A 1225 -18.58 -53.37 -27.89
N TYR A 1226 -18.96 -52.33 -28.64
CA TYR A 1226 -18.74 -52.16 -30.08
C TYR A 1226 -19.25 -50.79 -30.54
N GLY A 1227 -18.85 -50.39 -31.75
CA GLY A 1227 -19.47 -49.27 -32.47
C GLY A 1227 -19.83 -49.66 -33.90
N PHE A 1228 -20.58 -48.81 -34.60
CA PHE A 1228 -20.90 -49.00 -36.02
C PHE A 1228 -21.20 -47.66 -36.72
N GLY A 1229 -21.10 -47.66 -38.04
CA GLY A 1229 -21.29 -46.49 -38.90
C GLY A 1229 -20.01 -45.71 -39.19
N ASP A 1230 -20.02 -45.00 -40.31
CA ASP A 1230 -18.95 -44.12 -40.79
C ASP A 1230 -19.50 -42.91 -41.57
N THR A 1231 -18.58 -42.08 -42.09
CA THR A 1231 -18.88 -40.90 -42.90
C THR A 1231 -19.66 -41.19 -44.21
N ASN A 1232 -19.73 -42.44 -44.64
CA ASN A 1232 -20.48 -42.87 -45.83
C ASN A 1232 -21.91 -43.28 -45.43
N THR A 1233 -22.07 -44.09 -44.37
CA THR A 1233 -23.39 -44.54 -43.90
C THR A 1233 -24.20 -43.42 -43.27
N ILE A 1234 -23.58 -42.55 -42.48
CA ILE A 1234 -24.27 -41.50 -41.70
C ILE A 1234 -23.80 -40.12 -42.18
N GLY A 1235 -24.75 -39.21 -42.39
CA GLY A 1235 -24.46 -37.79 -42.58
C GLY A 1235 -24.10 -37.17 -41.24
N LEU A 1236 -25.07 -37.00 -40.36
CA LEU A 1236 -24.84 -36.50 -39.00
C LEU A 1236 -25.71 -37.26 -38.01
N ALA A 1237 -25.09 -37.89 -37.00
CA ALA A 1237 -25.79 -38.72 -36.02
C ALA A 1237 -26.51 -37.86 -34.98
N GLY A 1238 -27.83 -37.73 -35.08
CA GLY A 1238 -28.70 -37.04 -34.12
C GLY A 1238 -29.24 -37.99 -33.05
N GLY A 1239 -30.54 -37.91 -32.78
CA GLY A 1239 -31.29 -38.76 -31.87
C GLY A 1239 -31.26 -40.24 -32.24
N ILE A 1240 -31.43 -41.07 -31.21
CA ILE A 1240 -31.27 -42.52 -31.28
C ILE A 1240 -32.33 -43.19 -30.40
N ALA A 1241 -33.04 -44.17 -30.95
CA ALA A 1241 -34.05 -44.94 -30.22
C ALA A 1241 -34.02 -46.43 -30.59
N VAL A 1242 -34.05 -47.30 -29.58
CA VAL A 1242 -33.89 -48.75 -29.67
C VAL A 1242 -35.15 -49.44 -29.18
N THR A 1243 -35.60 -50.49 -29.88
CA THR A 1243 -36.77 -51.26 -29.45
C THR A 1243 -36.49 -52.06 -28.18
N ASP A 1244 -37.50 -52.31 -27.34
CA ASP A 1244 -37.39 -53.05 -26.06
C ASP A 1244 -36.67 -54.42 -26.18
N ASP A 1245 -36.76 -55.07 -27.34
CA ASP A 1245 -36.07 -56.35 -27.61
C ASP A 1245 -34.56 -56.20 -27.90
N GLY A 1246 -34.06 -54.97 -27.98
CA GLY A 1246 -32.68 -54.61 -28.29
C GLY A 1246 -32.23 -55.00 -29.71
N ARG A 1247 -33.16 -55.25 -30.64
CA ARG A 1247 -32.87 -55.76 -32.00
C ARG A 1247 -32.96 -54.70 -33.09
N THR A 1248 -33.92 -53.77 -33.01
CA THR A 1248 -34.06 -52.67 -33.97
C THR A 1248 -33.56 -51.37 -33.34
N LEU A 1249 -32.81 -50.59 -34.11
CA LEU A 1249 -32.36 -49.25 -33.73
C LEU A 1249 -32.77 -48.27 -34.83
N PHE A 1250 -33.32 -47.14 -34.44
CA PHE A 1250 -33.61 -46.00 -35.31
C PHE A 1250 -32.62 -44.88 -34.97
N LEU A 1251 -32.02 -44.30 -36.00
CA LEU A 1251 -31.08 -43.19 -35.90
C LEU A 1251 -31.55 -42.05 -36.79
N VAL A 1252 -31.54 -40.83 -36.25
CA VAL A 1252 -31.78 -39.62 -37.04
C VAL A 1252 -30.48 -39.23 -37.76
N ASP A 1253 -30.56 -39.01 -39.07
CA ASP A 1253 -29.50 -38.42 -39.88
C ASP A 1253 -29.85 -36.94 -40.14
N THR A 1254 -29.40 -36.06 -39.25
CA THR A 1254 -29.78 -34.64 -39.17
C THR A 1254 -29.31 -33.85 -40.39
N GLU A 1255 -28.14 -34.17 -40.95
CA GLU A 1255 -27.59 -33.55 -42.18
C GLU A 1255 -28.43 -33.92 -43.40
N ARG A 1256 -28.93 -35.17 -43.48
CA ARG A 1256 -29.66 -35.67 -44.65
C ARG A 1256 -31.18 -35.54 -44.56
N GLY A 1257 -31.73 -35.23 -43.38
CA GLY A 1257 -33.18 -35.15 -43.15
C GLY A 1257 -33.85 -36.53 -43.29
N THR A 1258 -33.25 -37.57 -42.73
CA THR A 1258 -33.75 -38.95 -42.84
C THR A 1258 -33.69 -39.72 -41.53
N ILE A 1259 -34.56 -40.72 -41.38
CA ILE A 1259 -34.51 -41.71 -40.29
C ILE A 1259 -33.95 -43.01 -40.87
N GLN A 1260 -32.91 -43.53 -40.24
CA GLN A 1260 -32.21 -44.76 -40.63
C GLN A 1260 -32.59 -45.90 -39.67
N ARG A 1261 -33.10 -47.02 -40.19
CA ARG A 1261 -33.48 -48.21 -39.39
C ARG A 1261 -32.43 -49.30 -39.53
N TYR A 1262 -31.86 -49.74 -38.42
CA TYR A 1262 -30.80 -50.76 -38.30
C TYR A 1262 -31.31 -52.03 -37.61
N ASP A 1263 -30.81 -53.21 -38.04
CA ASP A 1263 -30.97 -54.49 -37.34
C ASP A 1263 -29.69 -54.80 -36.54
N ILE A 1264 -29.62 -54.25 -35.34
CA ILE A 1264 -28.52 -54.52 -34.39
C ILE A 1264 -28.64 -55.90 -33.73
N GLY A 1265 -29.71 -56.64 -33.99
CA GLY A 1265 -29.85 -58.06 -33.61
C GLY A 1265 -28.74 -58.95 -34.19
N GLN A 1266 -28.09 -58.51 -35.27
CA GLN A 1266 -26.94 -59.17 -35.91
C GLN A 1266 -25.60 -58.88 -35.21
N LEU A 1267 -25.54 -57.86 -34.35
CA LEU A 1267 -24.36 -57.46 -33.58
C LEU A 1267 -24.39 -58.01 -32.13
N GLN A 1268 -25.44 -58.76 -31.77
CA GLN A 1268 -25.51 -59.48 -30.49
C GLN A 1268 -24.62 -60.75 -30.54
N PRO A 1269 -23.85 -61.06 -29.48
CA PRO A 1269 -22.97 -62.23 -29.42
C PRO A 1269 -23.72 -63.56 -29.17
#